data_AF-A0A151P8A3-F1
#
_entry.id   AF-A0A151P8A3-F1
#
_cell.length_a   1.000
_cell.length_b   1.000
_cell.length_c   1.000
_cell.angle_alpha   90.00
_cell.angle_beta   90.00
_cell.angle_gamma   90.00
#
_symmetry.space_group_name_H-M   'P 1'
#
loop_
_entity.id
_entity.type
_entity.pdbx_description
1 polymer ?
#
loop_
_entity_poly.entity_id
_entity_poly.type
_entity_poly.pdbx_seq_one_letter_code
_entity_poly.pdbx_strand_id
1 'polypeptide(L)'
;MEDALPAGLLELCALVGASREQAREASQGFQKKVRSLPPLEPEVLSVFVPPFTSKDESQSTTTNCNNFNKSKRRSFRKKKDRPKAENVKGLNADHRVPDTEDISVPKDIDLVGLPELCFPGGLYISSESKEDHIHFLVFTDVCGNRTYGVVAQYYQPIQDGCIPANGQAHWESVQTGKTFACFVPFAVCVISRYPYFNALKDCLSCLLVHLRPFKDLDAEDHIKEFAAKLFLIPSPPPGPLHLIFNMKPLQIIIPSREDPDSPIIDLDLHLPLLRLKPKQVLQVMTCILTEQRIVFFSSDWALLTLVAECFMLYLHPLQWQHTFVPILSHQMLDFVMAPTSFLMGCHVDHFEEVSKEAEDLILININNGDITSSELSERETEIPDVPLEAAEIFIKRVESLQLHYDLELCHLASGINLSELQMRRRAWQQKLNTEIQQITLQLIFNIFREVKDHLNYEHRVFNSEEFLKTRAPGDQPFYKKVLETYMFHSFLKARLNRRMDAFARLELSTETEEDRLNLMLDSPRRPTMEKITSKRFNPHYMISRRMVISMPNLQDIKSQDNPIKNSLLRRAETERARKFSPKSVSMFRIPEVHFPLVSQCVHSYYTDFINHLSRTISNLPPDNSALLARYFYLRGLISLTEGKLLNALSDFQNLYKTDIRIFPTDLVRKMIETLPPSERSQADRKPELKRLISQVMEKQREMTKVDDHVKNFELPKTHMQLDDFVKRIQESGIVKDIETIHRLFDALTVGHQKQIDPETFRDFYNYWKETEAEVQEVNLPPAVIEYLDKNECVYKLSCSVKTNYGVGKIAMTQKRLFLLTEGGRPGYVEISTFRDIEEVKSTTVAFLVLRIPTLRIKTVSKKDTFDANLKTECDLWHLMVKEMWAGKKMSDDHKDPHYIHQALTNVLLMDAVVGALQSSKTIYAASKLAYFDKMKNEVPMMIPKTTSETLKHKINPSVGETFPQAVNVLLYTPGHLDPAEKPGDTFPKLWCALNEGKVVVFDASTWSIQQHCFKVGSSKLTCMVMVEQSQVWIGSQDSIIYIINTHSMSCNKQLNDHRSDVMDIVVEQRNSIPSQAYSCSLDGTVIAWNISTLKVNDIFQLPCQNLTSIKLHNDWLWCCARSCILAVSTNGFQQEMKIEQNPKDMCSPFLCFQLFLERGEVWTSCFGSSDLCIWNTTNLSSKPQKIHLLDCSEITCMIKVKNQLWIGSRGLSQGKIKGKIYVVDVERKKVEKELVGHADTVKALCSAENRYILSGSGKEEGKIAIWKVE
;
A
#
# COMPACT_ATOMS: atom_id res chain seq x y z
N MET A 1 13.99 -9.55 -29.76
CA MET A 1 14.76 -8.61 -28.92
C MET A 1 14.16 -7.20 -28.98
N GLU A 2 13.47 -6.83 -30.08
CA GLU A 2 12.83 -5.50 -30.24
C GLU A 2 11.69 -5.22 -29.23
N ASP A 3 10.89 -6.22 -28.83
CA ASP A 3 9.82 -6.07 -27.81
C ASP A 3 10.32 -5.93 -26.35
N ALA A 4 11.63 -5.90 -26.12
CA ALA A 4 12.25 -5.95 -24.78
C ALA A 4 13.06 -4.70 -24.39
N LEU A 5 13.19 -3.72 -25.27
CA LEU A 5 13.90 -2.48 -24.96
C LEU A 5 13.00 -1.56 -24.09
N PRO A 6 13.55 -0.92 -23.05
CA PRO A 6 12.80 0.09 -22.30
C PRO A 6 12.47 1.27 -23.21
N ALA A 7 11.19 1.63 -23.26
CA ALA A 7 10.71 2.75 -24.07
C ALA A 7 11.41 4.05 -23.64
N GLY A 8 11.98 4.76 -24.61
CA GLY A 8 12.38 6.16 -24.43
C GLY A 8 11.16 7.06 -24.25
N LEU A 9 11.35 8.38 -24.19
CA LEU A 9 10.22 9.32 -24.13
C LEU A 9 9.31 9.23 -25.35
N LEU A 10 9.79 8.69 -26.48
CA LEU A 10 9.06 8.59 -27.74
C LEU A 10 8.80 7.13 -28.12
N GLU A 11 7.54 6.80 -28.39
CA GLU A 11 7.12 5.56 -29.06
C GLU A 11 7.00 5.79 -30.58
N LEU A 12 6.37 6.90 -30.98
CA LEU A 12 6.11 7.22 -32.39
C LEU A 12 6.01 8.74 -32.60
N CYS A 13 6.57 9.24 -33.71
CA CYS A 13 6.34 10.61 -34.18
C CYS A 13 5.72 10.57 -35.59
N ALA A 14 4.62 11.27 -35.81
CA ALA A 14 3.92 11.32 -37.10
C ALA A 14 3.81 12.75 -37.63
N LEU A 15 4.00 12.91 -38.94
CA LEU A 15 3.63 14.11 -39.69
C LEU A 15 2.30 13.84 -40.41
N VAL A 16 1.30 14.68 -40.15
CA VAL A 16 -0.06 14.58 -40.67
C VAL A 16 -0.41 15.86 -41.41
N GLY A 17 -1.12 15.75 -42.53
CA GLY A 17 -1.61 16.90 -43.29
C GLY A 17 -2.33 16.48 -44.56
N ALA A 18 -2.57 17.43 -45.46
CA ALA A 18 -3.12 17.12 -46.78
C ALA A 18 -2.05 16.56 -47.72
N SER A 19 -2.43 15.63 -48.60
CA SER A 19 -1.54 15.16 -49.65
C SER A 19 -1.16 16.29 -50.62
N ARG A 20 0.01 16.19 -51.27
CA ARG A 20 0.46 17.18 -52.26
C ARG A 20 -0.51 17.34 -53.44
N GLU A 21 -1.28 16.31 -53.75
CA GLU A 21 -2.29 16.33 -54.82
C GLU A 21 -3.53 17.14 -54.37
N GLN A 22 -4.07 16.84 -53.18
CA GLN A 22 -5.17 17.59 -52.57
C GLN A 22 -4.83 19.07 -52.36
N ALA A 23 -3.61 19.37 -51.89
CA ALA A 23 -3.15 20.75 -51.67
C ALA A 23 -3.08 21.55 -52.99
N ARG A 24 -2.69 20.91 -54.10
CA ARG A 24 -2.65 21.52 -55.44
C ARG A 24 -4.03 21.71 -56.05
N GLU A 25 -4.93 20.74 -55.89
CA GLU A 25 -6.31 20.87 -56.37
C GLU A 25 -7.05 21.99 -55.64
N ALA A 26 -6.84 22.09 -54.33
CA ALA A 26 -7.46 23.11 -53.51
C ALA A 26 -6.90 24.52 -53.76
N SER A 27 -5.60 24.66 -54.06
CA SER A 27 -5.02 25.95 -54.48
C SER A 27 -5.59 26.44 -55.82
N GLN A 28 -5.80 25.53 -56.78
CA GLN A 28 -6.46 25.84 -58.06
C GLN A 28 -7.94 26.22 -57.87
N GLY A 29 -8.63 25.61 -56.89
CA GLY A 29 -10.00 25.98 -56.49
C GLY A 29 -10.10 27.37 -55.86
N PHE A 30 -9.14 27.74 -55.01
CA PHE A 30 -9.08 29.07 -54.37
C PHE A 30 -8.85 30.20 -55.40
N GLN A 31 -8.02 29.95 -56.43
CA GLN A 31 -7.80 30.87 -57.54
C GLN A 31 -9.08 31.15 -58.37
N LYS A 32 -10.08 30.24 -58.35
CA LYS A 32 -11.36 30.39 -59.04
C LYS A 32 -12.44 31.17 -58.26
N LYS A 33 -12.10 31.84 -57.15
CA LYS A 33 -13.03 32.63 -56.29
C LYS A 33 -14.23 31.83 -55.75
N VAL A 34 -14.04 30.56 -55.42
CA VAL A 34 -15.05 29.79 -54.66
C VAL A 34 -14.99 30.27 -53.20
N ARG A 35 -16.10 30.80 -52.67
CA ARG A 35 -16.15 31.45 -51.34
C ARG A 35 -15.96 30.49 -50.14
N SER A 36 -16.05 29.18 -50.35
CA SER A 36 -15.78 28.16 -49.32
C SER A 36 -15.38 26.84 -50.00
N LEU A 37 -14.14 26.40 -49.82
CA LEU A 37 -13.72 25.06 -50.22
C LEU A 37 -14.13 24.04 -49.14
N PRO A 38 -14.53 22.81 -49.52
CA PRO A 38 -14.78 21.74 -48.55
C PRO A 38 -13.51 21.42 -47.74
N PRO A 39 -13.65 20.88 -46.51
CA PRO A 39 -12.51 20.39 -45.74
C PRO A 39 -11.74 19.33 -46.53
N LEU A 40 -10.42 19.34 -46.38
CA LEU A 40 -9.56 18.31 -46.95
C LEU A 40 -9.53 17.09 -46.01
N GLU A 41 -9.41 15.89 -46.57
CA GLU A 41 -9.17 14.68 -45.78
C GLU A 41 -7.71 14.69 -45.27
N PRO A 42 -7.47 14.71 -43.95
CA PRO A 42 -6.13 14.62 -43.40
C PRO A 42 -5.59 13.19 -43.56
N GLU A 43 -4.31 13.07 -43.91
CA GLU A 43 -3.63 11.77 -44.03
C GLU A 43 -2.30 11.78 -43.27
N VAL A 44 -1.85 10.59 -42.85
CA VAL A 44 -0.49 10.43 -42.31
C VAL A 44 0.51 10.51 -43.47
N LEU A 45 1.30 11.58 -43.51
CA LEU A 45 2.27 11.83 -44.58
C LEU A 45 3.56 11.03 -44.38
N SER A 46 4.07 11.03 -43.14
CA SER A 46 5.31 10.38 -42.75
C SER A 46 5.24 9.88 -41.31
N VAL A 47 5.77 8.69 -41.04
CA VAL A 47 5.87 8.10 -39.69
C VAL A 47 7.34 7.86 -39.36
N PHE A 48 7.76 8.33 -38.20
CA PHE A 48 9.11 8.22 -37.66
C PHE A 48 9.07 7.33 -36.42
N VAL A 49 9.51 6.08 -36.57
CA VAL A 49 9.60 5.08 -35.49
C VAL A 49 11.05 4.64 -35.29
N PRO A 50 11.42 4.24 -34.06
CA PRO A 50 12.69 3.59 -33.79
C PRO A 50 12.82 2.25 -34.54
N PRO A 51 14.05 1.76 -34.84
CA PRO A 51 15.34 2.39 -34.58
C PRO A 51 15.72 3.42 -35.66
N PHE A 52 16.24 4.57 -35.22
CA PHE A 52 16.62 5.68 -36.11
C PHE A 52 18.03 5.56 -36.71
N THR A 53 18.72 4.44 -36.50
CA THR A 53 20.08 4.19 -37.00
C THR A 53 20.07 3.49 -38.36
N SER A 54 20.91 3.93 -39.28
CA SER A 54 21.19 3.18 -40.52
C SER A 54 22.23 2.08 -40.23
N LYS A 55 21.90 0.81 -40.46
CA LYS A 55 22.89 -0.27 -40.47
C LYS A 55 23.75 -0.14 -41.73
N ASP A 56 25.02 0.17 -41.59
CA ASP A 56 25.99 -0.07 -42.67
C ASP A 56 26.34 -1.56 -42.68
N GLU A 57 26.04 -2.25 -43.77
CA GLU A 57 26.52 -3.60 -44.03
C GLU A 57 28.05 -3.58 -44.11
N SER A 58 28.71 -4.27 -43.18
CA SER A 58 30.14 -4.52 -43.25
C SER A 58 30.36 -6.02 -43.39
N GLN A 59 30.81 -6.47 -44.57
CA GLN A 59 31.76 -7.58 -44.71
C GLN A 59 32.38 -7.72 -46.12
N SER A 60 33.73 -7.68 -46.12
CA SER A 60 34.71 -8.32 -47.02
C SER A 60 35.01 -7.84 -48.47
N THR A 61 36.28 -7.44 -48.63
CA THR A 61 37.25 -7.67 -49.74
C THR A 61 37.10 -6.95 -51.10
N THR A 62 38.06 -6.03 -51.35
CA THR A 62 38.74 -5.67 -52.63
C THR A 62 38.06 -5.99 -53.97
N THR A 63 37.69 -4.97 -54.78
CA THR A 63 38.33 -4.54 -56.06
C THR A 63 37.61 -3.28 -56.60
N ASN A 64 38.32 -2.44 -57.38
CA ASN A 64 37.91 -1.17 -58.03
C ASN A 64 36.49 -1.10 -58.64
N CYS A 65 35.77 0.01 -58.43
CA CYS A 65 35.49 1.05 -59.46
C CYS A 65 34.48 2.11 -58.98
N ASN A 66 34.70 3.36 -59.40
CA ASN A 66 33.85 4.54 -59.21
C ASN A 66 32.37 4.32 -59.60
N ASN A 67 31.45 4.75 -58.73
CA ASN A 67 30.29 5.59 -59.07
C ASN A 67 29.50 5.97 -57.80
N PHE A 68 29.43 7.27 -57.50
CA PHE A 68 28.56 7.83 -56.47
C PHE A 68 27.09 7.68 -56.89
N ASN A 69 26.37 6.73 -56.29
CA ASN A 69 24.91 6.68 -56.36
C ASN A 69 24.32 6.89 -54.96
N LYS A 70 23.45 7.91 -54.85
CA LYS A 70 22.67 8.28 -53.68
C LYS A 70 21.89 7.06 -53.15
N SER A 71 22.23 6.58 -51.95
CA SER A 71 21.51 5.50 -51.28
C SER A 71 20.15 5.98 -50.75
N LYS A 72 19.12 5.15 -50.97
CA LYS A 72 17.70 5.43 -50.68
C LYS A 72 17.45 5.58 -49.17
N ARG A 73 16.83 6.72 -48.82
CA ARG A 73 16.36 7.10 -47.48
C ARG A 73 15.11 6.28 -47.11
N ARG A 74 15.05 5.71 -45.89
CA ARG A 74 13.85 5.05 -45.34
C ARG A 74 12.94 6.08 -44.67
N SER A 75 11.97 6.59 -45.43
CA SER A 75 10.67 7.11 -44.98
C SER A 75 9.62 6.35 -45.82
N PHE A 76 8.61 5.74 -45.18
CA PHE A 76 7.59 4.99 -45.91
C PHE A 76 6.41 5.89 -46.23
N ARG A 77 6.13 6.05 -47.53
CA ARG A 77 4.92 6.70 -48.06
C ARG A 77 3.90 5.61 -48.37
N LYS A 78 2.87 5.44 -47.53
CA LYS A 78 1.79 4.47 -47.78
C LYS A 78 0.89 5.04 -48.88
N LYS A 79 0.85 4.41 -50.07
CA LYS A 79 -0.06 4.80 -51.17
C LYS A 79 -1.38 4.02 -50.98
N LYS A 80 -2.50 4.72 -50.79
CA LYS A 80 -3.85 4.13 -50.65
C LYS A 80 -4.31 3.58 -52.00
N ASP A 81 -4.30 2.26 -52.18
CA ASP A 81 -5.04 1.62 -53.27
C ASP A 81 -6.54 1.61 -52.91
N ARG A 82 -7.37 2.22 -53.76
CA ARG A 82 -8.84 2.22 -53.62
C ARG A 82 -9.39 0.79 -53.77
N PRO A 83 -10.37 0.37 -52.95
CA PRO A 83 -11.02 -0.94 -53.15
C PRO A 83 -11.86 -0.90 -54.43
N LYS A 84 -11.56 -1.80 -55.38
CA LYS A 84 -12.44 -2.06 -56.54
C LYS A 84 -13.44 -3.16 -56.19
N ALA A 85 -14.67 -2.92 -56.61
CA ALA A 85 -15.82 -3.80 -56.47
C ALA A 85 -15.60 -5.23 -56.97
N GLU A 86 -16.30 -6.16 -56.32
CA GLU A 86 -16.35 -7.60 -56.59
C GLU A 86 -16.70 -7.93 -58.05
N ASN A 87 -15.98 -8.91 -58.64
CA ASN A 87 -16.58 -10.02 -59.41
C ASN A 87 -15.55 -11.09 -59.89
N VAL A 88 -15.79 -12.33 -59.44
CA VAL A 88 -15.69 -13.65 -60.12
C VAL A 88 -14.36 -14.21 -60.71
N LYS A 89 -13.89 -15.29 -60.05
CA LYS A 89 -13.25 -16.57 -60.49
C LYS A 89 -12.12 -16.61 -61.54
N GLY A 90 -11.01 -17.27 -61.17
CA GLY A 90 -10.06 -17.96 -62.08
C GLY A 90 -8.83 -18.52 -61.35
N LEU A 91 -8.42 -19.76 -61.68
CA LEU A 91 -7.41 -20.59 -61.00
C LEU A 91 -5.92 -20.25 -61.31
N ASN A 92 -5.07 -20.56 -60.31
CA ASN A 92 -3.66 -21.00 -60.33
C ASN A 92 -2.57 -20.23 -61.11
N ALA A 93 -1.56 -19.72 -60.38
CA ALA A 93 -0.12 -19.98 -60.62
C ALA A 93 0.76 -19.40 -59.50
N ASP A 94 1.71 -20.21 -59.06
CA ASP A 94 2.67 -20.00 -57.97
C ASP A 94 3.81 -19.05 -58.43
N HIS A 95 3.93 -17.87 -57.82
CA HIS A 95 5.11 -17.00 -57.94
C HIS A 95 5.42 -16.37 -56.58
N ARG A 96 6.49 -16.88 -55.94
CA ARG A 96 7.12 -16.27 -54.76
C ARG A 96 7.68 -14.90 -55.13
N VAL A 97 7.08 -13.84 -54.59
CA VAL A 97 7.64 -12.49 -54.51
C VAL A 97 8.55 -12.45 -53.27
N PRO A 98 9.72 -11.79 -53.29
CA PRO A 98 10.60 -11.71 -52.12
C PRO A 98 9.95 -10.82 -51.05
N ASP A 99 9.89 -11.32 -49.81
CA ASP A 99 9.43 -10.59 -48.63
C ASP A 99 10.17 -9.25 -48.52
N THR A 100 9.40 -8.16 -48.57
CA THR A 100 9.87 -6.85 -48.14
C THR A 100 9.75 -6.85 -46.62
N GLU A 101 10.86 -6.70 -45.90
CA GLU A 101 10.88 -6.57 -44.44
C GLU A 101 10.05 -5.34 -44.03
N ASP A 102 8.77 -5.54 -43.72
CA ASP A 102 7.89 -4.56 -43.08
C ASP A 102 8.38 -4.34 -41.64
N ILE A 103 9.03 -3.20 -41.40
CA ILE A 103 9.26 -2.72 -40.02
C ILE A 103 7.91 -2.26 -39.49
N SER A 104 7.35 -3.05 -38.58
CA SER A 104 5.98 -2.91 -38.06
C SER A 104 5.85 -1.70 -37.13
N VAL A 105 4.94 -0.78 -37.45
CA VAL A 105 4.36 0.16 -36.47
C VAL A 105 3.96 -0.63 -35.21
N PRO A 106 4.17 -0.09 -33.98
CA PRO A 106 3.76 -0.77 -32.76
C PRO A 106 2.30 -1.26 -32.87
N LYS A 107 2.06 -2.54 -32.56
CA LYS A 107 0.76 -3.21 -32.78
C LYS A 107 -0.40 -2.55 -32.02
N ASP A 108 -0.08 -1.74 -31.01
CA ASP A 108 -1.04 -1.11 -30.10
C ASP A 108 -1.46 0.31 -30.54
N ILE A 109 -0.90 0.85 -31.63
CA ILE A 109 -1.21 2.22 -32.11
C ILE A 109 -1.95 2.14 -33.45
N ASP A 110 -3.25 2.44 -33.43
CA ASP A 110 -4.06 2.56 -34.65
C ASP A 110 -3.80 3.91 -35.33
N LEU A 111 -3.10 3.87 -36.47
CA LEU A 111 -2.82 5.05 -37.30
C LEU A 111 -4.01 5.49 -38.16
N VAL A 112 -5.10 4.73 -38.19
CA VAL A 112 -6.28 5.04 -39.01
C VAL A 112 -7.03 6.26 -38.46
N GLY A 113 -7.24 6.32 -37.14
CA GLY A 113 -7.92 7.45 -36.49
C GLY A 113 -7.02 8.66 -36.19
N LEU A 114 -5.70 8.50 -36.26
CA LEU A 114 -4.75 9.56 -35.88
C LEU A 114 -4.90 10.87 -36.66
N PRO A 115 -5.12 10.87 -38.00
CA PRO A 115 -5.25 12.11 -38.76
C PRO A 115 -6.44 12.97 -38.32
N GLU A 116 -7.58 12.33 -38.06
CA GLU A 116 -8.80 12.98 -37.58
C GLU A 116 -8.61 13.57 -36.19
N LEU A 117 -7.85 12.90 -35.31
CA LEU A 117 -7.54 13.41 -33.97
C LEU A 117 -6.46 14.51 -33.97
N CYS A 118 -5.61 14.54 -34.99
CA CYS A 118 -4.67 15.63 -35.23
C CYS A 118 -5.36 16.89 -35.77
N PHE A 119 -6.51 16.75 -36.44
CA PHE A 119 -7.35 17.83 -36.93
C PHE A 119 -8.82 17.61 -36.52
N PRO A 120 -9.15 17.65 -35.23
CA PRO A 120 -10.46 17.22 -34.73
C PRO A 120 -11.62 18.10 -35.22
N GLY A 121 -11.35 19.36 -35.55
CA GLY A 121 -12.29 20.26 -36.22
C GLY A 121 -12.34 20.16 -37.74
N GLY A 122 -11.51 19.31 -38.35
CA GLY A 122 -11.31 19.21 -39.80
C GLY A 122 -10.11 20.02 -40.32
N LEU A 123 -9.60 19.66 -41.51
CA LEU A 123 -8.46 20.31 -42.16
C LEU A 123 -8.93 21.37 -43.17
N TYR A 124 -8.69 22.65 -42.87
CA TYR A 124 -9.09 23.77 -43.75
C TYR A 124 -7.90 24.61 -44.22
N ILE A 125 -7.93 25.00 -45.49
CA ILE A 125 -6.99 25.99 -46.05
C ILE A 125 -7.40 27.38 -45.60
N SER A 126 -6.40 28.18 -45.22
CA SER A 126 -6.58 29.58 -44.80
C SER A 126 -5.97 30.55 -45.82
N SER A 127 -6.57 31.73 -45.99
CA SER A 127 -6.00 32.83 -46.77
C SER A 127 -4.91 33.61 -46.02
N GLU A 128 -4.80 33.39 -44.71
CA GLU A 128 -3.83 34.05 -43.83
C GLU A 128 -3.14 33.00 -42.95
N SER A 129 -1.89 33.27 -42.56
CA SER A 129 -1.17 32.44 -41.59
C SER A 129 -1.85 32.55 -40.23
N LYS A 130 -2.30 31.42 -39.68
CA LYS A 130 -2.83 31.33 -38.30
C LYS A 130 -1.70 31.04 -37.32
N GLU A 131 -1.96 31.29 -36.03
CA GLU A 131 -1.03 30.92 -34.96
C GLU A 131 -0.92 29.40 -34.82
N ASP A 132 0.26 28.94 -34.37
CA ASP A 132 0.49 27.53 -34.11
C ASP A 132 -0.39 27.08 -32.93
N HIS A 133 -1.04 25.92 -33.08
CA HIS A 133 -1.94 25.38 -32.06
C HIS A 133 -1.37 24.07 -31.51
N ILE A 134 -1.47 23.87 -30.20
CA ILE A 134 -1.03 22.63 -29.55
C ILE A 134 -2.18 22.07 -28.73
N HIS A 135 -2.50 20.80 -28.96
CA HIS A 135 -3.46 20.05 -28.15
C HIS A 135 -2.89 18.67 -27.80
N PHE A 136 -3.62 17.94 -26.95
CA PHE A 136 -3.13 16.71 -26.34
C PHE A 136 -4.12 15.58 -26.60
N LEU A 137 -3.61 14.38 -26.84
CA LEU A 137 -4.37 13.18 -27.13
C LEU A 137 -4.10 12.12 -26.08
N VAL A 138 -5.07 11.25 -25.84
CA VAL A 138 -4.88 10.03 -25.06
C VAL A 138 -5.57 8.89 -25.77
N PHE A 139 -4.82 7.82 -26.02
CA PHE A 139 -5.31 6.59 -26.63
C PHE A 139 -5.42 5.53 -25.55
N THR A 140 -6.56 4.83 -25.51
CA THR A 140 -6.81 3.74 -24.56
C THR A 140 -6.89 2.43 -25.32
N ASP A 141 -6.10 1.43 -24.91
CA ASP A 141 -6.13 0.09 -25.50
C ASP A 141 -7.26 -0.78 -24.91
N VAL A 142 -7.44 -1.98 -25.45
CA VAL A 142 -8.46 -2.95 -24.98
C VAL A 142 -8.26 -3.43 -23.55
N CYS A 143 -7.06 -3.25 -22.99
CA CYS A 143 -6.71 -3.59 -21.62
C CYS A 143 -6.84 -2.39 -20.65
N GLY A 144 -7.26 -1.22 -21.14
CA GLY A 144 -7.34 0.03 -20.37
C GLY A 144 -5.99 0.74 -20.18
N ASN A 145 -4.91 0.31 -20.84
CA ASN A 145 -3.64 1.02 -20.81
C ASN A 145 -3.73 2.29 -21.67
N ARG A 146 -3.04 3.34 -21.22
CA ARG A 146 -3.06 4.65 -21.87
C ARG A 146 -1.73 4.97 -22.52
N THR A 147 -1.79 5.51 -23.73
CA THR A 147 -0.66 6.20 -24.39
C THR A 147 -1.05 7.65 -24.66
N TYR A 148 -0.07 8.54 -24.62
CA TYR A 148 -0.28 9.99 -24.55
C TYR A 148 0.32 10.65 -25.78
N GLY A 149 -0.47 11.46 -26.48
CA GLY A 149 -0.06 12.22 -27.65
C GLY A 149 0.02 13.72 -27.38
N VAL A 150 0.98 14.40 -27.99
CA VAL A 150 1.02 15.87 -28.09
C VAL A 150 1.10 16.24 -29.55
N VAL A 151 0.16 17.08 -29.99
CA VAL A 151 0.02 17.49 -31.39
C VAL A 151 0.36 18.97 -31.51
N ALA A 152 1.23 19.31 -32.45
CA ALA A 152 1.54 20.68 -32.82
C ALA A 152 1.12 20.94 -34.26
N GLN A 153 0.10 21.79 -34.43
CA GLN A 153 -0.39 22.25 -35.73
C GLN A 153 0.33 23.55 -36.12
N TYR A 154 0.78 23.62 -37.36
CA TYR A 154 1.44 24.79 -37.94
C TYR A 154 1.04 24.96 -39.41
N TYR A 155 1.14 26.20 -39.91
CA TYR A 155 0.69 26.55 -41.26
C TYR A 155 1.88 26.80 -42.19
N GLN A 156 1.82 26.22 -43.39
CA GLN A 156 2.82 26.46 -44.45
C GLN A 156 2.19 27.10 -45.69
N PRO A 157 2.88 28.06 -46.35
CA PRO A 157 2.37 28.69 -47.56
C PRO A 157 2.46 27.75 -48.77
N ILE A 158 1.38 27.66 -49.56
CA ILE A 158 1.36 26.98 -50.86
C ILE A 158 2.04 27.88 -51.89
N GLN A 159 3.11 27.42 -52.54
CA GLN A 159 3.74 28.11 -53.67
C GLN A 159 3.45 27.38 -54.99
N ASP A 160 3.00 28.13 -56.01
CA ASP A 160 2.90 27.66 -57.40
C ASP A 160 4.32 27.52 -58.00
N GLY A 161 4.86 26.31 -57.96
CA GLY A 161 6.15 25.99 -58.57
C GLY A 161 5.98 25.46 -60.00
N CYS A 162 6.01 26.32 -61.00
CA CYS A 162 6.44 25.90 -62.35
C CYS A 162 7.91 25.51 -62.26
N ILE A 163 8.22 24.21 -62.25
CA ILE A 163 9.56 23.70 -62.56
C ILE A 163 9.53 23.26 -64.02
N PRO A 164 10.16 23.96 -64.98
CA PRO A 164 10.35 23.43 -66.31
C PRO A 164 11.36 22.29 -66.26
N ALA A 165 11.09 21.21 -67.00
CA ALA A 165 11.93 20.01 -67.06
C ALA A 165 13.29 20.19 -67.77
N ASN A 166 13.79 21.41 -67.96
CA ASN A 166 15.11 21.66 -68.57
C ASN A 166 15.85 22.77 -67.80
N GLY A 167 16.99 22.42 -67.24
CA GLY A 167 17.81 23.29 -66.38
C GLY A 167 18.48 24.45 -67.12
N GLN A 168 17.73 25.53 -67.37
CA GLN A 168 18.29 26.85 -67.65
C GLN A 168 17.47 27.93 -66.92
N ALA A 169 18.12 28.59 -65.95
CA ALA A 169 17.56 29.73 -65.25
C ALA A 169 17.70 30.98 -66.13
N HIS A 170 16.59 31.44 -66.70
CA HIS A 170 16.50 32.79 -67.26
C HIS A 170 15.64 33.64 -66.31
N TRP A 171 16.26 34.62 -65.68
CA TRP A 171 15.60 35.64 -64.89
C TRP A 171 15.09 36.74 -65.81
N GLU A 172 13.80 36.76 -66.13
CA GLU A 172 13.14 37.99 -66.61
C GLU A 172 11.77 38.18 -65.93
N SER A 173 11.70 39.33 -65.25
CA SER A 173 10.55 40.14 -64.83
C SER A 173 9.14 39.62 -65.17
N VAL A 174 8.35 39.32 -64.12
CA VAL A 174 6.88 39.42 -64.18
C VAL A 174 6.41 40.38 -63.09
N GLN A 175 5.78 41.45 -63.56
CA GLN A 175 5.15 42.51 -62.80
C GLN A 175 3.93 42.02 -62.00
N THR A 176 3.77 42.60 -60.79
CA THR A 176 2.51 42.91 -60.09
C THR A 176 1.24 42.16 -60.51
N GLY A 177 1.06 40.95 -59.98
CA GLY A 177 -0.26 40.38 -59.69
C GLY A 177 -0.27 39.99 -58.22
N LYS A 178 -1.29 40.41 -57.45
CA LYS A 178 -1.50 39.91 -56.08
C LYS A 178 -1.71 38.39 -56.13
N THR A 179 -0.65 37.61 -55.96
CA THR A 179 -0.75 36.18 -55.68
C THR A 179 -1.34 36.04 -54.28
N PHE A 180 -2.55 35.49 -54.18
CA PHE A 180 -3.16 35.12 -52.90
C PHE A 180 -2.35 33.96 -52.31
N ALA A 181 -1.57 34.21 -51.26
CA ALA A 181 -0.88 33.15 -50.53
C ALA A 181 -1.92 32.34 -49.74
N CYS A 182 -2.15 31.09 -50.15
CA CYS A 182 -2.96 30.15 -49.38
C CYS A 182 -2.04 29.39 -48.41
N PHE A 183 -2.53 29.09 -47.22
CA PHE A 183 -1.80 28.37 -46.18
C PHE A 183 -2.46 27.03 -45.89
N VAL A 184 -1.67 25.96 -45.91
CA VAL A 184 -2.10 24.60 -45.59
C VAL A 184 -1.61 24.25 -44.18
N PRO A 185 -2.49 23.76 -43.30
CA PRO A 185 -2.08 23.28 -42.00
C PRO A 185 -1.45 21.88 -42.07
N PHE A 186 -0.40 21.69 -41.28
CA PHE A 186 0.27 20.42 -41.00
C PHE A 186 0.33 20.21 -39.49
N ALA A 187 0.40 18.95 -39.07
CA ALA A 187 0.48 18.58 -37.67
C ALA A 187 1.63 17.61 -37.43
N VAL A 188 2.43 17.87 -36.39
CA VAL A 188 3.42 16.91 -35.85
C VAL A 188 2.84 16.32 -34.56
N CYS A 189 2.64 15.02 -34.52
CA CYS A 189 2.15 14.30 -33.35
C CYS A 189 3.25 13.44 -32.74
N VAL A 190 3.56 13.68 -31.46
CA VAL A 190 4.49 12.88 -30.65
C VAL A 190 3.68 12.00 -29.72
N ILE A 191 3.89 10.67 -29.78
CA ILE A 191 3.23 9.67 -28.92
C ILE A 191 4.25 9.11 -27.93
N SER A 192 3.87 9.11 -26.65
CA SER A 192 4.65 8.63 -25.51
C SER A 192 3.83 7.66 -24.66
N ARG A 193 4.52 6.75 -23.98
CA ARG A 193 3.92 5.90 -22.94
C ARG A 193 3.63 6.67 -21.65
N TYR A 194 4.21 7.85 -21.47
CA TYR A 194 4.14 8.63 -20.24
C TYR A 194 3.48 9.99 -20.47
N PRO A 195 2.69 10.53 -19.51
CA PRO A 195 1.92 11.77 -19.67
C PRO A 195 2.79 13.03 -19.44
N TYR A 196 3.92 13.14 -20.15
CA TYR A 196 4.82 14.30 -20.08
C TYR A 196 4.32 15.47 -20.94
N PHE A 197 3.09 15.92 -20.70
CA PHE A 197 2.40 16.89 -21.56
C PHE A 197 3.17 18.21 -21.71
N ASN A 198 3.57 18.83 -20.59
CA ASN A 198 4.29 20.10 -20.62
C ASN A 198 5.69 19.93 -21.24
N ALA A 199 6.43 18.88 -20.88
CA ALA A 199 7.76 18.67 -21.43
C ALA A 199 7.74 18.38 -22.94
N LEU A 200 6.79 17.58 -23.43
CA LEU A 200 6.64 17.26 -24.85
C LEU A 200 6.09 18.46 -25.65
N LYS A 201 5.20 19.26 -25.05
CA LYS A 201 4.78 20.55 -25.61
C LYS A 201 5.96 21.50 -25.78
N ASP A 202 6.82 21.63 -24.78
CA ASP A 202 8.03 22.46 -24.86
C ASP A 202 8.98 21.92 -25.95
N CYS A 203 9.14 20.60 -26.06
CA CYS A 203 9.92 19.97 -27.14
C CYS A 203 9.37 20.32 -28.53
N LEU A 204 8.07 20.18 -28.75
CA LEU A 204 7.43 20.52 -30.03
C LEU A 204 7.51 22.02 -30.32
N SER A 205 7.40 22.86 -29.30
CA SER A 205 7.56 24.32 -29.44
C SER A 205 8.96 24.67 -29.96
N CYS A 206 10.00 23.97 -29.48
CA CYS A 206 11.35 24.10 -30.03
C CYS A 206 11.43 23.66 -31.50
N LEU A 207 10.77 22.55 -31.88
CA LEU A 207 10.72 22.09 -33.27
C LEU A 207 10.04 23.11 -34.19
N LEU A 208 8.90 23.67 -33.78
CA LEU A 208 8.13 24.64 -34.57
C LEU A 208 8.96 25.87 -34.95
N VAL A 209 9.81 26.38 -34.04
CA VAL A 209 10.74 27.48 -34.34
C VAL A 209 11.67 27.14 -35.51
N HIS A 210 12.09 25.88 -35.61
CA HIS A 210 12.93 25.41 -36.70
C HIS A 210 12.13 25.10 -37.97
N LEU A 211 10.83 24.77 -37.91
CA LEU A 211 10.04 24.44 -39.11
C LEU A 211 9.53 25.67 -39.89
N ARG A 212 9.31 26.80 -39.20
CA ARG A 212 8.83 28.07 -39.81
C ARG A 212 9.63 28.61 -41.02
N PRO A 213 10.97 28.49 -41.12
CA PRO A 213 11.75 29.09 -42.21
C PRO A 213 11.93 28.23 -43.48
N PHE A 214 11.59 26.93 -43.48
CA PHE A 214 12.05 25.99 -44.52
C PHE A 214 11.01 25.63 -45.61
N LYS A 215 11.52 25.18 -46.76
CA LYS A 215 10.75 24.57 -47.87
C LYS A 215 10.46 23.09 -47.56
N ASP A 216 9.37 22.54 -48.13
CA ASP A 216 8.85 21.16 -47.95
C ASP A 216 9.87 20.01 -47.84
N LEU A 217 11.05 20.11 -48.47
CA LEU A 217 12.02 19.01 -48.54
C LEU A 217 12.91 18.90 -47.30
N ASP A 218 13.07 19.97 -46.51
CA ASP A 218 13.94 19.98 -45.33
C ASP A 218 13.17 19.68 -44.03
N ALA A 219 11.84 19.87 -44.02
CA ALA A 219 11.01 19.70 -42.82
C ALA A 219 10.99 18.25 -42.29
N GLU A 220 10.89 17.25 -43.17
CA GLU A 220 10.91 15.84 -42.77
C GLU A 220 12.25 15.42 -42.14
N ASP A 221 13.37 15.93 -42.66
CA ASP A 221 14.70 15.63 -42.13
C ASP A 221 14.87 16.22 -40.70
N HIS A 222 14.34 17.43 -40.44
CA HIS A 222 14.33 18.04 -39.10
C HIS A 222 13.39 17.32 -38.12
N ILE A 223 12.20 16.90 -38.57
CA ILE A 223 11.26 16.11 -37.73
C ILE A 223 11.88 14.76 -37.37
N LYS A 224 12.57 14.12 -38.32
CA LYS A 224 13.31 12.88 -38.08
C LYS A 224 14.43 13.08 -37.05
N GLU A 225 15.21 14.15 -37.19
CA GLU A 225 16.27 14.51 -36.23
C GLU A 225 15.70 14.69 -34.82
N PHE A 226 14.60 15.43 -34.72
CA PHE A 226 13.85 15.67 -33.50
C PHE A 226 13.32 14.39 -32.86
N ALA A 227 12.62 13.55 -33.64
CA ALA A 227 12.07 12.28 -33.17
C ALA A 227 13.17 11.37 -32.61
N ALA A 228 14.27 11.28 -33.35
CA ALA A 228 15.38 10.44 -32.96
C ALA A 228 16.12 10.95 -31.71
N LYS A 229 16.16 12.28 -31.49
CA LYS A 229 16.65 12.86 -30.23
C LYS A 229 15.77 12.48 -29.04
N LEU A 230 14.45 12.58 -29.16
CA LEU A 230 13.52 12.27 -28.08
C LEU A 230 13.56 10.79 -27.69
N PHE A 231 13.73 9.89 -28.65
CA PHE A 231 13.85 8.45 -28.39
C PHE A 231 15.05 8.09 -27.49
N LEU A 232 16.16 8.83 -27.59
CA LEU A 232 17.35 8.57 -26.78
C LEU A 232 17.20 9.02 -25.32
N ILE A 233 16.16 9.78 -24.99
CA ILE A 233 15.92 10.29 -23.64
C ILE A 233 15.12 9.24 -22.83
N PRO A 234 15.64 8.73 -21.70
CA PRO A 234 14.92 7.79 -20.85
C PRO A 234 13.93 8.50 -19.91
N SER A 235 12.95 7.76 -19.40
CA SER A 235 12.12 8.21 -18.27
C SER A 235 12.90 8.13 -16.95
N PRO A 236 12.79 9.12 -16.04
CA PRO A 236 13.37 9.03 -14.69
C PRO A 236 12.76 7.87 -13.87
N PRO A 237 13.56 7.20 -13.03
CA PRO A 237 13.03 6.30 -12.01
C PRO A 237 12.34 7.07 -10.87
N PRO A 238 11.35 6.47 -10.18
CA PRO A 238 10.65 7.10 -9.04
C PRO A 238 11.60 7.55 -7.92
N GLY A 239 11.41 8.77 -7.43
CA GLY A 239 12.10 9.36 -6.30
C GLY A 239 12.60 10.78 -6.58
N PRO A 240 13.66 11.23 -5.89
CA PRO A 240 14.07 12.63 -5.91
C PRO A 240 14.89 13.04 -7.16
N LEU A 241 14.99 12.20 -8.19
CA LEU A 241 15.86 12.45 -9.36
C LEU A 241 15.05 12.88 -10.58
N HIS A 242 15.12 14.15 -10.95
CA HIS A 242 14.61 14.66 -12.23
C HIS A 242 15.70 14.61 -13.31
N LEU A 243 15.29 14.46 -14.58
CA LEU A 243 16.21 14.50 -15.71
C LEU A 243 16.08 15.83 -16.46
N ILE A 244 17.19 16.32 -16.99
CA ILE A 244 17.25 17.56 -17.74
C ILE A 244 18.02 17.37 -19.04
N PHE A 245 17.49 17.85 -20.16
CA PHE A 245 18.19 17.87 -21.44
C PHE A 245 17.94 19.16 -22.22
N ASN A 246 18.83 19.47 -23.16
CA ASN A 246 18.73 20.72 -23.93
C ASN A 246 18.02 20.47 -25.27
N MET A 247 16.96 21.23 -25.55
CA MET A 247 16.28 21.31 -26.84
C MET A 247 16.21 22.78 -27.23
N LYS A 248 17.19 23.27 -28.00
CA LYS A 248 17.31 24.71 -28.28
C LYS A 248 15.98 25.27 -28.82
N PRO A 249 15.50 26.43 -28.31
CA PRO A 249 16.16 27.30 -27.32
C PRO A 249 15.91 26.94 -25.85
N LEU A 250 15.11 25.91 -25.54
CA LEU A 250 14.70 25.57 -24.18
C LEU A 250 15.57 24.50 -23.50
N GLN A 251 15.53 24.49 -22.17
CA GLN A 251 15.99 23.39 -21.33
C GLN A 251 14.76 22.65 -20.80
N ILE A 252 14.64 21.38 -21.17
CA ILE A 252 13.49 20.53 -20.86
C ILE A 252 13.78 19.76 -19.58
N ILE A 253 12.80 19.73 -18.67
CA ILE A 253 12.86 18.98 -17.43
C ILE A 253 11.84 17.84 -17.52
N ILE A 254 12.28 16.62 -17.21
CA ILE A 254 11.39 15.46 -17.08
C ILE A 254 11.22 15.17 -15.59
N PRO A 255 10.04 15.46 -15.01
CA PRO A 255 9.79 15.21 -13.60
C PRO A 255 9.73 13.71 -13.30
N SER A 256 10.11 13.36 -12.07
CA SER A 256 10.04 12.01 -11.53
C SER A 256 8.84 11.87 -10.61
N ARG A 257 8.34 10.64 -10.50
CA ARG A 257 7.29 10.23 -9.57
C ARG A 257 7.83 10.27 -8.15
N GLU A 258 7.03 10.66 -7.16
CA GLU A 258 7.49 10.69 -5.76
C GLU A 258 7.86 9.28 -5.23
N ASP A 259 7.09 8.28 -5.64
CA ASP A 259 7.25 6.86 -5.33
C ASP A 259 6.64 5.98 -6.46
N PRO A 260 6.86 4.66 -6.47
CA PRO A 260 6.37 3.77 -7.53
C PRO A 260 4.85 3.75 -7.76
N ASP A 261 4.05 4.07 -6.73
CA ASP A 261 2.58 4.06 -6.76
C ASP A 261 1.98 5.46 -7.01
N SER A 262 2.78 6.52 -6.92
CA SER A 262 2.37 7.92 -7.17
C SER A 262 2.31 8.24 -8.66
N PRO A 263 1.37 9.04 -9.17
CA PRO A 263 1.25 9.31 -10.60
C PRO A 263 2.39 10.19 -11.13
N ILE A 264 2.59 10.22 -12.45
CA ILE A 264 3.42 11.24 -13.10
C ILE A 264 2.59 12.52 -13.22
N ILE A 265 3.13 13.65 -12.75
CA ILE A 265 2.45 14.95 -12.81
C ILE A 265 3.33 15.90 -13.62
N ASP A 266 2.97 16.12 -14.89
CA ASP A 266 3.61 17.08 -15.80
C ASP A 266 2.55 17.97 -16.48
N LEU A 267 1.57 18.41 -15.68
CA LEU A 267 0.48 19.30 -16.07
C LEU A 267 0.03 20.18 -14.89
N ASP A 268 -0.76 21.20 -15.17
CA ASP A 268 -1.20 22.19 -14.20
C ASP A 268 -2.51 21.74 -13.52
N LEU A 269 -2.43 21.24 -12.29
CA LEU A 269 -3.57 20.64 -11.60
C LEU A 269 -4.68 21.62 -11.22
N HIS A 270 -4.44 22.93 -11.32
CA HIS A 270 -5.43 23.95 -10.95
C HIS A 270 -6.45 24.26 -12.06
N LEU A 271 -6.28 23.70 -13.28
CA LEU A 271 -7.12 24.02 -14.43
C LEU A 271 -8.63 23.78 -14.21
N PRO A 272 -9.10 22.65 -13.60
CA PRO A 272 -10.51 22.48 -13.28
C PRO A 272 -11.02 23.54 -12.29
N LEU A 273 -10.19 23.95 -11.31
CA LEU A 273 -10.55 24.94 -10.29
C LEU A 273 -10.66 26.37 -10.85
N LEU A 274 -10.04 26.64 -12.01
CA LEU A 274 -10.20 27.91 -12.73
C LEU A 274 -11.50 27.97 -13.55
N ARG A 275 -12.05 26.81 -13.95
CA ARG A 275 -13.21 26.71 -14.84
C ARG A 275 -14.50 26.32 -14.13
N LEU A 276 -14.40 25.58 -13.04
CA LEU A 276 -15.53 25.02 -12.29
C LEU A 276 -15.49 25.52 -10.85
N LYS A 277 -16.67 25.82 -10.30
CA LYS A 277 -16.82 26.08 -8.86
C LYS A 277 -16.50 24.80 -8.07
N PRO A 278 -16.03 24.89 -6.82
CA PRO A 278 -15.72 23.72 -5.99
C PRO A 278 -16.86 22.69 -5.92
N LYS A 279 -18.12 23.13 -5.89
CA LYS A 279 -19.30 22.25 -5.93
C LYS A 279 -19.43 21.48 -7.25
N GLN A 280 -19.21 22.14 -8.39
CA GLN A 280 -19.23 21.49 -9.71
C GLN A 280 -18.09 20.47 -9.83
N VAL A 281 -16.89 20.80 -9.31
CA VAL A 281 -15.77 19.85 -9.25
C VAL A 281 -16.15 18.59 -8.46
N LEU A 282 -16.85 18.74 -7.32
CA LEU A 282 -17.36 17.59 -6.56
C LEU A 282 -18.41 16.79 -7.33
N GLN A 283 -19.32 17.44 -8.07
CA GLN A 283 -20.30 16.75 -8.92
C GLN A 283 -19.62 15.93 -10.03
N VAL A 284 -18.59 16.48 -10.69
CA VAL A 284 -17.79 15.74 -11.66
C VAL A 284 -17.08 14.56 -10.99
N MET A 285 -16.47 14.78 -9.83
CA MET A 285 -15.84 13.70 -9.05
C MET A 285 -16.86 12.61 -8.69
N THR A 286 -18.10 12.94 -8.33
CA THR A 286 -19.15 11.93 -8.11
C THR A 286 -19.46 11.14 -9.37
N CYS A 287 -19.63 11.80 -10.51
CA CYS A 287 -19.90 11.12 -11.78
C CYS A 287 -18.80 10.10 -12.11
N ILE A 288 -17.55 10.47 -11.84
CA ILE A 288 -16.40 9.58 -12.05
C ILE A 288 -16.36 8.45 -11.01
N LEU A 289 -16.57 8.75 -9.71
CA LEU A 289 -16.59 7.74 -8.65
C LEU A 289 -17.75 6.75 -8.75
N THR A 290 -18.83 7.13 -9.45
CA THR A 290 -19.99 6.29 -9.74
C THR A 290 -19.96 5.72 -11.16
N GLU A 291 -18.82 5.80 -11.84
CA GLU A 291 -18.57 5.24 -13.18
C GLU A 291 -19.67 5.59 -14.21
N GLN A 292 -20.07 6.86 -14.29
CA GLN A 292 -21.05 7.34 -15.27
C GLN A 292 -20.47 7.47 -16.69
N ARG A 293 -21.34 7.63 -17.69
CA ARG A 293 -20.97 7.99 -19.07
C ARG A 293 -20.84 9.51 -19.18
N ILE A 294 -19.61 10.01 -19.29
CA ILE A 294 -19.30 11.45 -19.17
C ILE A 294 -18.75 11.98 -20.51
N VAL A 295 -19.29 13.11 -20.98
CA VAL A 295 -18.78 13.86 -22.12
C VAL A 295 -18.43 15.28 -21.69
N PHE A 296 -17.16 15.66 -21.80
CA PHE A 296 -16.70 17.03 -21.62
C PHE A 296 -16.84 17.83 -22.92
N PHE A 297 -17.22 19.10 -22.81
CA PHE A 297 -17.32 20.04 -23.92
C PHE A 297 -16.46 21.27 -23.68
N SER A 298 -15.79 21.74 -24.72
CA SER A 298 -14.97 22.94 -24.71
C SER A 298 -14.85 23.48 -26.14
N SER A 299 -14.59 24.78 -26.28
CA SER A 299 -14.16 25.35 -27.56
C SER A 299 -12.63 25.29 -27.73
N ASP A 300 -11.91 24.89 -26.69
CA ASP A 300 -10.46 24.69 -26.68
C ASP A 300 -10.15 23.20 -26.50
N TRP A 301 -9.61 22.59 -27.55
CA TRP A 301 -9.20 21.19 -27.60
C TRP A 301 -8.13 20.84 -26.57
N ALA A 302 -7.18 21.75 -26.32
CA ALA A 302 -6.13 21.52 -25.33
C ALA A 302 -6.72 21.41 -23.93
N LEU A 303 -7.73 22.24 -23.63
CA LEU A 303 -8.38 22.29 -22.33
C LEU A 303 -9.16 20.99 -22.02
N LEU A 304 -9.78 20.34 -23.01
CA LEU A 304 -10.50 19.07 -22.84
C LEU A 304 -9.60 18.02 -22.18
N THR A 305 -8.45 17.75 -22.81
CA THR A 305 -7.51 16.73 -22.32
C THR A 305 -6.88 17.10 -20.99
N LEU A 306 -6.46 18.36 -20.82
CA LEU A 306 -5.84 18.79 -19.57
C LEU A 306 -6.80 18.73 -18.38
N VAL A 307 -8.06 19.17 -18.54
CA VAL A 307 -9.06 19.10 -17.47
C VAL A 307 -9.45 17.65 -17.16
N ALA A 308 -9.66 16.83 -18.19
CA ALA A 308 -9.97 15.41 -18.03
C ALA A 308 -8.85 14.67 -17.27
N GLU A 309 -7.59 14.91 -17.61
CA GLU A 309 -6.43 14.32 -16.92
C GLU A 309 -6.26 14.84 -15.48
N CYS A 310 -6.55 16.12 -15.21
CA CYS A 310 -6.58 16.62 -13.83
C CYS A 310 -7.53 15.80 -12.96
N PHE A 311 -8.73 15.47 -13.45
CA PHE A 311 -9.68 14.64 -12.71
C PHE A 311 -9.15 13.22 -12.49
N MET A 312 -8.44 12.63 -13.45
CA MET A 312 -7.78 11.33 -13.27
C MET A 312 -6.71 11.39 -12.17
N LEU A 313 -5.99 12.50 -12.07
CA LEU A 313 -4.99 12.74 -11.02
C LEU A 313 -5.62 13.05 -9.65
N TYR A 314 -6.83 13.61 -9.59
CA TYR A 314 -7.57 13.86 -8.35
C TYR A 314 -8.12 12.58 -7.70
N LEU A 315 -8.30 11.51 -8.49
CA LEU A 315 -8.78 10.22 -7.99
C LEU A 315 -7.74 9.46 -7.16
N HIS A 316 -6.46 9.85 -7.20
CA HIS A 316 -5.38 9.07 -6.59
C HIS A 316 -5.65 8.71 -5.12
N PRO A 317 -5.47 7.44 -4.70
CA PRO A 317 -4.87 6.30 -5.42
C PRO A 317 -5.86 5.43 -6.22
N LEU A 318 -7.11 5.85 -6.38
CA LEU A 318 -8.07 5.15 -7.23
C LEU A 318 -7.67 5.29 -8.71
N GLN A 319 -8.06 4.31 -9.52
CA GLN A 319 -7.73 4.27 -10.94
C GLN A 319 -9.01 4.07 -11.77
N TRP A 320 -9.19 4.92 -12.78
CA TRP A 320 -10.24 4.76 -13.79
C TRP A 320 -9.83 3.70 -14.81
N GLN A 321 -10.72 2.73 -15.02
CA GLN A 321 -10.43 1.48 -15.73
C GLN A 321 -11.25 1.32 -17.01
N HIS A 322 -12.14 2.28 -17.28
CA HIS A 322 -12.98 2.31 -18.48
C HIS A 322 -12.36 3.17 -19.58
N THR A 323 -13.00 3.20 -20.75
CA THR A 323 -12.56 3.99 -21.91
C THR A 323 -12.37 5.47 -21.53
N PHE A 324 -11.21 6.02 -21.90
CA PHE A 324 -10.83 7.40 -21.67
C PHE A 324 -10.29 8.00 -22.97
N VAL A 325 -11.07 8.88 -23.60
CA VAL A 325 -10.76 9.48 -24.92
C VAL A 325 -11.12 10.97 -24.88
N PRO A 326 -10.24 11.83 -24.38
CA PRO A 326 -10.57 13.22 -24.06
C PRO A 326 -10.86 14.10 -25.29
N ILE A 327 -10.59 13.62 -26.51
CA ILE A 327 -10.90 14.32 -27.76
C ILE A 327 -11.49 13.32 -28.76
N LEU A 328 -12.70 13.59 -29.21
CA LEU A 328 -13.34 12.98 -30.36
C LEU A 328 -13.39 13.98 -31.52
N SER A 329 -13.11 13.51 -32.73
CA SER A 329 -13.41 14.25 -33.95
C SER A 329 -14.88 14.07 -34.33
N HIS A 330 -15.37 14.89 -35.26
CA HIS A 330 -16.75 14.78 -35.76
C HIS A 330 -17.08 13.38 -36.32
N GLN A 331 -16.13 12.72 -36.99
CA GLN A 331 -16.33 11.36 -37.54
C GLN A 331 -16.38 10.25 -36.48
N MET A 332 -16.08 10.59 -35.22
CA MET A 332 -15.95 9.65 -34.11
C MET A 332 -17.06 9.84 -33.07
N LEU A 333 -18.06 10.69 -33.33
CA LEU A 333 -19.12 10.99 -32.37
C LEU A 333 -19.96 9.77 -32.03
N ASP A 334 -20.14 8.81 -32.95
CA ASP A 334 -20.84 7.55 -32.70
C ASP A 334 -20.31 6.76 -31.49
N PHE A 335 -19.05 6.99 -31.07
CA PHE A 335 -18.50 6.34 -29.88
C PHE A 335 -19.22 6.73 -28.57
N VAL A 336 -19.91 7.87 -28.53
CA VAL A 336 -20.71 8.26 -27.35
C VAL A 336 -21.90 7.33 -27.11
N MET A 337 -22.29 6.53 -28.11
CA MET A 337 -23.33 5.51 -27.99
C MET A 337 -22.86 4.24 -27.25
N ALA A 338 -21.59 4.17 -26.83
CA ALA A 338 -21.07 3.02 -26.13
C ALA A 338 -21.90 2.72 -24.85
N PRO A 339 -22.29 1.45 -24.63
CA PRO A 339 -23.15 1.09 -23.50
C PRO A 339 -22.39 1.01 -22.17
N THR A 340 -21.06 0.99 -22.21
CA THR A 340 -20.19 0.95 -21.04
C THR A 340 -19.88 2.35 -20.53
N SER A 341 -19.48 2.48 -19.28
CA SER A 341 -18.94 3.73 -18.72
C SER A 341 -17.76 4.24 -19.58
N PHE A 342 -17.65 5.54 -19.74
CA PHE A 342 -16.55 6.18 -20.45
C PHE A 342 -16.40 7.63 -20.02
N LEU A 343 -15.24 8.19 -20.31
CA LEU A 343 -15.00 9.62 -20.23
C LEU A 343 -14.46 10.08 -21.59
N MET A 344 -15.26 10.86 -22.29
CA MET A 344 -14.96 11.38 -23.63
C MET A 344 -14.98 12.91 -23.64
N GLY A 345 -14.44 13.53 -24.69
CA GLY A 345 -14.53 14.98 -24.87
C GLY A 345 -14.79 15.39 -26.31
N CYS A 346 -15.62 16.40 -26.50
CA CYS A 346 -16.08 16.89 -27.80
C CYS A 346 -15.94 18.42 -27.90
N HIS A 347 -15.88 18.94 -29.12
CA HIS A 347 -16.05 20.38 -29.33
C HIS A 347 -17.46 20.82 -28.89
N VAL A 348 -17.58 22.03 -28.36
CA VAL A 348 -18.88 22.60 -27.98
C VAL A 348 -19.87 22.68 -29.15
N ASP A 349 -19.40 22.79 -30.39
CA ASP A 349 -20.26 22.81 -31.59
C ASP A 349 -21.05 21.50 -31.79
N HIS A 350 -20.58 20.39 -31.21
CA HIS A 350 -21.25 19.09 -31.27
C HIS A 350 -22.21 18.84 -30.09
N PHE A 351 -22.41 19.82 -29.21
CA PHE A 351 -23.24 19.65 -28.00
C PHE A 351 -24.67 19.20 -28.34
N GLU A 352 -25.34 19.86 -29.29
CA GLU A 352 -26.72 19.50 -29.66
C GLU A 352 -26.83 18.11 -30.28
N GLU A 353 -25.85 17.73 -31.10
CA GLU A 353 -25.76 16.41 -31.75
C GLU A 353 -25.59 15.31 -30.69
N VAL A 354 -24.55 15.43 -29.85
CA VAL A 354 -24.25 14.45 -28.80
C VAL A 354 -25.37 14.36 -27.75
N SER A 355 -26.03 15.48 -27.42
CA SER A 355 -27.14 15.48 -26.46
C SER A 355 -28.37 14.68 -26.92
N LYS A 356 -28.50 14.39 -28.22
CA LYS A 356 -29.61 13.62 -28.80
C LYS A 356 -29.23 12.18 -29.14
N GLU A 357 -27.94 11.88 -29.17
CA GLU A 357 -27.41 10.63 -29.70
C GLU A 357 -27.54 9.45 -28.72
N ALA A 358 -27.50 9.71 -27.41
CA ALA A 358 -27.65 8.67 -26.39
C ALA A 358 -28.31 9.16 -25.08
N GLU A 359 -29.06 8.26 -24.45
CA GLU A 359 -29.68 8.45 -23.13
C GLU A 359 -28.66 8.30 -21.99
N ASP A 360 -28.93 8.95 -20.85
CA ASP A 360 -28.10 9.00 -19.62
C ASP A 360 -26.64 9.44 -19.78
N LEU A 361 -26.35 10.28 -20.78
CA LEU A 361 -25.05 10.97 -20.85
C LEU A 361 -24.99 12.13 -19.85
N ILE A 362 -23.89 12.22 -19.10
CA ILE A 362 -23.55 13.40 -18.30
C ILE A 362 -22.71 14.35 -19.17
N LEU A 363 -23.29 15.50 -19.51
CA LEU A 363 -22.73 16.50 -20.39
C LEU A 363 -22.15 17.65 -19.56
N ILE A 364 -20.83 17.86 -19.65
CA ILE A 364 -20.10 18.85 -18.83
C ILE A 364 -19.46 19.89 -19.73
N ASN A 365 -19.98 21.11 -19.72
CA ASN A 365 -19.41 22.22 -20.48
C ASN A 365 -18.35 22.96 -19.65
N ILE A 366 -17.07 22.83 -20.02
CA ILE A 366 -15.94 23.41 -19.31
C ILE A 366 -15.89 24.95 -19.47
N ASN A 367 -16.43 25.49 -20.56
CA ASN A 367 -16.34 26.93 -20.85
C ASN A 367 -17.15 27.78 -19.87
N ASN A 368 -18.35 27.32 -19.50
CA ASN A 368 -19.26 28.01 -18.59
C ASN A 368 -19.48 27.27 -17.25
N GLY A 369 -19.02 26.02 -17.16
CA GLY A 369 -19.09 25.17 -15.99
C GLY A 369 -20.42 24.44 -15.79
N ASP A 370 -21.27 24.37 -16.82
CA ASP A 370 -22.58 23.74 -16.72
C ASP A 370 -22.48 22.21 -16.76
N ILE A 371 -23.23 21.54 -15.88
CA ILE A 371 -23.36 20.08 -15.83
C ILE A 371 -24.82 19.75 -16.06
N THR A 372 -25.11 18.99 -17.12
CA THR A 372 -26.46 18.62 -17.56
C THR A 372 -26.52 17.14 -17.91
N SER A 373 -27.72 16.57 -17.97
CA SER A 373 -27.95 15.23 -18.49
C SER A 373 -28.65 15.31 -19.84
N SER A 374 -28.40 14.33 -20.72
CA SER A 374 -29.18 14.11 -21.94
C SER A 374 -30.69 13.97 -21.65
N GLU A 375 -31.57 14.26 -22.61
CA GLU A 375 -33.03 14.37 -22.43
C GLU A 375 -33.66 13.10 -21.81
N LEU A 376 -34.51 13.32 -20.80
CA LEU A 376 -35.07 12.32 -19.88
C LEU A 376 -36.28 11.54 -20.46
N SER A 377 -36.31 10.23 -20.22
CA SER A 377 -37.54 9.43 -20.14
C SER A 377 -38.09 9.41 -18.70
N GLU A 378 -38.81 10.45 -18.26
CA GLU A 378 -39.61 10.55 -17.00
C GLU A 378 -38.99 10.12 -15.64
N ARG A 379 -37.76 9.58 -15.56
CA ARG A 379 -37.05 9.20 -14.33
C ARG A 379 -35.78 10.04 -14.21
N GLU A 380 -35.83 11.10 -13.41
CA GLU A 380 -34.64 11.89 -13.05
C GLU A 380 -33.59 10.99 -12.37
N THR A 381 -32.52 10.64 -13.08
CA THR A 381 -31.34 10.04 -12.45
C THR A 381 -30.50 11.15 -11.83
N GLU A 382 -30.93 11.66 -10.67
CA GLU A 382 -30.21 12.71 -9.94
C GLU A 382 -28.77 12.22 -9.62
N ILE A 383 -27.76 13.03 -9.97
CA ILE A 383 -26.37 12.78 -9.59
C ILE A 383 -26.32 12.94 -8.06
N PRO A 384 -25.97 11.90 -7.30
CA PRO A 384 -25.95 12.01 -5.85
C PRO A 384 -24.84 12.98 -5.41
N ASP A 385 -25.04 13.66 -4.29
CA ASP A 385 -23.99 14.50 -3.72
C ASP A 385 -22.89 13.66 -3.06
N VAL A 386 -21.66 14.18 -3.07
CA VAL A 386 -20.57 13.67 -2.23
C VAL A 386 -20.98 13.78 -0.75
N PRO A 387 -20.58 12.84 0.13
CA PRO A 387 -20.87 12.93 1.56
C PRO A 387 -20.60 14.32 2.14
N LEU A 388 -21.59 14.89 2.83
CA LEU A 388 -21.64 16.31 3.21
C LEU A 388 -20.36 16.78 3.94
N GLU A 389 -19.91 16.02 4.93
CA GLU A 389 -18.71 16.33 5.74
C GLU A 389 -17.45 16.40 4.85
N ALA A 390 -17.31 15.48 3.90
CA ALA A 390 -16.17 15.45 2.99
C ALA A 390 -16.21 16.63 2.00
N ALA A 391 -17.41 16.96 1.50
CA ALA A 391 -17.64 18.08 0.59
C ALA A 391 -17.28 19.43 1.24
N GLU A 392 -17.74 19.70 2.46
CA GLU A 392 -17.46 20.95 3.18
C GLU A 392 -15.96 21.16 3.44
N ILE A 393 -15.26 20.11 3.87
CA ILE A 393 -13.82 20.15 4.10
C ILE A 393 -13.06 20.45 2.80
N PHE A 394 -13.46 19.82 1.69
CA PHE A 394 -12.87 20.05 0.38
C PHE A 394 -13.06 21.51 -0.06
N ILE A 395 -14.30 22.01 -0.04
CA ILE A 395 -14.64 23.37 -0.47
C ILE A 395 -13.82 24.39 0.33
N LYS A 396 -13.81 24.29 1.66
CA LYS A 396 -13.07 25.19 2.54
C LYS A 396 -11.57 25.21 2.24
N ARG A 397 -10.98 24.05 1.91
CA ARG A 397 -9.55 23.94 1.57
C ARG A 397 -9.25 24.52 0.20
N VAL A 398 -10.08 24.25 -0.80
CA VAL A 398 -9.94 24.81 -2.15
C VAL A 398 -10.05 26.34 -2.13
N GLU A 399 -10.98 26.90 -1.36
CA GLU A 399 -11.15 28.36 -1.20
C GLU A 399 -9.92 29.05 -0.58
N SER A 400 -9.05 28.30 0.09
CA SER A 400 -7.80 28.82 0.66
C SER A 400 -6.61 28.82 -0.31
N LEU A 401 -6.75 28.24 -1.51
CA LEU A 401 -5.68 28.14 -2.49
C LEU A 401 -5.45 29.47 -3.24
N GLN A 402 -4.17 29.77 -3.51
CA GLN A 402 -3.79 30.86 -4.41
C GLN A 402 -3.64 30.33 -5.84
N LEU A 403 -4.69 30.44 -6.64
CA LEU A 403 -4.75 29.88 -8.01
C LEU A 403 -4.08 30.77 -9.08
N HIS A 404 -3.83 32.05 -8.80
CA HIS A 404 -3.33 33.01 -9.79
C HIS A 404 -1.88 33.41 -9.49
N TYR A 405 -0.94 32.97 -10.34
CA TYR A 405 0.48 33.30 -10.21
C TYR A 405 0.76 34.81 -10.34
N ASP A 406 0.00 35.52 -11.17
CA ASP A 406 0.21 36.96 -11.41
C ASP A 406 0.05 37.80 -10.14
N LEU A 407 -0.79 37.36 -9.19
CA LEU A 407 -0.93 38.03 -7.89
C LEU A 407 0.36 37.96 -7.06
N GLU A 408 1.15 36.89 -7.20
CA GLU A 408 2.45 36.77 -6.54
C GLU A 408 3.50 37.70 -7.18
N LEU A 409 3.38 37.95 -8.49
CA LEU A 409 4.27 38.84 -9.23
C LEU A 409 4.07 40.31 -8.88
N CYS A 410 2.87 40.73 -8.43
CA CYS A 410 2.56 42.13 -8.11
C CYS A 410 3.49 42.76 -7.05
N HIS A 411 4.13 41.94 -6.21
CA HIS A 411 5.04 42.40 -5.16
C HIS A 411 6.52 42.51 -5.60
N LEU A 412 6.82 42.23 -6.88
CA LEU A 412 8.19 42.10 -7.38
C LEU A 412 8.62 43.29 -8.24
N ALA A 413 9.92 43.62 -8.18
CA ALA A 413 10.53 44.63 -9.02
C ALA A 413 10.69 44.13 -10.47
N SER A 414 10.54 45.01 -11.47
CA SER A 414 10.56 44.68 -12.90
C SER A 414 11.92 44.24 -13.48
N GLY A 415 12.97 44.13 -12.65
CA GLY A 415 14.35 43.82 -13.07
C GLY A 415 14.78 42.36 -13.00
N ILE A 416 13.84 41.41 -12.84
CA ILE A 416 14.14 39.98 -12.66
C ILE A 416 14.47 39.32 -14.00
N ASN A 417 15.47 38.45 -14.01
CA ASN A 417 15.86 37.67 -15.20
C ASN A 417 14.74 36.71 -15.64
N LEU A 418 14.51 36.55 -16.95
CA LEU A 418 13.51 35.62 -17.50
C LEU A 418 13.69 34.17 -17.03
N SER A 419 14.95 33.70 -16.88
CA SER A 419 15.22 32.34 -16.39
C SER A 419 14.81 32.16 -14.92
N GLU A 420 14.96 33.21 -14.11
CA GLU A 420 14.55 33.23 -12.70
C GLU A 420 13.03 33.26 -12.58
N LEU A 421 12.33 34.03 -13.43
CA LEU A 421 10.87 34.01 -13.50
C LEU A 421 10.31 32.63 -13.91
N GLN A 422 10.97 31.94 -14.86
CA GLN A 422 10.58 30.59 -15.25
C GLN A 422 10.79 29.58 -14.12
N MET A 423 11.93 29.63 -13.42
CA MET A 423 12.18 28.76 -12.27
C MET A 423 11.18 29.01 -11.15
N ARG A 424 10.86 30.28 -10.86
CA ARG A 424 9.88 30.64 -9.85
C ARG A 424 8.46 30.17 -10.21
N ARG A 425 8.03 30.35 -11.47
CA ARG A 425 6.75 29.85 -11.94
C ARG A 425 6.65 28.33 -11.79
N ARG A 426 7.72 27.59 -12.12
CA ARG A 426 7.77 26.13 -11.92
C ARG A 426 7.68 25.74 -10.46
N ALA A 427 8.43 26.41 -9.57
CA ALA A 427 8.38 26.14 -8.14
C ALA A 427 6.99 26.42 -7.55
N TRP A 428 6.35 27.52 -7.98
CA TRP A 428 4.98 27.85 -7.62
C TRP A 428 4.00 26.77 -8.11
N GLN A 429 4.10 26.36 -9.39
CA GLN A 429 3.23 25.34 -9.97
C GLN A 429 3.39 23.99 -9.27
N GLN A 430 4.63 23.58 -8.95
CA GLN A 430 4.91 22.37 -8.20
C GLN A 430 4.28 22.42 -6.80
N LYS A 431 4.45 23.54 -6.08
CA LYS A 431 3.85 23.74 -4.77
C LYS A 431 2.32 23.65 -4.84
N LEU A 432 1.70 24.34 -5.80
CA LEU A 432 0.25 24.33 -5.98
C LEU A 432 -0.26 22.93 -6.35
N ASN A 433 0.44 22.22 -7.23
CA ASN A 433 0.11 20.83 -7.58
C ASN A 433 0.17 19.91 -6.35
N THR A 434 1.19 20.05 -5.49
CA THR A 434 1.29 19.29 -4.24
C THR A 434 0.14 19.61 -3.28
N GLU A 435 -0.23 20.88 -3.13
CA GLU A 435 -1.36 21.29 -2.28
C GLU A 435 -2.69 20.71 -2.80
N ILE A 436 -2.94 20.77 -4.12
CA ILE A 436 -4.14 20.21 -4.75
C ILE A 436 -4.18 18.67 -4.61
N GLN A 437 -3.07 17.98 -4.82
CA GLN A 437 -2.96 16.53 -4.60
C GLN A 437 -3.28 16.16 -3.15
N GLN A 438 -2.80 16.93 -2.17
CA GLN A 438 -3.13 16.69 -0.76
C GLN A 438 -4.60 16.92 -0.45
N ILE A 439 -5.22 17.96 -1.03
CA ILE A 439 -6.64 18.26 -0.83
C ILE A 439 -7.52 17.17 -1.44
N THR A 440 -7.19 16.71 -2.64
CA THR A 440 -7.95 15.66 -3.35
C THR A 440 -7.75 14.28 -2.73
N LEU A 441 -6.53 13.92 -2.32
CA LEU A 441 -6.28 12.72 -1.52
C LEU A 441 -7.06 12.74 -0.19
N GLN A 442 -7.15 13.89 0.48
CA GLN A 442 -7.94 14.04 1.69
C GLN A 442 -9.43 13.85 1.43
N LEU A 443 -9.95 14.31 0.29
CA LEU A 443 -11.33 14.07 -0.13
C LEU A 443 -11.58 12.56 -0.28
N ILE A 444 -10.76 11.85 -1.05
CA ILE A 444 -10.86 10.39 -1.22
C ILE A 444 -10.77 9.67 0.13
N PHE A 445 -9.83 10.08 0.99
CA PHE A 445 -9.71 9.54 2.34
C PHE A 445 -10.98 9.76 3.17
N ASN A 446 -11.52 10.97 3.21
CA ASN A 446 -12.73 11.25 3.97
C ASN A 446 -13.95 10.47 3.46
N ILE A 447 -14.02 10.16 2.16
CA ILE A 447 -15.09 9.34 1.58
C ILE A 447 -14.98 7.87 2.01
N PHE A 448 -13.76 7.30 2.05
CA PHE A 448 -13.55 5.86 2.22
C PHE A 448 -12.88 5.43 3.54
N ARG A 449 -12.56 6.35 4.46
CA ARG A 449 -11.85 6.06 5.73
C ARG A 449 -12.49 4.97 6.59
N GLU A 450 -13.81 4.79 6.50
CA GLU A 450 -14.57 3.83 7.31
C GLU A 450 -14.76 2.47 6.62
N VAL A 451 -14.23 2.29 5.40
CA VAL A 451 -14.28 1.00 4.70
C VAL A 451 -13.50 -0.08 5.46
N LYS A 452 -12.36 0.27 6.08
CA LYS A 452 -11.55 -0.68 6.86
C LYS A 452 -12.32 -1.34 8.00
N ASP A 453 -13.28 -0.65 8.59
CA ASP A 453 -14.08 -1.15 9.71
C ASP A 453 -15.05 -2.29 9.29
N HIS A 454 -15.22 -2.47 7.98
CA HIS A 454 -16.14 -3.43 7.36
C HIS A 454 -15.40 -4.49 6.53
N LEU A 455 -14.07 -4.58 6.66
CA LEU A 455 -13.22 -5.57 5.99
C LEU A 455 -12.87 -6.75 6.90
N ASN A 456 -12.90 -7.94 6.34
CA ASN A 456 -12.35 -9.16 6.91
C ASN A 456 -11.13 -9.58 6.08
N TYR A 457 -9.93 -9.29 6.59
CA TYR A 457 -8.67 -9.53 5.89
C TYR A 457 -8.36 -11.01 5.68
N GLU A 458 -8.72 -11.87 6.64
CA GLU A 458 -8.42 -13.30 6.60
C GLU A 458 -9.25 -14.01 5.52
N HIS A 459 -10.55 -13.69 5.45
CA HIS A 459 -11.46 -14.29 4.47
C HIS A 459 -11.62 -13.48 3.19
N ARG A 460 -10.95 -12.32 3.10
CA ARG A 460 -11.04 -11.36 1.98
C ARG A 460 -12.48 -10.92 1.69
N VAL A 461 -13.23 -10.60 2.75
CA VAL A 461 -14.65 -10.24 2.68
C VAL A 461 -14.87 -8.75 2.99
N PHE A 462 -15.76 -8.09 2.25
CA PHE A 462 -16.29 -6.76 2.57
C PHE A 462 -17.80 -6.85 2.88
N ASN A 463 -18.24 -6.24 3.98
CA ASN A 463 -19.66 -6.20 4.36
C ASN A 463 -20.33 -4.91 3.87
N SER A 464 -20.81 -4.93 2.62
CA SER A 464 -21.43 -3.77 1.96
C SER A 464 -22.72 -3.32 2.62
N GLU A 465 -23.59 -4.24 3.04
CA GLU A 465 -24.87 -3.90 3.66
C GLU A 465 -24.68 -3.13 4.98
N GLU A 466 -23.74 -3.56 5.80
CA GLU A 466 -23.44 -2.89 7.05
C GLU A 466 -22.77 -1.54 6.84
N PHE A 467 -21.82 -1.49 5.89
CA PHE A 467 -21.20 -0.24 5.51
C PHE A 467 -22.26 0.80 5.10
N LEU A 468 -23.25 0.43 4.28
CA LEU A 468 -24.36 1.30 3.89
C LEU A 468 -25.25 1.71 5.08
N LYS A 469 -25.59 0.78 5.97
CA LYS A 469 -26.42 1.06 7.16
C LYS A 469 -25.79 2.06 8.10
N THR A 470 -24.46 2.17 8.13
CA THR A 470 -23.75 3.16 8.97
C THR A 470 -23.66 4.55 8.34
N ARG A 471 -24.05 4.74 7.07
CA ARG A 471 -24.01 6.04 6.38
C ARG A 471 -25.25 6.88 6.69
N ALA A 472 -25.10 8.21 6.65
CA ALA A 472 -26.25 9.11 6.76
C ALA A 472 -27.24 8.89 5.60
N PRO A 473 -28.57 9.03 5.81
CA PRO A 473 -29.56 8.80 4.76
C PRO A 473 -29.32 9.60 3.48
N GLY A 474 -28.82 10.84 3.59
CA GLY A 474 -28.46 11.68 2.43
C GLY A 474 -27.25 11.19 1.66
N ASP A 475 -26.32 10.46 2.31
CA ASP A 475 -25.10 9.95 1.67
C ASP A 475 -25.29 8.55 1.06
N GLN A 476 -26.34 7.81 1.47
CA GLN A 476 -26.60 6.44 0.99
C GLN A 476 -26.77 6.31 -0.52
N PRO A 477 -27.45 7.23 -1.25
CA PRO A 477 -27.55 7.16 -2.71
C PRO A 477 -26.18 7.17 -3.40
N PHE A 478 -25.25 7.97 -2.91
CA PHE A 478 -23.87 8.01 -3.40
C PHE A 478 -23.19 6.65 -3.21
N TYR A 479 -23.17 6.13 -1.98
CA TYR A 479 -22.49 4.88 -1.70
C TYR A 479 -23.12 3.68 -2.40
N LYS A 480 -24.44 3.61 -2.55
CA LYS A 480 -25.09 2.52 -3.30
C LYS A 480 -24.52 2.38 -4.72
N LYS A 481 -24.36 3.51 -5.43
CA LYS A 481 -23.73 3.50 -6.76
C LYS A 481 -22.24 3.14 -6.69
N VAL A 482 -21.49 3.75 -5.77
CA VAL A 482 -20.02 3.53 -5.66
C VAL A 482 -19.66 2.08 -5.34
N LEU A 483 -20.43 1.40 -4.49
CA LEU A 483 -20.12 0.03 -4.07
C LEU A 483 -20.21 -1.00 -5.21
N GLU A 484 -20.93 -0.68 -6.28
CA GLU A 484 -21.10 -1.52 -7.47
C GLU A 484 -19.99 -1.31 -8.51
N THR A 485 -19.13 -0.31 -8.31
CA THR A 485 -18.10 0.09 -9.29
C THR A 485 -16.87 -0.80 -9.30
N TYR A 486 -16.24 -0.92 -10.46
CA TYR A 486 -14.97 -1.63 -10.60
C TYR A 486 -13.84 -0.92 -9.84
N MET A 487 -13.85 0.42 -9.85
CA MET A 487 -12.91 1.26 -9.12
C MET A 487 -12.93 0.96 -7.61
N PHE A 488 -14.11 0.85 -7.00
CA PHE A 488 -14.23 0.50 -5.59
C PHE A 488 -13.77 -0.93 -5.31
N HIS A 489 -14.10 -1.89 -6.18
CA HIS A 489 -13.60 -3.26 -6.04
C HIS A 489 -12.06 -3.33 -6.10
N SER A 490 -11.43 -2.60 -7.02
CA SER A 490 -9.97 -2.46 -7.11
C SER A 490 -9.37 -1.81 -5.85
N PHE A 491 -10.06 -0.82 -5.28
CA PHE A 491 -9.69 -0.22 -4.00
C PHE A 491 -9.74 -1.24 -2.85
N LEU A 492 -10.82 -2.01 -2.72
CA LEU A 492 -10.93 -3.07 -1.70
C LEU A 492 -9.81 -4.10 -1.84
N LYS A 493 -9.52 -4.51 -3.08
CA LYS A 493 -8.43 -5.43 -3.40
C LYS A 493 -7.07 -4.88 -2.93
N ALA A 494 -6.80 -3.60 -3.19
CA ALA A 494 -5.59 -2.94 -2.70
C ALA A 494 -5.53 -2.89 -1.16
N ARG A 495 -6.65 -2.63 -0.48
CA ARG A 495 -6.73 -2.65 1.00
C ARG A 495 -6.49 -4.05 1.56
N LEU A 496 -7.15 -5.08 1.04
CA LEU A 496 -7.01 -6.46 1.48
C LEU A 496 -5.60 -7.01 1.24
N ASN A 497 -4.93 -6.57 0.17
CA ASN A 497 -3.52 -6.87 -0.10
C ASN A 497 -2.54 -6.01 0.71
N ARG A 498 -3.03 -5.16 1.64
CA ARG A 498 -2.25 -4.26 2.49
C ARG A 498 -1.27 -3.38 1.70
N ARG A 499 -1.71 -2.87 0.55
CA ARG A 499 -0.89 -1.97 -0.29
C ARG A 499 -0.62 -0.66 0.45
N MET A 500 0.65 -0.28 0.56
CA MET A 500 1.13 0.92 1.25
C MET A 500 1.19 2.16 0.33
N ASP A 501 0.09 2.47 -0.34
CA ASP A 501 -0.06 3.64 -1.20
C ASP A 501 -0.33 4.93 -0.40
N ALA A 502 -0.59 6.04 -1.11
CA ALA A 502 -0.83 7.34 -0.48
C ALA A 502 -2.03 7.34 0.48
N PHE A 503 -3.09 6.58 0.19
CA PHE A 503 -4.24 6.45 1.09
C PHE A 503 -3.84 5.75 2.39
N ALA A 504 -3.15 4.61 2.32
CA ALA A 504 -2.70 3.88 3.52
C ALA A 504 -1.76 4.73 4.38
N ARG A 505 -0.87 5.50 3.74
CA ARG A 505 0.05 6.42 4.45
C ARG A 505 -0.70 7.56 5.13
N LEU A 506 -1.70 8.13 4.46
CA LEU A 506 -2.53 9.19 5.06
C LEU A 506 -3.31 8.63 6.24
N GLU A 507 -3.97 7.47 6.07
CA GLU A 507 -4.70 6.74 7.10
C GLU A 507 -3.85 6.55 8.37
N LEU A 508 -2.67 5.94 8.25
CA LEU A 508 -1.73 5.74 9.36
C LEU A 508 -1.28 7.03 10.03
N SER A 509 -1.18 8.11 9.26
CA SER A 509 -0.76 9.41 9.78
C SER A 509 -1.88 10.12 10.55
N THR A 510 -3.13 9.83 10.22
CA THR A 510 -4.34 10.40 10.85
C THR A 510 -4.89 9.55 11.98
N GLU A 511 -4.48 8.28 12.08
CA GLU A 511 -4.85 7.41 13.19
C GLU A 511 -4.35 7.96 14.52
N THR A 512 -5.27 8.08 15.48
CA THR A 512 -4.92 8.44 16.86
C THR A 512 -4.26 7.24 17.56
N GLU A 513 -3.44 7.49 18.59
CA GLU A 513 -2.85 6.43 19.42
C GLU A 513 -3.92 5.45 19.97
N GLU A 514 -5.16 5.92 20.13
CA GLU A 514 -6.32 5.13 20.59
C GLU A 514 -6.91 4.22 19.51
N ASP A 515 -6.81 4.57 18.22
CA ASP A 515 -7.23 3.70 17.11
C ASP A 515 -6.30 2.49 16.98
N ARG A 516 -5.00 2.67 17.25
CA ARG A 516 -3.98 1.61 17.30
C ARG A 516 -4.26 0.61 18.44
N LEU A 517 -4.70 1.11 19.59
CA LEU A 517 -5.07 0.30 20.77
C LEU A 517 -6.33 -0.56 20.56
N ASN A 518 -7.33 -0.04 19.83
CA ASN A 518 -8.58 -0.77 19.56
C ASN A 518 -8.36 -2.01 18.68
N LEU A 519 -7.32 -2.03 17.84
CA LEU A 519 -6.96 -3.15 16.96
C LEU A 519 -6.39 -4.38 17.69
N MET A 520 -6.00 -4.24 18.97
CA MET A 520 -5.65 -5.39 19.81
C MET A 520 -6.85 -6.18 20.33
N LEU A 521 -7.98 -5.49 20.47
CA LEU A 521 -9.18 -6.01 21.08
C LEU A 521 -10.04 -6.54 19.96
N ASP A 522 -9.77 -7.77 19.53
CA ASP A 522 -10.51 -8.48 18.48
C ASP A 522 -11.92 -8.90 18.97
N SER A 523 -12.68 -7.93 19.47
CA SER A 523 -14.14 -7.90 19.37
C SER A 523 -14.44 -6.90 18.27
N PRO A 524 -15.12 -7.30 17.18
CA PRO A 524 -15.46 -6.36 16.12
C PRO A 524 -16.23 -5.17 16.71
N ARG A 525 -15.96 -3.97 16.20
CA ARG A 525 -16.93 -2.87 16.03
C ARG A 525 -17.35 -2.00 17.23
N ARG A 526 -16.67 -2.01 18.37
CA ARG A 526 -17.17 -1.23 19.54
C ARG A 526 -16.28 -0.04 19.91
N PRO A 527 -16.75 1.22 19.73
CA PRO A 527 -15.99 2.40 20.12
C PRO A 527 -15.89 2.55 21.65
N THR A 528 -14.71 2.96 22.13
CA THR A 528 -14.43 3.26 23.53
C THR A 528 -15.24 4.46 24.06
N MET A 529 -15.31 4.62 25.39
CA MET A 529 -16.06 5.71 26.02
C MET A 529 -15.58 7.09 25.60
N GLU A 530 -14.26 7.31 25.46
CA GLU A 530 -13.69 8.55 24.94
C GLU A 530 -14.10 8.84 23.48
N LYS A 531 -14.20 7.81 22.63
CA LYS A 531 -14.76 7.93 21.25
C LYS A 531 -16.23 8.32 21.24
N ILE A 532 -17.01 7.84 22.21
CA ILE A 532 -18.42 8.23 22.34
C ILE A 532 -18.53 9.67 22.83
N THR A 533 -17.67 10.14 23.73
CA THR A 533 -17.63 11.55 24.16
C THR A 533 -17.17 12.49 23.05
N SER A 534 -16.17 12.11 22.23
CA SER A 534 -15.72 12.94 21.10
C SER A 534 -16.76 12.98 19.97
N LYS A 535 -17.45 11.87 19.69
CA LYS A 535 -18.58 11.83 18.73
C LYS A 535 -19.83 12.57 19.23
N ARG A 536 -20.08 12.65 20.55
CA ARG A 536 -21.21 13.40 21.14
C ARG A 536 -21.17 14.91 20.88
N PHE A 537 -20.01 15.47 20.57
CA PHE A 537 -19.90 16.89 20.19
C PHE A 537 -20.21 17.17 18.71
N ASN A 538 -20.51 16.13 17.91
CA ASN A 538 -20.95 16.28 16.53
C ASN A 538 -22.45 15.90 16.38
N PRO A 539 -23.38 16.87 16.48
CA PRO A 539 -24.82 16.61 16.56
C PRO A 539 -25.40 15.90 15.31
N HIS A 540 -24.72 15.96 14.16
CA HIS A 540 -25.14 15.26 12.94
C HIS A 540 -25.00 13.73 13.03
N TYR A 541 -24.03 13.20 13.78
CA TYR A 541 -23.84 11.75 13.93
C TYR A 541 -24.92 11.07 14.80
N MET A 542 -25.59 11.82 15.68
CA MET A 542 -26.65 11.27 16.54
C MET A 542 -28.00 11.16 15.84
N ILE A 543 -28.25 11.98 14.80
CA ILE A 543 -29.51 12.00 14.07
C ILE A 543 -29.60 10.85 13.06
N SER A 544 -28.49 10.46 12.43
CA SER A 544 -28.51 9.34 11.47
C SER A 544 -28.78 7.99 12.14
N ARG A 545 -28.26 7.76 13.36
CA ARG A 545 -28.49 6.53 14.12
C ARG A 545 -29.92 6.38 14.65
N ARG A 546 -30.54 7.48 15.11
CA ARG A 546 -31.90 7.45 15.65
C ARG A 546 -32.98 7.02 14.66
N MET A 547 -32.71 7.13 13.35
CA MET A 547 -33.63 6.66 12.28
C MET A 547 -33.38 5.21 11.84
N VAL A 548 -32.31 4.55 12.33
CA VAL A 548 -31.97 3.16 11.95
C VAL A 548 -32.91 2.12 12.61
N ILE A 549 -33.79 2.54 13.52
CA ILE A 549 -34.63 1.64 14.35
C ILE A 549 -36.10 1.58 13.87
N SER A 550 -36.48 2.18 12.74
CA SER A 550 -37.81 1.95 12.15
C SER A 550 -37.74 1.01 10.94
N MET A 551 -38.23 -0.21 11.10
CA MET A 551 -38.52 -1.13 9.99
C MET A 551 -39.42 -0.46 8.92
N PRO A 552 -39.36 -0.91 7.66
CA PRO A 552 -40.16 -0.35 6.57
C PRO A 552 -41.60 -0.86 6.69
N ASN A 553 -42.50 -0.05 7.22
CA ASN A 553 -43.95 -0.03 6.95
C ASN A 553 -44.64 0.93 7.92
N LEU A 554 -44.58 2.23 7.65
CA LEU A 554 -45.53 3.22 8.18
C LEU A 554 -45.46 4.47 7.29
N GLN A 555 -46.60 4.84 6.74
CA GLN A 555 -46.79 5.98 5.85
C GLN A 555 -46.47 7.30 6.55
N ASP A 556 -45.91 8.21 5.76
CA ASP A 556 -45.68 9.65 5.95
C ASP A 556 -46.30 10.30 7.19
N ILE A 557 -45.43 10.78 8.08
CA ILE A 557 -45.76 11.89 8.98
C ILE A 557 -44.74 13.01 8.75
N LYS A 558 -45.17 14.07 8.05
CA LYS A 558 -44.43 15.32 7.93
C LYS A 558 -44.34 15.99 9.31
N SER A 559 -43.14 16.40 9.73
CA SER A 559 -42.95 17.30 10.87
C SER A 559 -42.32 18.62 10.44
N GLN A 560 -42.93 19.72 10.91
CA GLN A 560 -42.68 21.12 10.56
C GLN A 560 -41.25 21.61 10.83
N ASP A 561 -40.73 22.36 9.87
CA ASP A 561 -39.55 23.21 10.00
C ASP A 561 -39.77 24.33 11.02
N ASN A 562 -38.83 24.49 11.95
CA ASN A 562 -38.60 25.76 12.64
C ASN A 562 -37.07 25.98 12.78
N PRO A 563 -36.59 27.23 12.60
CA PRO A 563 -35.17 27.50 12.44
C PRO A 563 -34.46 27.52 13.79
N ILE A 564 -33.46 26.64 13.97
CA ILE A 564 -32.59 26.67 15.15
C ILE A 564 -31.46 27.69 14.90
N LYS A 565 -31.46 28.72 15.74
CA LYS A 565 -30.46 29.80 15.80
C LYS A 565 -29.04 29.25 16.00
N ASN A 566 -28.14 29.69 15.14
CA ASN A 566 -26.70 29.58 15.28
C ASN A 566 -26.23 30.25 16.57
N SER A 567 -25.85 29.45 17.56
CA SER A 567 -24.95 29.90 18.62
C SER A 567 -24.11 28.73 19.09
N LEU A 568 -22.85 28.69 18.66
CA LEU A 568 -21.66 28.37 19.46
C LEU A 568 -20.43 28.29 18.53
N LEU A 569 -20.03 29.45 18.03
CA LEU A 569 -18.66 29.70 17.60
C LEU A 569 -17.78 29.76 18.86
N ARG A 570 -17.27 28.60 19.30
CA ARG A 570 -15.96 28.56 19.94
C ARG A 570 -14.95 28.23 18.87
N ARG A 571 -14.19 29.25 18.52
CA ARG A 571 -13.03 29.27 17.63
C ARG A 571 -12.00 28.24 18.12
N ALA A 572 -12.20 26.97 17.78
CA ALA A 572 -11.17 25.95 17.88
C ALA A 572 -10.28 26.11 16.65
N GLU A 573 -9.16 26.81 16.81
CA GLU A 573 -8.05 26.80 15.86
C GLU A 573 -7.52 25.36 15.77
N THR A 574 -8.11 24.57 14.89
CA THR A 574 -7.66 23.21 14.59
C THR A 574 -6.61 23.29 13.49
N GLU A 575 -5.39 23.06 13.96
CA GLU A 575 -4.33 22.27 13.31
C GLU A 575 -3.78 22.73 11.96
N ARG A 576 -2.57 23.28 12.05
CA ARG A 576 -1.59 23.31 10.97
C ARG A 576 -1.50 21.91 10.35
N ALA A 577 -2.00 21.76 9.13
CA ALA A 577 -1.68 20.63 8.27
C ALA A 577 -0.17 20.36 8.34
N ARG A 578 0.21 19.11 8.60
CA ARG A 578 1.60 18.66 8.64
C ARG A 578 2.28 19.07 7.33
N LYS A 579 3.10 20.13 7.38
CA LYS A 579 4.04 20.44 6.31
C LYS A 579 5.10 19.35 6.32
N PHE A 580 5.01 18.39 5.40
CA PHE A 580 6.16 17.57 5.05
C PHE A 580 7.29 18.52 4.64
N SER A 581 8.47 18.39 5.23
CA SER A 581 9.66 19.09 4.73
C SER A 581 9.86 18.65 3.26
N PRO A 582 10.04 19.59 2.32
CA PRO A 582 10.24 19.22 0.93
C PRO A 582 11.51 18.38 0.83
N LYS A 583 11.38 17.13 0.34
CA LYS A 583 12.53 16.29 0.01
C LYS A 583 13.37 17.04 -1.02
N SER A 584 14.68 17.13 -0.82
CA SER A 584 15.56 17.83 -1.76
C SER A 584 15.53 17.11 -3.11
N VAL A 585 15.07 17.82 -4.13
CA VAL A 585 15.03 17.36 -5.51
C VAL A 585 16.41 17.50 -6.13
N SER A 586 16.91 16.43 -6.73
CA SER A 586 18.16 16.39 -7.48
C SER A 586 17.88 16.40 -8.98
N MET A 587 18.73 17.09 -9.73
CA MET A 587 18.60 17.22 -11.18
C MET A 587 19.83 16.62 -11.85
N PHE A 588 19.63 15.68 -12.76
CA PHE A 588 20.71 15.09 -13.57
C PHE A 588 20.61 15.58 -15.02
N ARG A 589 21.70 16.19 -15.51
CA ARG A 589 21.78 16.68 -16.88
C ARG A 589 22.24 15.56 -17.81
N ILE A 590 21.37 15.17 -18.73
CA ILE A 590 21.66 14.20 -19.77
C ILE A 590 22.70 14.80 -20.74
N PRO A 591 23.70 14.02 -21.21
CA PRO A 591 24.63 14.45 -22.23
C PRO A 591 23.92 14.98 -23.49
N GLU A 592 24.56 15.91 -24.21
CA GLU A 592 23.99 16.38 -25.47
C GLU A 592 24.03 15.28 -26.53
N VAL A 593 22.93 15.14 -27.26
CA VAL A 593 22.86 14.27 -28.44
C VAL A 593 23.46 15.04 -29.61
N HIS A 594 24.58 14.55 -30.15
CA HIS A 594 25.22 15.10 -31.34
C HIS A 594 24.75 14.36 -32.60
N PHE A 595 24.55 15.13 -33.69
CA PHE A 595 24.08 14.62 -34.98
C PHE A 595 25.21 14.65 -36.03
N PRO A 596 25.20 13.74 -37.02
CA PRO A 596 24.12 12.81 -37.41
C PRO A 596 24.04 11.52 -36.55
N LEU A 597 22.83 10.94 -36.40
CA LEU A 597 22.60 9.69 -35.65
C LEU A 597 23.01 8.44 -36.44
N VAL A 598 24.29 8.35 -36.75
CA VAL A 598 24.91 7.10 -37.23
C VAL A 598 25.05 6.15 -36.04
N SER A 599 25.02 4.84 -36.28
CA SER A 599 25.15 3.82 -35.22
C SER A 599 26.35 4.07 -34.29
N GLN A 600 27.46 4.59 -34.82
CA GLN A 600 28.65 4.95 -34.05
C GLN A 600 28.40 6.14 -33.09
N CYS A 601 27.68 7.18 -33.54
CA CYS A 601 27.35 8.34 -32.73
C CYS A 601 26.37 7.98 -31.59
N VAL A 602 25.38 7.12 -31.87
CA VAL A 602 24.45 6.60 -30.85
C VAL A 602 25.19 5.77 -29.79
N HIS A 603 26.13 4.91 -30.23
CA HIS A 603 26.98 4.16 -29.32
C HIS A 603 27.88 5.06 -28.47
N SER A 604 28.47 6.12 -29.07
CA SER A 604 29.25 7.12 -28.34
C SER A 604 28.39 7.85 -27.30
N TYR A 605 27.17 8.24 -27.66
CA TYR A 605 26.22 8.87 -26.74
C TYR A 605 25.92 7.99 -25.51
N TYR A 606 25.59 6.71 -25.73
CA TYR A 606 25.35 5.79 -24.60
C TYR A 606 26.61 5.57 -23.75
N THR A 607 27.78 5.47 -24.39
CA THR A 607 29.06 5.37 -23.68
C THR A 607 29.33 6.62 -22.83
N ASP A 608 29.12 7.81 -23.37
CA ASP A 608 29.27 9.08 -22.64
C ASP A 608 28.26 9.21 -21.50
N PHE A 609 27.02 8.74 -21.70
CA PHE A 609 26.00 8.69 -20.68
C PHE A 609 26.40 7.74 -19.54
N ILE A 610 26.83 6.53 -19.85
CA ILE A 610 27.32 5.56 -18.85
C ILE A 610 28.54 6.12 -18.10
N ASN A 611 29.46 6.78 -18.80
CA ASN A 611 30.63 7.41 -18.18
C ASN A 611 30.25 8.55 -17.24
N HIS A 612 29.29 9.40 -17.64
CA HIS A 612 28.77 10.47 -16.79
C HIS A 612 28.11 9.89 -15.54
N LEU A 613 27.19 8.93 -15.69
CA LEU A 613 26.55 8.24 -14.58
C LEU A 613 27.58 7.56 -13.66
N SER A 614 28.62 6.94 -14.22
CA SER A 614 29.66 6.28 -13.43
C SER A 614 30.50 7.27 -12.62
N ARG A 615 30.83 8.44 -13.19
CA ARG A 615 31.48 9.54 -12.44
C ARG A 615 30.57 10.10 -11.34
N THR A 616 29.28 10.23 -11.61
CA THR A 616 28.31 10.69 -10.61
C THR A 616 28.18 9.66 -9.48
N ILE A 617 28.12 8.36 -9.80
CA ILE A 617 28.08 7.27 -8.82
C ILE A 617 29.35 7.24 -7.96
N SER A 618 30.54 7.44 -8.55
CA SER A 618 31.81 7.44 -7.81
C SER A 618 31.98 8.66 -6.90
N ASN A 619 31.40 9.80 -7.27
CA ASN A 619 31.52 11.06 -6.54
C ASN A 619 30.40 11.26 -5.50
N LEU A 620 29.36 10.42 -5.53
CA LEU A 620 28.24 10.53 -4.59
C LEU A 620 28.68 10.00 -3.21
N PRO A 621 28.45 10.77 -2.13
CA PRO A 621 28.73 10.27 -0.78
C PRO A 621 27.89 9.02 -0.50
N PRO A 622 28.46 8.02 0.22
CA PRO A 622 27.80 6.74 0.48
C PRO A 622 26.47 6.89 1.22
N ASP A 623 26.29 7.99 1.94
CA ASP A 623 25.10 8.30 2.75
C ASP A 623 23.85 8.56 1.88
N ASN A 624 24.02 8.92 0.59
CA ASN A 624 22.89 9.22 -0.30
C ASN A 624 22.41 8.00 -1.10
N SER A 625 22.14 6.90 -0.38
CA SER A 625 21.65 5.62 -0.93
C SER A 625 20.40 5.75 -1.82
N ALA A 626 19.52 6.72 -1.54
CA ALA A 626 18.33 6.96 -2.35
C ALA A 626 18.71 7.38 -3.78
N LEU A 627 19.54 8.41 -3.96
CA LEU A 627 20.00 8.84 -5.28
C LEU A 627 20.88 7.78 -5.96
N LEU A 628 21.73 7.09 -5.20
CA LEU A 628 22.57 6.02 -5.70
C LEU A 628 21.77 4.93 -6.41
N ALA A 629 20.66 4.48 -5.80
CA ALA A 629 19.75 3.50 -6.40
C ALA A 629 19.18 3.97 -7.75
N ARG A 630 18.86 5.27 -7.88
CA ARG A 630 18.31 5.83 -9.14
C ARG A 630 19.37 5.90 -10.22
N TYR A 631 20.62 6.19 -9.87
CA TYR A 631 21.72 6.13 -10.83
C TYR A 631 22.02 4.69 -11.28
N PHE A 632 21.95 3.70 -10.38
CA PHE A 632 22.03 2.29 -10.78
C PHE A 632 20.89 1.89 -11.72
N TYR A 633 19.65 2.31 -11.42
CA TYR A 633 18.52 2.09 -12.32
C TYR A 633 18.80 2.67 -13.72
N LEU A 634 19.18 3.95 -13.81
CA LEU A 634 19.44 4.61 -15.09
C LEU A 634 20.61 3.97 -15.84
N ARG A 635 21.73 3.67 -15.17
CA ARG A 635 22.90 3.06 -15.81
C ARG A 635 22.61 1.63 -16.27
N GLY A 636 21.83 0.87 -15.49
CA GLY A 636 21.34 -0.45 -15.86
C GLY A 636 20.43 -0.40 -17.08
N LEU A 637 19.52 0.58 -17.13
CA LEU A 637 18.63 0.81 -18.27
C LEU A 637 19.42 1.13 -19.55
N ILE A 638 20.36 2.07 -19.47
CA ILE A 638 21.18 2.48 -20.62
C ILE A 638 22.10 1.33 -21.07
N SER A 639 22.68 0.57 -20.13
CA SER A 639 23.49 -0.60 -20.45
C SER A 639 22.66 -1.69 -21.13
N LEU A 640 21.40 -1.87 -20.72
CA LEU A 640 20.46 -2.79 -21.36
C LEU A 640 20.17 -2.34 -22.81
N THR A 641 19.91 -1.04 -23.03
CA THR A 641 19.66 -0.51 -24.38
C THR A 641 20.86 -0.62 -25.31
N GLU A 642 22.07 -0.55 -24.77
CA GLU A 642 23.32 -0.74 -25.53
C GLU A 642 23.63 -2.23 -25.81
N GLY A 643 22.85 -3.17 -25.25
CA GLY A 643 23.07 -4.61 -25.37
C GLY A 643 24.11 -5.19 -24.40
N LYS A 644 24.58 -4.42 -23.41
CA LYS A 644 25.52 -4.87 -22.37
C LYS A 644 24.76 -5.55 -21.22
N LEU A 645 24.16 -6.72 -21.49
CA LEU A 645 23.23 -7.40 -20.58
C LEU A 645 23.87 -7.75 -19.22
N LEU A 646 25.13 -8.20 -19.19
CA LEU A 646 25.84 -8.49 -17.94
C LEU A 646 26.07 -7.25 -17.07
N ASN A 647 26.38 -6.10 -17.68
CA ASN A 647 26.56 -4.84 -16.95
C ASN A 647 25.21 -4.37 -16.39
N ALA A 648 24.16 -4.45 -17.21
CA ALA A 648 22.80 -4.13 -16.80
C ALA A 648 22.35 -5.01 -15.62
N LEU A 649 22.56 -6.32 -15.70
CA LEU A 649 22.25 -7.26 -14.62
C LEU A 649 23.03 -6.96 -13.34
N SER A 650 24.29 -6.52 -13.46
CA SER A 650 25.08 -6.06 -12.30
C SER A 650 24.53 -4.78 -11.67
N ASP A 651 24.10 -3.80 -12.47
CA ASP A 651 23.47 -2.59 -11.95
C ASP A 651 22.11 -2.86 -11.32
N PHE A 652 21.31 -3.76 -11.90
CA PHE A 652 20.05 -4.20 -11.31
C PHE A 652 20.26 -4.98 -10.01
N GLN A 653 21.33 -5.76 -9.89
CA GLN A 653 21.69 -6.40 -8.61
C GLN A 653 22.06 -5.35 -7.54
N ASN A 654 22.84 -4.33 -7.89
CA ASN A 654 23.15 -3.22 -6.98
C ASN A 654 21.88 -2.42 -6.59
N LEU A 655 20.98 -2.19 -7.55
CA LEU A 655 19.67 -1.60 -7.29
C LEU A 655 18.84 -2.46 -6.33
N TYR A 656 18.79 -3.79 -6.55
CA TYR A 656 18.08 -4.72 -5.68
C TYR A 656 18.63 -4.65 -4.24
N LYS A 657 19.95 -4.48 -4.06
CA LYS A 657 20.58 -4.27 -2.74
C LYS A 657 20.18 -2.93 -2.10
N THR A 658 20.04 -1.87 -2.90
CA THR A 658 19.95 -0.48 -2.42
C THR A 658 18.51 0.05 -2.27
N ASP A 659 17.60 -0.21 -3.20
CA ASP A 659 16.17 0.13 -3.08
C ASP A 659 15.30 -0.84 -3.89
N ILE A 660 14.75 -1.85 -3.21
CA ILE A 660 13.92 -2.91 -3.83
C ILE A 660 12.64 -2.33 -4.44
N ARG A 661 12.13 -1.20 -3.94
CA ARG A 661 10.82 -0.65 -4.35
C ARG A 661 10.80 -0.16 -5.80
N ILE A 662 11.94 0.28 -6.31
CA ILE A 662 12.08 0.74 -7.71
C ILE A 662 12.68 -0.33 -8.63
N PHE A 663 12.81 -1.57 -8.15
CA PHE A 663 13.39 -2.66 -8.92
C PHE A 663 12.45 -3.11 -10.05
N PRO A 664 12.86 -3.03 -11.33
CA PRO A 664 11.97 -3.32 -12.46
C PRO A 664 11.89 -4.83 -12.72
N THR A 665 11.14 -5.54 -11.87
CA THR A 665 11.08 -7.01 -11.85
C THR A 665 10.77 -7.64 -13.21
N ASP A 666 9.77 -7.14 -13.93
CA ASP A 666 9.36 -7.72 -15.23
C ASP A 666 10.40 -7.45 -16.34
N LEU A 667 11.03 -6.27 -16.34
CA LEU A 667 12.11 -5.94 -17.27
C LEU A 667 13.32 -6.85 -17.05
N VAL A 668 13.73 -7.01 -15.79
CA VAL A 668 14.86 -7.87 -15.42
C VAL A 668 14.55 -9.33 -15.73
N ARG A 669 13.31 -9.79 -15.52
CA ARG A 669 12.87 -11.13 -15.91
C ARG A 669 13.03 -11.36 -17.41
N LYS A 670 12.44 -10.49 -18.24
CA LYS A 670 12.57 -10.59 -19.71
C LYS A 670 14.04 -10.58 -20.14
N MET A 671 14.84 -9.70 -19.56
CA MET A 671 16.29 -9.64 -19.81
C MET A 671 16.98 -10.98 -19.49
N ILE A 672 16.68 -11.58 -18.32
CA ILE A 672 17.21 -12.88 -17.89
C ILE A 672 16.79 -14.01 -18.84
N GLU A 673 15.56 -14.01 -19.34
CA GLU A 673 15.06 -14.98 -20.31
C GLU A 673 15.75 -14.84 -21.67
N THR A 674 16.14 -13.63 -22.05
CA THR A 674 16.86 -13.34 -23.30
C THR A 674 18.38 -13.47 -23.22
N LEU A 675 18.95 -13.79 -22.05
CA LEU A 675 20.39 -13.80 -21.85
C LEU A 675 21.06 -14.92 -22.67
N PRO A 676 22.12 -14.64 -23.47
CA PRO A 676 22.86 -15.66 -24.20
C PRO A 676 23.44 -16.74 -23.27
N PRO A 677 23.52 -18.02 -23.67
CA PRO A 677 24.02 -19.10 -22.80
C PRO A 677 25.44 -18.86 -22.25
N SER A 678 26.31 -18.20 -23.02
CA SER A 678 27.67 -17.83 -22.63
C SER A 678 27.67 -16.78 -21.50
N GLU A 679 26.89 -15.71 -21.65
CA GLU A 679 26.71 -14.69 -20.63
C GLU A 679 25.97 -15.23 -19.41
N ARG A 680 24.99 -16.13 -19.62
CA ARG A 680 24.29 -16.79 -18.52
C ARG A 680 25.24 -17.61 -17.67
N SER A 681 26.14 -18.36 -18.31
CA SER A 681 27.20 -19.09 -17.62
C SER A 681 28.15 -18.16 -16.87
N GLN A 682 28.45 -16.97 -17.40
CA GLN A 682 29.25 -15.95 -16.70
C GLN A 682 28.51 -15.33 -15.52
N ALA A 683 27.20 -15.07 -15.64
CA ALA A 683 26.35 -14.58 -14.56
C ALA A 683 26.24 -15.64 -13.46
N ASP A 684 26.04 -16.90 -13.81
CA ASP A 684 25.93 -18.01 -12.84
C ASP A 684 27.25 -18.29 -12.10
N ARG A 685 28.40 -17.88 -12.65
CA ARG A 685 29.69 -17.87 -11.93
C ARG A 685 29.78 -16.78 -10.87
N LYS A 686 28.99 -15.70 -10.98
CA LYS A 686 28.91 -14.64 -9.98
C LYS A 686 27.77 -14.97 -8.99
N PRO A 687 28.07 -15.23 -7.71
CA PRO A 687 27.08 -15.73 -6.75
C PRO A 687 25.90 -14.78 -6.56
N GLU A 688 26.17 -13.47 -6.51
CA GLU A 688 25.15 -12.43 -6.35
C GLU A 688 24.17 -12.37 -7.53
N LEU A 689 24.66 -12.56 -8.76
CA LEU A 689 23.82 -12.56 -9.96
C LEU A 689 23.01 -13.84 -10.08
N LYS A 690 23.63 -15.00 -9.81
CA LYS A 690 22.94 -16.29 -9.75
C LYS A 690 21.77 -16.26 -8.76
N ARG A 691 21.98 -15.63 -7.60
CA ARG A 691 20.95 -15.48 -6.57
C ARG A 691 19.81 -14.58 -7.03
N LEU A 692 20.12 -13.41 -7.60
CA LEU A 692 19.11 -12.50 -8.15
C LEU A 692 18.26 -13.21 -9.22
N ILE A 693 18.91 -13.95 -10.12
CA ILE A 693 18.27 -14.74 -11.15
C ILE A 693 17.29 -15.76 -10.55
N SER A 694 17.71 -16.53 -9.55
CA SER A 694 16.82 -17.50 -8.87
C SER A 694 15.61 -16.80 -8.26
N GLN A 695 15.84 -15.70 -7.53
CA GLN A 695 14.79 -14.95 -6.83
C GLN A 695 13.76 -14.33 -7.77
N VAL A 696 14.20 -13.76 -8.90
CA VAL A 696 13.30 -13.15 -9.89
C VAL A 696 12.45 -14.22 -10.60
N MET A 697 13.03 -15.39 -10.88
CA MET A 697 12.31 -16.49 -11.52
C MET A 697 11.38 -17.25 -10.55
N GLU A 698 11.70 -17.34 -9.26
CA GLU A 698 10.85 -18.00 -8.24
C GLU A 698 9.58 -17.20 -7.91
N LYS A 699 9.67 -15.86 -7.81
CA LYS A 699 8.51 -14.98 -7.55
C LYS A 699 7.35 -15.16 -8.55
N GLN A 700 7.63 -15.61 -9.77
CA GLN A 700 6.62 -15.94 -10.78
C GLN A 700 5.66 -17.06 -10.34
N ARG A 701 6.15 -18.05 -9.58
CA ARG A 701 5.34 -19.19 -9.10
C ARG A 701 4.44 -18.82 -7.91
N GLU A 702 4.77 -17.75 -7.20
CA GLU A 702 3.97 -17.22 -6.08
C GLU A 702 2.89 -16.23 -6.57
N MET A 703 3.22 -15.33 -7.51
CA MET A 703 2.26 -14.38 -8.09
C MET A 703 1.09 -15.07 -8.81
N THR A 704 1.26 -16.31 -9.26
CA THR A 704 0.22 -17.11 -9.94
C THR A 704 -0.73 -17.85 -8.98
N LYS A 705 -0.52 -17.78 -7.65
CA LYS A 705 -1.25 -18.60 -6.66
C LYS A 705 -2.19 -17.86 -5.70
N VAL A 706 -2.18 -16.53 -5.64
CA VAL A 706 -3.08 -15.80 -4.74
C VAL A 706 -4.42 -15.58 -5.44
N ASP A 707 -5.46 -16.30 -5.03
CA ASP A 707 -6.84 -15.99 -5.40
C ASP A 707 -7.16 -14.58 -4.90
N ASP A 708 -7.19 -13.62 -5.84
CA ASP A 708 -7.15 -12.20 -5.55
C ASP A 708 -8.57 -11.59 -5.47
N HIS A 709 -9.61 -12.43 -5.54
CA HIS A 709 -11.01 -12.02 -5.54
C HIS A 709 -11.45 -11.47 -4.17
N VAL A 710 -12.22 -10.38 -4.18
CA VAL A 710 -12.86 -9.81 -2.98
C VAL A 710 -14.29 -10.32 -2.91
N LYS A 711 -14.69 -10.91 -1.78
CA LYS A 711 -16.05 -11.43 -1.61
C LYS A 711 -16.91 -10.38 -0.90
N ASN A 712 -18.16 -10.23 -1.33
CA ASN A 712 -19.14 -9.52 -0.51
C ASN A 712 -19.75 -10.52 0.49
N PHE A 713 -19.91 -10.10 1.74
CA PHE A 713 -20.61 -10.91 2.72
C PHE A 713 -22.09 -10.98 2.35
N GLU A 714 -22.61 -12.18 2.19
CA GLU A 714 -24.04 -12.41 1.97
C GLU A 714 -24.61 -13.33 3.05
N LEU A 715 -25.83 -13.02 3.48
CA LEU A 715 -26.56 -13.92 4.37
C LEU A 715 -26.89 -15.24 3.65
N PRO A 716 -26.78 -16.38 4.35
CA PRO A 716 -27.02 -17.69 3.77
C PRO A 716 -28.46 -17.81 3.27
N LYS A 717 -28.63 -18.37 2.07
CA LYS A 717 -29.93 -18.65 1.43
C LYS A 717 -30.32 -20.14 1.50
N THR A 718 -29.39 -21.00 1.89
CA THR A 718 -29.54 -22.46 1.98
C THR A 718 -29.17 -22.98 3.36
N HIS A 719 -29.68 -24.15 3.72
CA HIS A 719 -29.31 -24.85 4.96
C HIS A 719 -27.80 -25.09 5.02
N MET A 720 -27.22 -24.95 6.21
CA MET A 720 -25.78 -25.04 6.42
C MET A 720 -25.42 -26.21 7.32
N GLN A 721 -24.44 -27.00 6.90
CA GLN A 721 -23.75 -27.98 7.74
C GLN A 721 -22.69 -27.30 8.61
N LEU A 722 -22.06 -28.04 9.53
CA LEU A 722 -21.05 -27.49 10.44
C LEU A 722 -19.94 -26.72 9.71
N ASP A 723 -19.37 -27.30 8.65
CA ASP A 723 -18.27 -26.68 7.90
C ASP A 723 -18.69 -25.38 7.18
N ASP A 724 -19.88 -25.38 6.58
CA ASP A 724 -20.46 -24.19 5.92
C ASP A 724 -20.78 -23.10 6.96
N PHE A 725 -21.30 -23.49 8.12
CA PHE A 725 -21.58 -22.58 9.23
C PHE A 725 -20.29 -21.97 9.79
N VAL A 726 -19.24 -22.78 9.96
CA VAL A 726 -17.92 -22.30 10.40
C VAL A 726 -17.41 -21.22 9.46
N LYS A 727 -17.41 -21.52 8.16
CA LYS A 727 -17.01 -20.56 7.14
C LYS A 727 -17.82 -19.26 7.21
N ARG A 728 -19.15 -19.34 7.36
CA ARG A 728 -20.02 -18.15 7.39
C ARG A 728 -19.85 -17.31 8.65
N ILE A 729 -19.67 -17.92 9.82
CA ILE A 729 -19.39 -17.20 11.06
C ILE A 729 -18.04 -16.50 10.97
N GLN A 730 -17.01 -17.17 10.45
CA GLN A 730 -15.70 -16.55 10.28
C GLN A 730 -15.70 -15.43 9.23
N GLU A 731 -16.38 -15.61 8.09
CA GLU A 731 -16.58 -14.58 7.06
C GLU A 731 -17.30 -13.34 7.63
N SER A 732 -18.30 -13.55 8.50
CA SER A 732 -19.06 -12.47 9.17
C SER A 732 -18.27 -11.69 10.22
N GLY A 733 -17.14 -12.24 10.68
CA GLY A 733 -16.29 -11.68 11.72
C GLY A 733 -16.84 -11.80 13.15
N ILE A 734 -17.92 -12.56 13.40
CA ILE A 734 -18.53 -12.67 14.74
C ILE A 734 -17.60 -13.40 15.72
N VAL A 735 -17.11 -14.58 15.34
CA VAL A 735 -16.18 -15.40 16.13
C VAL A 735 -15.14 -16.00 15.18
N LYS A 736 -13.87 -16.01 15.58
CA LYS A 736 -12.77 -16.63 14.81
C LYS A 736 -12.45 -18.06 15.30
N ASP A 737 -12.54 -18.28 16.61
CA ASP A 737 -12.20 -19.54 17.28
C ASP A 737 -13.15 -20.69 16.89
N ILE A 738 -12.61 -21.72 16.24
CA ILE A 738 -13.36 -22.86 15.71
C ILE A 738 -14.08 -23.61 16.84
N GLU A 739 -13.46 -23.79 18.01
CA GLU A 739 -14.10 -24.49 19.13
C GLU A 739 -15.33 -23.74 19.64
N THR A 740 -15.27 -22.42 19.73
CA THR A 740 -16.41 -21.58 20.10
C THR A 740 -17.50 -21.63 19.04
N ILE A 741 -17.14 -21.65 17.76
CA ILE A 741 -18.11 -21.81 16.67
C ILE A 741 -18.81 -23.18 16.73
N HIS A 742 -18.09 -24.25 17.05
CA HIS A 742 -18.70 -25.58 17.23
C HIS A 742 -19.70 -25.56 18.40
N ARG A 743 -19.35 -24.94 19.53
CA ARG A 743 -20.30 -24.77 20.65
C ARG A 743 -21.51 -23.93 20.26
N LEU A 744 -21.33 -22.90 19.41
CA LEU A 744 -22.42 -22.08 18.88
C LEU A 744 -23.34 -22.89 17.95
N PHE A 745 -22.78 -23.72 17.07
CA PHE A 745 -23.53 -24.62 16.21
C PHE A 745 -24.38 -25.59 17.05
N ASP A 746 -23.79 -26.18 18.08
CA ASP A 746 -24.50 -27.07 19.01
C ASP A 746 -25.61 -26.37 19.82
N ALA A 747 -25.41 -25.08 20.11
CA ALA A 747 -26.39 -24.24 20.80
C ALA A 747 -27.59 -23.93 19.88
N LEU A 748 -27.34 -23.46 18.66
CA LEU A 748 -28.40 -23.11 17.69
C LEU A 748 -29.21 -24.33 17.22
N THR A 749 -28.58 -25.50 17.08
CA THR A 749 -29.27 -26.75 16.69
C THR A 749 -29.98 -27.46 17.86
N VAL A 750 -29.82 -26.96 19.09
CA VAL A 750 -30.29 -27.57 20.34
C VAL A 750 -29.87 -29.05 20.47
N GLY A 751 -28.84 -29.49 19.73
CA GLY A 751 -28.31 -30.85 19.69
C GLY A 751 -29.18 -31.91 18.99
N HIS A 752 -30.24 -31.52 18.28
CA HIS A 752 -31.15 -32.47 17.61
C HIS A 752 -31.08 -32.37 16.07
N GLN A 753 -30.75 -31.20 15.54
CA GLN A 753 -30.57 -30.98 14.11
C GLN A 753 -29.08 -31.01 13.74
N LYS A 754 -28.74 -31.59 12.57
CA LYS A 754 -27.36 -31.59 12.04
C LYS A 754 -27.09 -30.43 11.08
N GLN A 755 -28.04 -29.52 10.91
CA GLN A 755 -27.96 -28.39 9.99
C GLN A 755 -28.65 -27.18 10.63
N ILE A 756 -28.23 -25.97 10.23
CA ILE A 756 -28.87 -24.70 10.59
C ILE A 756 -29.61 -24.16 9.37
N ASP A 757 -30.88 -23.82 9.53
CA ASP A 757 -31.66 -23.20 8.48
C ASP A 757 -31.30 -21.70 8.29
N PRO A 758 -31.53 -21.13 7.09
CA PRO A 758 -31.25 -19.73 6.80
C PRO A 758 -31.92 -18.71 7.72
N GLU A 759 -33.13 -19.00 8.22
CA GLU A 759 -33.91 -18.07 9.04
C GLU A 759 -33.32 -17.99 10.44
N THR A 760 -33.00 -19.14 11.06
CA THR A 760 -32.33 -19.19 12.36
C THR A 760 -30.99 -18.45 12.34
N PHE A 761 -30.18 -18.60 11.28
CA PHE A 761 -28.93 -17.84 11.16
C PHE A 761 -29.18 -16.34 11.01
N ARG A 762 -30.18 -15.94 10.22
CA ARG A 762 -30.55 -14.55 10.00
C ARG A 762 -31.01 -13.89 11.29
N ASP A 763 -31.86 -14.57 12.07
CA ASP A 763 -32.35 -14.08 13.36
C ASP A 763 -31.21 -13.94 14.36
N PHE A 764 -30.32 -14.93 14.43
CA PHE A 764 -29.09 -14.85 15.23
C PHE A 764 -28.19 -13.67 14.82
N TYR A 765 -27.95 -13.52 13.52
CA TYR A 765 -27.11 -12.45 12.99
C TYR A 765 -27.74 -11.08 13.28
N ASN A 766 -29.03 -10.91 13.02
CA ASN A 766 -29.76 -9.68 13.26
C ASN A 766 -29.74 -9.30 14.74
N TYR A 767 -30.09 -10.23 15.62
CA TYR A 767 -30.10 -9.97 17.06
C TYR A 767 -28.70 -9.63 17.58
N TRP A 768 -27.65 -10.32 17.11
CA TRP A 768 -26.27 -9.96 17.43
C TRP A 768 -25.97 -8.49 17.07
N LYS A 769 -26.43 -8.03 15.89
CA LYS A 769 -26.22 -6.65 15.43
C LYS A 769 -27.10 -5.64 16.19
N GLU A 770 -28.33 -5.99 16.51
CA GLU A 770 -29.24 -5.14 17.29
C GLU A 770 -28.68 -4.90 18.69
N THR A 771 -28.27 -5.94 19.41
CA THR A 771 -27.63 -5.81 20.73
C THR A 771 -26.37 -4.95 20.67
N GLU A 772 -25.58 -5.09 19.60
CA GLU A 772 -24.39 -4.27 19.38
C GLU A 772 -24.74 -2.78 19.16
N ALA A 773 -25.82 -2.50 18.41
CA ALA A 773 -26.29 -1.15 18.17
C ALA A 773 -26.88 -0.49 19.42
N GLU A 774 -27.75 -1.20 20.15
CA GLU A 774 -28.41 -0.71 21.38
C GLU A 774 -27.39 -0.20 22.41
N VAL A 775 -26.29 -0.93 22.56
CA VAL A 775 -25.26 -0.64 23.54
C VAL A 775 -24.38 0.56 23.14
N GLN A 776 -24.25 0.84 21.85
CA GLN A 776 -23.53 2.02 21.37
C GLN A 776 -24.34 3.32 21.51
N GLU A 777 -25.67 3.23 21.55
CA GLU A 777 -26.56 4.40 21.72
C GLU A 777 -26.78 4.80 23.19
N VAL A 778 -26.17 4.07 24.13
CA VAL A 778 -26.36 4.28 25.56
C VAL A 778 -25.78 5.63 25.98
N ASN A 779 -26.67 6.55 26.31
CA ASN A 779 -26.29 7.82 26.91
C ASN A 779 -25.94 7.65 28.39
N LEU A 780 -24.70 7.25 28.66
CA LEU A 780 -24.17 7.23 30.01
C LEU A 780 -24.05 8.66 30.59
N PRO A 781 -24.47 8.87 31.85
CA PRO A 781 -24.25 10.12 32.58
C PRO A 781 -22.75 10.50 32.64
N PRO A 782 -22.38 11.80 32.62
CA PRO A 782 -20.98 12.23 32.68
C PRO A 782 -20.20 11.65 33.87
N ALA A 783 -20.84 11.56 35.04
CA ALA A 783 -20.25 10.95 36.23
C ALA A 783 -19.89 9.46 36.07
N VAL A 784 -20.59 8.73 35.18
CA VAL A 784 -20.25 7.34 34.83
C VAL A 784 -19.04 7.32 33.90
N ILE A 785 -18.99 8.24 32.94
CA ILE A 785 -17.91 8.31 31.94
C ILE A 785 -16.57 8.65 32.62
N GLU A 786 -16.57 9.54 33.61
CA GLU A 786 -15.38 9.85 34.42
C GLU A 786 -14.91 8.66 35.29
N TYR A 787 -15.81 7.73 35.61
CA TYR A 787 -15.54 6.59 36.47
C TYR A 787 -15.10 5.33 35.72
N LEU A 788 -15.51 5.18 34.45
CA LEU A 788 -15.07 4.09 33.60
C LEU A 788 -13.63 4.32 33.16
N ASP A 789 -12.85 3.24 33.08
CA ASP A 789 -11.51 3.36 32.48
C ASP A 789 -11.64 3.73 31.00
N LYS A 790 -10.63 4.43 30.46
CA LYS A 790 -10.61 4.88 29.04
C LYS A 790 -10.97 3.79 28.03
N ASN A 791 -10.55 2.56 28.31
CA ASN A 791 -10.76 1.38 27.44
C ASN A 791 -11.93 0.49 27.90
N GLU A 792 -12.68 0.88 28.92
CA GLU A 792 -13.83 0.14 29.44
C GLU A 792 -15.09 0.53 28.68
N CYS A 793 -15.88 -0.46 28.24
CA CYS A 793 -17.11 -0.22 27.50
C CYS A 793 -18.26 -0.99 28.14
N VAL A 794 -19.48 -0.48 27.98
CA VAL A 794 -20.67 -1.28 28.22
C VAL A 794 -20.83 -2.25 27.05
N TYR A 795 -21.12 -3.51 27.34
CA TYR A 795 -21.31 -4.58 26.34
C TYR A 795 -22.72 -5.17 26.36
N LYS A 796 -23.43 -5.05 27.48
CA LYS A 796 -24.83 -5.46 27.62
C LYS A 796 -25.56 -4.56 28.60
N LEU A 797 -26.82 -4.29 28.30
CA LEU A 797 -27.78 -3.67 29.22
C LEU A 797 -28.98 -4.59 29.45
N SER A 798 -29.55 -4.55 30.65
CA SER A 798 -30.84 -5.19 30.94
C SER A 798 -32.00 -4.27 30.55
N CYS A 799 -33.20 -4.84 30.49
CA CYS A 799 -34.42 -4.05 30.63
C CYS A 799 -34.46 -3.30 31.98
N SER A 800 -35.35 -2.31 32.12
CA SER A 800 -35.52 -1.59 33.39
C SER A 800 -36.09 -2.53 34.44
N VAL A 801 -35.36 -2.70 35.54
CA VAL A 801 -35.65 -3.66 36.60
C VAL A 801 -35.74 -3.00 37.96
N LYS A 802 -36.57 -3.61 38.82
CA LYS A 802 -36.65 -3.22 40.23
C LYS A 802 -35.54 -3.92 41.01
N THR A 803 -34.73 -3.12 41.70
CA THR A 803 -33.64 -3.59 42.55
C THR A 803 -33.80 -3.11 43.99
N ASN A 804 -32.99 -3.62 44.91
CA ASN A 804 -32.90 -3.07 46.27
C ASN A 804 -32.26 -1.67 46.34
N TYR A 805 -31.76 -1.13 45.23
CA TYR A 805 -31.21 0.22 45.10
C TYR A 805 -32.11 1.17 44.28
N GLY A 806 -33.34 0.73 43.96
CA GLY A 806 -34.30 1.49 43.15
C GLY A 806 -34.57 0.83 41.79
N VAL A 807 -35.21 1.58 40.89
CA VAL A 807 -35.49 1.15 39.52
C VAL A 807 -34.35 1.59 38.62
N GLY A 808 -33.90 0.73 37.72
CA GLY A 808 -32.81 1.06 36.80
C GLY A 808 -32.43 -0.10 35.87
N LYS A 809 -31.44 0.13 35.01
CA LYS A 809 -30.89 -0.88 34.09
C LYS A 809 -29.53 -1.37 34.58
N ILE A 810 -29.33 -2.68 34.56
CA ILE A 810 -28.04 -3.30 34.86
C ILE A 810 -27.18 -3.21 33.61
N ALA A 811 -25.99 -2.64 33.75
CA ALA A 811 -24.98 -2.56 32.72
C ALA A 811 -23.82 -3.50 33.03
N MET A 812 -23.35 -4.20 32.00
CA MET A 812 -22.19 -5.09 32.07
C MET A 812 -21.05 -4.54 31.22
N THR A 813 -19.85 -4.46 31.81
CA THR A 813 -18.60 -4.16 31.10
C THR A 813 -17.71 -5.40 31.06
N GLN A 814 -16.50 -5.29 30.51
CA GLN A 814 -15.50 -6.36 30.62
C GLN A 814 -14.89 -6.50 32.03
N LYS A 815 -15.16 -5.56 32.95
CA LYS A 815 -14.58 -5.52 34.32
C LYS A 815 -15.60 -5.63 35.44
N ARG A 816 -16.80 -5.07 35.27
CA ARG A 816 -17.74 -4.86 36.37
C ARG A 816 -19.21 -4.80 35.92
N LEU A 817 -20.08 -4.85 36.92
CA LEU A 817 -21.52 -4.62 36.81
C LEU A 817 -21.88 -3.32 37.54
N PHE A 818 -22.74 -2.51 36.95
CA PHE A 818 -23.30 -1.33 37.61
C PHE A 818 -24.76 -1.10 37.24
N LEU A 819 -25.50 -0.43 38.11
CA LEU A 819 -26.90 -0.06 37.92
C LEU A 819 -26.97 1.41 37.47
N LEU A 820 -27.60 1.64 36.32
CA LEU A 820 -28.00 2.96 35.85
C LEU A 820 -29.40 3.26 36.41
N THR A 821 -29.50 4.19 37.38
CA THR A 821 -30.78 4.47 38.05
C THR A 821 -31.72 5.30 37.17
N GLU A 822 -33.02 4.99 37.22
CA GLU A 822 -34.09 5.68 36.48
C GLU A 822 -35.02 6.41 37.47
N GLY A 823 -35.47 7.64 37.15
CA GLY A 823 -36.48 8.37 37.93
C GLY A 823 -35.97 9.52 38.82
N GLY A 824 -35.44 10.60 38.21
CA GLY A 824 -35.23 11.90 38.86
C GLY A 824 -34.04 12.03 39.81
N ARG A 825 -33.36 10.93 40.18
CA ARG A 825 -32.07 10.94 40.86
C ARG A 825 -30.95 10.73 39.84
N PRO A 826 -30.04 11.70 39.61
CA PRO A 826 -28.87 11.47 38.77
C PRO A 826 -27.88 10.58 39.54
N GLY A 827 -27.72 9.33 39.13
CA GLY A 827 -26.75 8.44 39.77
C GLY A 827 -26.57 7.09 39.08
N TYR A 828 -25.37 6.54 39.20
CA TYR A 828 -25.10 5.12 38.98
C TYR A 828 -24.69 4.49 40.31
N VAL A 829 -24.93 3.18 40.45
CA VAL A 829 -24.49 2.41 41.61
C VAL A 829 -23.64 1.25 41.11
N GLU A 830 -22.36 1.21 41.47
CA GLU A 830 -21.53 0.04 41.19
C GLU A 830 -22.05 -1.16 41.98
N ILE A 831 -22.39 -2.23 41.26
CA ILE A 831 -22.88 -3.48 41.85
C ILE A 831 -21.68 -4.25 42.39
N SER A 832 -20.77 -4.64 41.49
CA SER A 832 -19.52 -5.35 41.82
C SER A 832 -18.57 -5.35 40.64
N THR A 833 -17.27 -5.34 40.90
CA THR A 833 -16.29 -5.85 39.93
C THR A 833 -16.41 -7.38 39.87
N PHE A 834 -16.10 -8.01 38.75
CA PHE A 834 -16.12 -9.48 38.66
C PHE A 834 -15.11 -10.15 39.60
N ARG A 835 -14.06 -9.43 40.01
CA ARG A 835 -13.06 -9.94 40.96
C ARG A 835 -13.63 -10.06 42.38
N ASP A 836 -14.53 -9.15 42.75
CA ASP A 836 -15.04 -9.03 44.12
C ASP A 836 -16.34 -9.83 44.36
N ILE A 837 -16.82 -10.56 43.35
CA ILE A 837 -18.00 -11.43 43.48
C ILE A 837 -17.64 -12.66 44.32
N GLU A 838 -18.38 -12.87 45.41
CA GLU A 838 -18.29 -14.05 46.28
C GLU A 838 -19.27 -15.13 45.82
N GLU A 839 -20.51 -14.73 45.48
CA GLU A 839 -21.58 -15.65 45.13
C GLU A 839 -22.61 -15.01 44.20
N VAL A 840 -23.12 -15.80 43.25
CA VAL A 840 -24.21 -15.44 42.32
C VAL A 840 -25.29 -16.50 42.40
N LYS A 841 -26.53 -16.13 42.73
CA LYS A 841 -27.68 -17.04 42.84
C LYS A 841 -28.88 -16.55 42.02
N SER A 842 -29.58 -17.47 41.37
CA SER A 842 -30.94 -17.27 40.87
C SER A 842 -31.91 -17.79 41.95
N THR A 843 -32.75 -16.92 42.50
CA THR A 843 -33.71 -17.27 43.57
C THR A 843 -35.11 -16.80 43.20
N THR A 844 -36.14 -17.36 43.81
CA THR A 844 -37.52 -16.85 43.67
C THR A 844 -37.95 -16.17 44.96
N VAL A 845 -38.28 -14.88 44.86
CA VAL A 845 -38.79 -14.10 46.00
C VAL A 845 -40.30 -13.99 45.86
N ALA A 846 -41.03 -14.32 46.92
CA ALA A 846 -42.48 -14.18 46.96
C ALA A 846 -42.86 -12.73 47.28
N PHE A 847 -43.60 -12.08 46.39
CA PHE A 847 -44.14 -10.73 46.59
C PHE A 847 -45.64 -10.74 46.29
N LEU A 848 -46.49 -10.46 47.30
CA LEU A 848 -47.95 -10.41 47.17
C LEU A 848 -48.53 -11.60 46.37
N VAL A 849 -48.17 -12.83 46.75
CA VAL A 849 -48.61 -14.12 46.15
C VAL A 849 -47.93 -14.49 44.80
N LEU A 850 -47.17 -13.59 44.17
CA LEU A 850 -46.41 -13.88 42.95
C LEU A 850 -44.98 -14.35 43.27
N ARG A 851 -44.54 -15.46 42.66
CA ARG A 851 -43.14 -15.92 42.68
C ARG A 851 -42.36 -15.22 41.58
N ILE A 852 -41.39 -14.41 41.97
CA ILE A 852 -40.63 -13.57 41.06
C ILE A 852 -39.17 -14.06 41.02
N PRO A 853 -38.64 -14.43 39.85
CA PRO A 853 -37.22 -14.71 39.66
C PRO A 853 -36.36 -13.47 39.93
N THR A 854 -35.40 -13.60 40.85
CA THR A 854 -34.53 -12.54 41.34
C THR A 854 -33.07 -13.01 41.31
N LEU A 855 -32.24 -12.22 40.62
CA LEU A 855 -30.79 -12.40 40.62
C LEU A 855 -30.21 -11.77 41.90
N ARG A 856 -29.43 -12.56 42.63
CA ARG A 856 -28.74 -12.15 43.86
C ARG A 856 -27.23 -12.22 43.67
N ILE A 857 -26.55 -11.12 43.94
CA ILE A 857 -25.08 -11.00 43.88
C ILE A 857 -24.56 -10.60 45.25
N LYS A 858 -23.67 -11.42 45.81
CA LYS A 858 -22.95 -11.16 47.07
C LYS A 858 -21.50 -10.79 46.75
N THR A 859 -20.99 -9.73 47.36
CA THR A 859 -19.64 -9.22 47.13
C THR A 859 -18.79 -9.33 48.40
N VAL A 860 -17.48 -9.46 48.22
CA VAL A 860 -16.53 -9.61 49.34
C VAL A 860 -16.41 -8.33 50.17
N SER A 861 -16.54 -7.17 49.52
CA SER A 861 -16.32 -5.85 50.13
C SER A 861 -17.56 -5.22 50.76
N LYS A 862 -18.78 -5.65 50.39
CA LYS A 862 -20.05 -5.08 50.91
C LYS A 862 -20.83 -6.13 51.68
N LYS A 863 -21.40 -5.72 52.82
CA LYS A 863 -22.23 -6.60 53.67
C LYS A 863 -23.62 -6.84 53.08
N ASP A 864 -24.12 -5.90 52.28
CA ASP A 864 -25.45 -5.96 51.65
C ASP A 864 -25.40 -6.70 50.30
N THR A 865 -26.35 -7.60 50.06
CA THR A 865 -26.51 -8.30 48.78
C THR A 865 -27.26 -7.45 47.77
N PHE A 866 -26.82 -7.44 46.51
CA PHE A 866 -27.57 -6.83 45.43
C PHE A 866 -28.65 -7.80 44.92
N ASP A 867 -29.90 -7.36 44.93
CA ASP A 867 -31.07 -8.13 44.49
C ASP A 867 -31.76 -7.41 43.33
N ALA A 868 -31.93 -8.08 42.19
CA ALA A 868 -32.59 -7.54 41.00
C ALA A 868 -33.66 -8.49 40.44
N ASN A 869 -34.88 -7.96 40.27
CA ASN A 869 -35.99 -8.67 39.64
C ASN A 869 -35.93 -8.53 38.12
N LEU A 870 -35.34 -9.52 37.45
CA LEU A 870 -35.13 -9.57 36.01
C LEU A 870 -36.22 -10.34 35.25
N LYS A 871 -37.28 -10.79 35.93
CA LYS A 871 -38.40 -11.54 35.34
C LYS A 871 -37.91 -12.68 34.42
N THR A 872 -38.19 -12.60 33.12
CA THR A 872 -37.86 -13.60 32.09
C THR A 872 -36.38 -13.64 31.73
N GLU A 873 -35.60 -12.58 32.01
CA GLU A 873 -34.16 -12.53 31.71
C GLU A 873 -33.29 -13.06 32.86
N CYS A 874 -33.89 -13.41 34.01
CA CYS A 874 -33.15 -13.75 35.23
C CYS A 874 -32.16 -14.91 35.04
N ASP A 875 -32.58 -15.98 34.36
CA ASP A 875 -31.74 -17.17 34.16
C ASP A 875 -30.60 -16.89 33.16
N LEU A 876 -30.85 -16.06 32.15
CA LEU A 876 -29.82 -15.64 31.19
C LEU A 876 -28.76 -14.77 31.89
N TRP A 877 -29.17 -13.73 32.63
CA TRP A 877 -28.24 -12.89 33.39
C TRP A 877 -27.47 -13.68 34.44
N HIS A 878 -28.11 -14.65 35.09
CA HIS A 878 -27.43 -15.57 36.01
C HIS A 878 -26.29 -16.33 35.30
N LEU A 879 -26.57 -16.91 34.12
CA LEU A 879 -25.58 -17.63 33.33
C LEU A 879 -24.43 -16.69 32.86
N MET A 880 -24.78 -15.52 32.33
CA MET A 880 -23.82 -14.53 31.82
C MET A 880 -22.87 -14.03 32.92
N VAL A 881 -23.41 -13.69 34.10
CA VAL A 881 -22.59 -13.21 35.22
C VAL A 881 -21.69 -14.32 35.74
N LYS A 882 -22.14 -15.58 35.78
CA LYS A 882 -21.29 -16.72 36.17
C LYS A 882 -20.16 -16.96 35.16
N GLU A 883 -20.43 -16.89 33.86
CA GLU A 883 -19.41 -17.04 32.83
C GLU A 883 -18.36 -15.93 32.90
N MET A 884 -18.76 -14.66 33.04
CA MET A 884 -17.83 -13.54 33.23
C MET A 884 -17.01 -13.66 34.51
N TRP A 885 -17.64 -14.08 35.61
CA TRP A 885 -16.95 -14.30 36.88
C TRP A 885 -15.92 -15.43 36.79
N ALA A 886 -16.28 -16.55 36.15
CA ALA A 886 -15.37 -17.66 35.89
C ALA A 886 -14.23 -17.25 34.95
N GLY A 887 -14.52 -16.55 33.85
CA GLY A 887 -13.53 -16.01 32.93
C GLY A 887 -12.57 -15.03 33.60
N LYS A 888 -13.05 -14.16 34.49
CA LYS A 888 -12.21 -13.24 35.25
C LYS A 888 -11.29 -13.99 36.21
N LYS A 889 -11.80 -15.02 36.88
CA LYS A 889 -10.98 -15.89 37.74
C LYS A 889 -9.89 -16.58 36.93
N MET A 890 -10.23 -17.18 35.79
CA MET A 890 -9.26 -17.82 34.89
C MET A 890 -8.21 -16.83 34.39
N SER A 891 -8.61 -15.60 34.04
CA SER A 891 -7.70 -14.54 33.61
C SER A 891 -6.69 -14.15 34.70
N ASP A 892 -7.15 -14.03 35.95
CA ASP A 892 -6.29 -13.69 37.09
C ASP A 892 -5.37 -14.85 37.48
N ASP A 893 -5.88 -16.09 37.47
CA ASP A 893 -5.13 -17.31 37.78
C ASP A 893 -4.05 -17.62 36.72
N HIS A 894 -4.30 -17.26 35.45
CA HIS A 894 -3.37 -17.48 34.33
C HIS A 894 -2.55 -16.25 33.91
N LYS A 895 -2.83 -15.07 34.50
CA LYS A 895 -2.28 -13.76 34.07
C LYS A 895 -2.46 -13.52 32.57
N ASP A 896 -3.57 -13.97 32.02
CA ASP A 896 -3.87 -13.90 30.59
C ASP A 896 -5.22 -13.17 30.38
N PRO A 897 -5.21 -11.93 29.86
CA PRO A 897 -6.43 -11.18 29.57
C PRO A 897 -7.34 -11.85 28.54
N HIS A 898 -6.84 -12.77 27.71
CA HIS A 898 -7.65 -13.40 26.66
C HIS A 898 -8.85 -14.17 27.23
N TYR A 899 -8.73 -14.74 28.43
CA TYR A 899 -9.85 -15.46 29.07
C TYR A 899 -11.06 -14.57 29.37
N ILE A 900 -10.85 -13.33 29.81
CA ILE A 900 -11.98 -12.42 30.07
C ILE A 900 -12.63 -11.95 28.77
N HIS A 901 -11.84 -11.77 27.70
CA HIS A 901 -12.37 -11.45 26.37
C HIS A 901 -13.17 -12.61 25.79
N GLN A 902 -12.66 -13.84 25.89
CA GLN A 902 -13.38 -15.02 25.44
C GLN A 902 -14.69 -15.24 26.23
N ALA A 903 -14.66 -15.00 27.55
CA ALA A 903 -15.86 -15.08 28.38
C ALA A 903 -16.91 -14.05 27.96
N LEU A 904 -16.47 -12.82 27.67
CA LEU A 904 -17.34 -11.77 27.16
C LEU A 904 -17.97 -12.15 25.82
N THR A 905 -17.18 -12.70 24.89
CA THR A 905 -17.69 -13.21 23.61
C THR A 905 -18.72 -14.32 23.84
N ASN A 906 -18.44 -15.30 24.71
CA ASN A 906 -19.39 -16.36 25.05
C ASN A 906 -20.71 -15.78 25.58
N VAL A 907 -20.63 -14.78 26.46
CA VAL A 907 -21.79 -14.09 27.05
C VAL A 907 -22.64 -13.35 26.01
N LEU A 908 -22.00 -12.67 25.05
CA LEU A 908 -22.70 -12.01 23.96
C LEU A 908 -23.36 -13.03 23.01
N LEU A 909 -22.69 -14.16 22.76
CA LEU A 909 -23.26 -15.25 21.97
C LEU A 909 -24.46 -15.89 22.68
N MET A 910 -24.41 -16.07 24.00
CA MET A 910 -25.55 -16.56 24.78
C MET A 910 -26.78 -15.67 24.58
N ASP A 911 -26.59 -14.36 24.72
CA ASP A 911 -27.65 -13.39 24.52
C ASP A 911 -28.23 -13.46 23.10
N ALA A 912 -27.36 -13.53 22.08
CA ALA A 912 -27.79 -13.66 20.69
C ALA A 912 -28.52 -14.97 20.38
N VAL A 913 -28.08 -16.10 20.97
CA VAL A 913 -28.75 -17.39 20.82
C VAL A 913 -30.14 -17.37 21.49
N VAL A 914 -30.27 -16.76 22.67
CA VAL A 914 -31.59 -16.66 23.34
C VAL A 914 -32.53 -15.77 22.54
N GLY A 915 -32.04 -14.68 21.97
CA GLY A 915 -32.81 -13.79 21.11
C GLY A 915 -33.28 -14.43 19.81
N ALA A 916 -32.43 -15.27 19.20
CA ALA A 916 -32.73 -15.93 17.93
C ALA A 916 -33.72 -17.10 18.05
N LEU A 917 -33.67 -17.85 19.15
CA LEU A 917 -34.46 -19.07 19.30
C LEU A 917 -35.84 -18.76 19.91
N GLN A 918 -36.92 -19.07 19.20
CA GLN A 918 -38.30 -18.90 19.70
C GLN A 918 -38.78 -20.06 20.61
N SER A 919 -37.89 -20.98 21.02
CA SER A 919 -38.26 -22.21 21.73
C SER A 919 -38.22 -22.09 23.25
N SER A 920 -38.97 -22.95 23.97
CA SER A 920 -38.93 -23.02 25.44
C SER A 920 -37.60 -23.54 26.03
N LYS A 921 -36.62 -23.91 25.18
CA LYS A 921 -35.31 -24.47 25.56
C LYS A 921 -34.14 -23.49 25.34
N THR A 922 -34.40 -22.20 25.16
CA THR A 922 -33.38 -21.15 24.90
C THR A 922 -32.26 -21.10 25.94
N ILE A 923 -32.60 -21.16 27.24
CA ILE A 923 -31.61 -21.12 28.33
C ILE A 923 -30.71 -22.38 28.32
N TYR A 924 -31.28 -23.54 27.99
CA TYR A 924 -30.49 -24.77 27.83
C TYR A 924 -29.52 -24.64 26.66
N ALA A 925 -29.95 -24.08 25.52
CA ALA A 925 -29.07 -23.80 24.38
C ALA A 925 -27.94 -22.84 24.77
N ALA A 926 -28.23 -21.73 25.44
CA ALA A 926 -27.23 -20.78 25.93
C ALA A 926 -26.23 -21.43 26.91
N SER A 927 -26.67 -22.36 27.76
CA SER A 927 -25.80 -23.08 28.70
C SER A 927 -24.71 -23.93 28.03
N LYS A 928 -24.85 -24.25 26.73
CA LYS A 928 -23.78 -24.92 25.96
C LYS A 928 -22.59 -24.00 25.69
N LEU A 929 -22.81 -22.69 25.64
CA LEU A 929 -21.78 -21.66 25.46
C LEU A 929 -21.07 -21.29 26.77
N ALA A 930 -21.58 -21.69 27.94
CA ALA A 930 -20.98 -21.40 29.25
C ALA A 930 -19.80 -22.33 29.51
N TYR A 931 -18.65 -21.95 28.95
CA TYR A 931 -17.46 -22.76 28.89
C TYR A 931 -16.62 -22.65 30.17
N PHE A 932 -16.36 -21.43 30.64
CA PHE A 932 -15.48 -21.21 31.79
C PHE A 932 -16.13 -21.62 33.11
N ASP A 933 -17.45 -21.45 33.25
CA ASP A 933 -18.15 -21.93 34.46
C ASP A 933 -18.05 -23.45 34.62
N LYS A 934 -17.99 -24.20 33.50
CA LYS A 934 -17.75 -25.67 33.51
C LYS A 934 -16.28 -25.99 33.79
N MET A 935 -15.36 -25.36 33.03
CA MET A 935 -13.93 -25.62 33.14
C MET A 935 -13.34 -25.32 34.52
N LYS A 936 -13.86 -24.30 35.22
CA LYS A 936 -13.37 -23.89 36.55
C LYS A 936 -13.36 -25.05 37.56
N ASN A 937 -14.22 -26.04 37.38
CA ASN A 937 -14.32 -27.22 38.24
C ASN A 937 -13.49 -28.42 37.74
N GLU A 938 -13.12 -28.45 36.46
CA GLU A 938 -12.43 -29.57 35.80
C GLU A 938 -10.89 -29.40 35.75
N VAL A 939 -10.40 -28.16 35.71
CA VAL A 939 -8.95 -27.86 35.56
C VAL A 939 -8.43 -27.00 36.72
N PRO A 940 -8.04 -27.58 37.86
CA PRO A 940 -7.29 -26.86 38.88
C PRO A 940 -5.82 -26.76 38.47
N MET A 941 -5.50 -25.97 37.45
CA MET A 941 -4.13 -25.52 37.20
C MET A 941 -3.99 -24.06 37.65
N MET A 942 -3.72 -23.86 38.95
CA MET A 942 -3.12 -22.60 39.36
C MET A 942 -1.67 -22.58 38.89
N ILE A 943 -1.30 -21.51 38.21
CA ILE A 943 0.11 -21.15 38.01
C ILE A 943 0.79 -21.20 39.40
N PRO A 944 1.96 -21.85 39.54
CA PRO A 944 2.65 -21.91 40.82
C PRO A 944 2.84 -20.51 41.40
N LYS A 945 2.74 -20.35 42.74
CA LYS A 945 2.80 -19.03 43.39
C LYS A 945 4.05 -18.24 42.98
N THR A 946 5.20 -18.92 42.91
CA THR A 946 6.48 -18.38 42.41
C THR A 946 6.39 -17.80 41.00
N THR A 947 5.65 -18.48 40.11
CA THR A 947 5.39 -18.01 38.75
C THR A 947 4.40 -16.86 38.74
N SER A 948 3.36 -16.88 39.58
CA SER A 948 2.36 -15.80 39.64
C SER A 948 2.90 -14.46 40.16
N GLU A 949 3.93 -14.48 41.03
CA GLU A 949 4.59 -13.30 41.59
C GLU A 949 5.51 -12.62 40.57
N THR A 950 6.12 -13.41 39.67
CA THR A 950 7.06 -12.97 38.64
C THR A 950 6.39 -12.65 37.31
N LEU A 951 5.38 -13.42 36.90
CA LEU A 951 4.64 -13.22 35.66
C LEU A 951 3.71 -12.00 35.77
N LYS A 952 3.96 -10.98 34.96
CA LYS A 952 3.14 -9.76 34.90
C LYS A 952 1.86 -10.01 34.10
N HIS A 953 2.00 -10.40 32.84
CA HIS A 953 0.90 -10.79 31.95
C HIS A 953 1.45 -11.48 30.68
N LYS A 954 0.53 -12.01 29.85
CA LYS A 954 0.81 -12.54 28.52
C LYS A 954 0.24 -11.67 27.41
N ILE A 955 0.89 -11.70 26.25
CA ILE A 955 0.45 -11.05 25.00
C ILE A 955 0.34 -12.13 23.91
N ASN A 956 -0.66 -12.01 23.05
CA ASN A 956 -0.80 -12.86 21.86
C ASN A 956 -0.37 -12.08 20.59
N PRO A 957 0.76 -12.41 19.94
CA PRO A 957 1.16 -11.83 18.67
C PRO A 957 0.43 -12.37 17.44
N SER A 958 -0.30 -13.47 17.58
CA SER A 958 -1.14 -14.03 16.51
C SER A 958 -2.60 -13.58 16.63
N VAL A 959 -2.86 -12.42 17.25
CA VAL A 959 -4.22 -11.86 17.35
C VAL A 959 -4.76 -11.60 15.95
N GLY A 960 -5.93 -12.17 15.67
CA GLY A 960 -6.61 -12.07 14.39
C GLY A 960 -6.25 -13.12 13.35
N GLU A 961 -5.46 -14.12 13.70
CA GLU A 961 -5.19 -15.29 12.88
C GLU A 961 -6.02 -16.50 13.37
N THR A 962 -6.43 -17.38 12.45
CA THR A 962 -7.09 -18.67 12.77
C THR A 962 -6.25 -19.60 13.65
N PHE A 963 -4.92 -19.55 13.55
CA PHE A 963 -4.01 -20.44 14.29
C PHE A 963 -2.86 -19.68 14.95
N PRO A 964 -2.43 -20.07 16.16
CA PRO A 964 -1.23 -19.51 16.78
C PRO A 964 0.03 -19.77 15.96
N GLN A 965 0.91 -18.77 15.91
CA GLN A 965 2.22 -18.86 15.25
C GLN A 965 3.35 -18.90 16.28
N ALA A 966 4.41 -19.62 15.96
CA ALA A 966 5.58 -19.70 16.84
C ALA A 966 6.30 -18.35 16.91
N VAL A 967 6.64 -17.91 18.12
CA VAL A 967 7.44 -16.71 18.35
C VAL A 967 8.91 -17.07 18.25
N ASN A 968 9.53 -16.76 17.12
CA ASN A 968 10.89 -17.19 16.79
C ASN A 968 11.97 -16.23 17.32
N VAL A 969 11.73 -14.92 17.23
CA VAL A 969 12.70 -13.88 17.62
C VAL A 969 11.97 -12.72 18.31
N LEU A 970 12.59 -12.16 19.34
CA LEU A 970 12.11 -10.99 20.08
C LEU A 970 13.21 -9.94 20.18
N LEU A 971 12.88 -8.68 19.92
CA LEU A 971 13.78 -7.54 20.08
C LEU A 971 13.05 -6.38 20.76
N TYR A 972 13.59 -5.89 21.88
CA TYR A 972 13.15 -4.64 22.50
C TYR A 972 14.00 -3.48 22.00
N THR A 973 13.35 -2.38 21.61
CA THR A 973 13.98 -1.14 21.19
C THR A 973 13.52 0.00 22.10
N PRO A 974 14.41 0.66 22.87
CA PRO A 974 14.03 1.78 23.73
C PRO A 974 13.50 2.97 22.91
N GLY A 975 12.57 3.73 23.49
CA GLY A 975 12.07 4.98 22.92
C GLY A 975 12.94 6.16 23.34
N HIS A 976 13.24 7.10 22.44
CA HIS A 976 13.98 8.31 22.79
C HIS A 976 13.43 9.55 22.06
N LEU A 977 13.61 10.71 22.68
CA LEU A 977 13.24 12.02 22.15
C LEU A 977 14.41 12.59 21.36
N ASP A 978 14.35 12.57 20.03
CA ASP A 978 15.10 13.55 19.26
C ASP A 978 14.47 14.93 19.54
N PRO A 979 15.22 15.97 19.93
CA PRO A 979 14.69 17.31 20.16
C PRO A 979 13.99 17.93 18.94
N ALA A 980 14.18 17.38 17.73
CA ALA A 980 13.45 17.77 16.53
C ALA A 980 12.10 17.05 16.32
N GLU A 981 11.81 15.98 17.05
CA GLU A 981 10.64 15.11 16.84
C GLU A 981 9.52 15.37 17.85
N LYS A 982 8.26 15.21 17.38
CA LYS A 982 7.09 15.38 18.25
C LYS A 982 6.96 14.18 19.21
N PRO A 983 6.44 14.40 20.43
CA PRO A 983 6.35 13.38 21.49
C PRO A 983 5.42 12.17 21.22
N GLY A 984 4.88 12.02 20.01
CA GLY A 984 3.97 10.91 19.64
C GLY A 984 4.62 9.74 18.90
N ASP A 985 5.83 9.89 18.35
CA ASP A 985 6.53 8.81 17.61
C ASP A 985 7.61 8.09 18.43
N THR A 986 7.75 8.45 19.72
CA THR A 986 8.92 8.16 20.56
C THR A 986 8.69 7.09 21.63
N PHE A 987 7.72 6.19 21.44
CA PHE A 987 7.45 5.08 22.36
C PHE A 987 8.44 3.92 22.18
N PRO A 988 8.82 3.21 23.27
CA PRO A 988 9.61 2.00 23.17
C PRO A 988 8.83 0.92 22.41
N LYS A 989 9.52 0.09 21.62
CA LYS A 989 8.90 -0.93 20.77
C LYS A 989 9.39 -2.33 21.09
N LEU A 990 8.52 -3.32 20.96
CA LEU A 990 8.82 -4.74 21.00
C LEU A 990 8.53 -5.35 19.63
N TRP A 991 9.56 -5.87 18.99
CA TRP A 991 9.49 -6.54 17.71
C TRP A 991 9.40 -8.05 17.91
N CYS A 992 8.49 -8.69 17.19
CA CYS A 992 8.21 -10.11 17.28
C CYS A 992 8.22 -10.74 15.88
N ALA A 993 9.17 -11.65 15.64
CA ALA A 993 9.20 -12.48 14.44
C ALA A 993 8.34 -13.72 14.62
N LEU A 994 7.40 -13.93 13.71
CA LEU A 994 6.58 -15.13 13.60
C LEU A 994 7.12 -16.04 12.49
N ASN A 995 6.29 -16.96 11.97
CA ASN A 995 6.67 -17.83 10.87
C ASN A 995 6.57 -17.09 9.52
N GLU A 996 7.22 -17.61 8.47
CA GLU A 996 7.13 -17.09 7.09
C GLU A 996 7.48 -15.60 6.92
N GLY A 997 8.56 -15.12 7.56
CA GLY A 997 9.02 -13.73 7.38
C GLY A 997 8.12 -12.68 8.05
N LYS A 998 7.12 -13.10 8.82
CA LYS A 998 6.10 -12.22 9.39
C LYS A 998 6.63 -11.51 10.65
N VAL A 999 6.47 -10.19 10.75
CA VAL A 999 6.93 -9.37 11.89
C VAL A 999 5.81 -8.50 12.45
N VAL A 1000 5.55 -8.65 13.75
CA VAL A 1000 4.57 -7.87 14.52
C VAL A 1000 5.32 -6.93 15.46
N VAL A 1001 4.89 -5.67 15.55
CA VAL A 1001 5.53 -4.65 16.41
C VAL A 1001 4.52 -4.13 17.42
N PHE A 1002 4.91 -4.18 18.68
CA PHE A 1002 4.15 -3.66 19.81
C PHE A 1002 4.79 -2.39 20.35
N ASP A 1003 3.99 -1.43 20.81
CA ASP A 1003 4.39 -0.43 21.78
C ASP A 1003 4.62 -1.12 23.13
N ALA A 1004 5.86 -1.07 23.63
CA ALA A 1004 6.26 -1.73 24.86
C ALA A 1004 5.87 -0.94 26.13
N SER A 1005 5.40 0.30 26.00
CA SER A 1005 4.87 1.08 27.13
C SER A 1005 3.45 0.65 27.49
N THR A 1006 2.61 0.44 26.47
CA THR A 1006 1.21 0.00 26.60
C THR A 1006 1.03 -1.51 26.38
N TRP A 1007 2.05 -2.19 25.85
CA TRP A 1007 1.99 -3.56 25.33
C TRP A 1007 1.00 -3.73 24.17
N SER A 1008 0.79 -2.66 23.40
CA SER A 1008 -0.20 -2.62 22.34
C SER A 1008 0.34 -2.76 20.93
N ILE A 1009 -0.44 -3.31 20.00
CA ILE A 1009 0.01 -3.45 18.61
C ILE A 1009 0.07 -2.05 17.98
N GLN A 1010 1.26 -1.62 17.53
CA GLN A 1010 1.45 -0.27 16.98
C GLN A 1010 1.14 -0.20 15.47
N GLN A 1011 1.44 -1.28 14.73
CA GLN A 1011 1.14 -1.40 13.31
C GLN A 1011 0.81 -2.84 12.92
N HIS A 1012 -0.10 -3.00 11.96
CA HIS A 1012 -0.40 -4.29 11.37
C HIS A 1012 0.88 -4.93 10.82
N CYS A 1013 1.00 -6.21 11.14
CA CYS A 1013 2.08 -7.07 10.73
C CYS A 1013 2.55 -6.83 9.28
N PHE A 1014 3.85 -6.62 9.10
CA PHE A 1014 4.49 -6.60 7.79
C PHE A 1014 5.25 -7.92 7.56
N LYS A 1015 5.51 -8.26 6.30
CA LYS A 1015 6.22 -9.48 5.91
C LYS A 1015 7.55 -9.11 5.25
N VAL A 1016 8.63 -9.68 5.74
CA VAL A 1016 10.01 -9.55 5.23
C VAL A 1016 10.46 -10.90 4.66
N GLY A 1017 10.49 -10.99 3.33
CA GLY A 1017 10.76 -12.25 2.64
C GLY A 1017 9.68 -13.30 2.85
N SER A 1018 9.97 -14.54 2.43
CA SER A 1018 9.10 -15.71 2.65
C SER A 1018 9.71 -16.73 3.63
N SER A 1019 10.98 -16.57 3.98
CA SER A 1019 11.73 -17.48 4.84
C SER A 1019 11.61 -17.15 6.32
N LYS A 1020 11.98 -18.11 7.17
CA LYS A 1020 12.00 -17.92 8.62
C LYS A 1020 13.08 -16.92 9.03
N LEU A 1021 12.73 -16.01 9.94
CA LEU A 1021 13.66 -15.07 10.55
C LEU A 1021 14.38 -15.71 11.74
N THR A 1022 15.65 -15.42 11.87
CA THR A 1022 16.58 -16.13 12.79
C THR A 1022 17.11 -15.22 13.89
N CYS A 1023 17.35 -13.94 13.60
CA CYS A 1023 17.88 -12.98 14.56
C CYS A 1023 17.44 -11.54 14.22
N MET A 1024 17.48 -10.65 15.22
CA MET A 1024 17.12 -9.24 15.10
C MET A 1024 18.02 -8.41 16.00
N VAL A 1025 18.51 -7.28 15.50
CA VAL A 1025 19.32 -6.35 16.30
C VAL A 1025 18.98 -4.90 15.95
N MET A 1026 18.93 -4.04 16.96
CA MET A 1026 18.92 -2.60 16.74
C MET A 1026 20.34 -2.15 16.43
N VAL A 1027 20.51 -1.44 15.32
CA VAL A 1027 21.82 -0.95 14.88
C VAL A 1027 21.95 0.55 15.12
N GLU A 1028 21.02 1.35 14.60
CA GLU A 1028 20.93 2.80 14.82
C GLU A 1028 19.55 3.17 15.40
N GLN A 1029 19.38 4.41 15.85
CA GLN A 1029 18.11 4.92 16.41
C GLN A 1029 16.92 4.74 15.45
N SER A 1030 17.18 4.68 14.14
CA SER A 1030 16.14 4.54 13.10
C SER A 1030 16.16 3.20 12.34
N GLN A 1031 17.00 2.23 12.72
CA GLN A 1031 17.21 1.00 11.94
C GLN A 1031 17.26 -0.29 12.77
N VAL A 1032 16.50 -1.29 12.33
CA VAL A 1032 16.55 -2.68 12.81
C VAL A 1032 17.05 -3.58 11.69
N TRP A 1033 18.05 -4.40 11.97
CA TRP A 1033 18.58 -5.41 11.05
C TRP A 1033 18.02 -6.78 11.44
N ILE A 1034 17.53 -7.52 10.46
CA ILE A 1034 16.87 -8.81 10.64
C ILE A 1034 17.58 -9.86 9.79
N GLY A 1035 18.17 -10.88 10.41
CA GLY A 1035 18.73 -12.03 9.72
C GLY A 1035 17.66 -13.08 9.37
N SER A 1036 17.88 -13.81 8.29
CA SER A 1036 16.93 -14.78 7.76
C SER A 1036 17.62 -16.01 7.18
N GLN A 1037 16.88 -17.12 7.10
CA GLN A 1037 17.33 -18.39 6.50
C GLN A 1037 17.59 -18.29 4.99
N ASP A 1038 17.02 -17.30 4.30
CA ASP A 1038 17.31 -17.04 2.87
C ASP A 1038 18.68 -16.37 2.62
N SER A 1039 19.57 -16.34 3.63
CA SER A 1039 20.89 -15.71 3.57
C SER A 1039 20.85 -14.19 3.37
N ILE A 1040 19.76 -13.54 3.79
CA ILE A 1040 19.57 -12.08 3.69
C ILE A 1040 19.56 -11.45 5.07
N ILE A 1041 20.14 -10.25 5.17
CA ILE A 1041 19.90 -9.32 6.27
C ILE A 1041 18.98 -8.22 5.76
N TYR A 1042 17.75 -8.16 6.25
CA TYR A 1042 16.78 -7.12 5.92
C TYR A 1042 16.97 -5.91 6.83
N ILE A 1043 17.00 -4.70 6.25
CA ILE A 1043 17.17 -3.45 7.00
C ILE A 1043 15.83 -2.70 7.02
N ILE A 1044 15.24 -2.64 8.20
CA ILE A 1044 13.93 -2.02 8.45
C ILE A 1044 14.13 -0.65 9.05
N ASN A 1045 13.52 0.36 8.44
CA ASN A 1045 13.41 1.68 9.05
C ASN A 1045 12.32 1.64 10.13
N THR A 1046 12.66 2.06 11.35
CA THR A 1046 11.76 1.98 12.52
C THR A 1046 10.62 3.00 12.51
N HIS A 1047 10.64 3.97 11.59
CA HIS A 1047 9.58 4.98 11.42
C HIS A 1047 8.63 4.58 10.29
N SER A 1048 9.16 4.25 9.11
CA SER A 1048 8.33 3.86 7.97
C SER A 1048 7.90 2.39 7.99
N MET A 1049 8.47 1.57 8.90
CA MET A 1049 8.26 0.12 9.02
C MET A 1049 8.38 -0.64 7.69
N SER A 1050 9.24 -0.15 6.81
CA SER A 1050 9.43 -0.68 5.46
C SER A 1050 10.86 -1.16 5.26
N CYS A 1051 11.01 -2.34 4.65
CA CYS A 1051 12.30 -2.84 4.19
C CYS A 1051 12.66 -2.20 2.85
N ASN A 1052 13.58 -1.24 2.86
CA ASN A 1052 14.04 -0.61 1.61
C ASN A 1052 15.43 -1.11 1.19
N LYS A 1053 16.22 -1.64 2.13
CA LYS A 1053 17.59 -2.10 1.90
C LYS A 1053 17.78 -3.53 2.39
N GLN A 1054 18.70 -4.25 1.77
CA GLN A 1054 19.06 -5.62 2.16
C GLN A 1054 20.57 -5.85 1.99
N LEU A 1055 21.14 -6.75 2.79
CA LEU A 1055 22.52 -7.21 2.66
C LEU A 1055 22.53 -8.68 2.27
N ASN A 1056 23.33 -9.00 1.25
CA ASN A 1056 23.20 -10.24 0.48
C ASN A 1056 24.52 -11.01 0.37
N ASP A 1057 25.52 -10.60 1.15
CA ASP A 1057 26.90 -11.09 1.02
C ASP A 1057 27.09 -12.46 1.71
N HIS A 1058 26.15 -12.89 2.57
CA HIS A 1058 26.09 -14.25 3.11
C HIS A 1058 25.62 -15.27 2.05
N ARG A 1059 26.12 -16.51 2.17
CA ARG A 1059 25.80 -17.63 1.26
C ARG A 1059 24.99 -18.76 1.92
N SER A 1060 24.73 -18.62 3.21
CA SER A 1060 24.02 -19.59 4.05
C SER A 1060 23.14 -18.83 5.06
N ASP A 1061 22.28 -19.55 5.79
CA ASP A 1061 21.38 -18.99 6.81
C ASP A 1061 22.14 -18.02 7.72
N VAL A 1062 21.64 -16.78 7.83
CA VAL A 1062 22.19 -15.82 8.80
C VAL A 1062 21.70 -16.24 10.17
N MET A 1063 22.59 -16.54 11.11
CA MET A 1063 22.21 -17.13 12.39
C MET A 1063 22.12 -16.09 13.51
N ASP A 1064 23.04 -15.11 13.52
CA ASP A 1064 23.12 -14.10 14.58
C ASP A 1064 23.82 -12.82 14.10
N ILE A 1065 23.51 -11.68 14.73
CA ILE A 1065 24.08 -10.36 14.42
C ILE A 1065 24.35 -9.62 15.73
N VAL A 1066 25.57 -9.09 15.88
CA VAL A 1066 26.00 -8.29 17.04
C VAL A 1066 26.55 -6.95 16.60
N VAL A 1067 26.30 -5.89 17.37
CA VAL A 1067 26.75 -4.53 17.06
C VAL A 1067 27.89 -4.14 17.99
N GLU A 1068 28.95 -3.56 17.43
CA GLU A 1068 30.04 -2.95 18.18
C GLU A 1068 29.65 -1.55 18.63
N GLN A 1069 29.68 -1.30 19.94
CA GLN A 1069 29.41 0.02 20.54
C GLN A 1069 30.72 0.65 21.00
N ARG A 1070 31.30 1.56 20.18
CA ARG A 1070 32.43 2.42 20.59
C ARG A 1070 31.90 3.83 20.88
N ASN A 1071 32.24 4.39 22.04
CA ASN A 1071 31.87 5.77 22.43
C ASN A 1071 30.38 6.13 22.27
N SER A 1072 29.47 5.16 22.47
CA SER A 1072 28.02 5.30 22.29
C SER A 1072 27.52 5.53 20.85
N ILE A 1073 28.38 5.44 19.84
CA ILE A 1073 27.98 5.47 18.42
C ILE A 1073 28.35 4.12 17.79
N PRO A 1074 27.37 3.42 17.20
CA PRO A 1074 27.62 2.11 16.61
C PRO A 1074 28.41 2.28 15.30
N SER A 1075 29.65 1.80 15.27
CA SER A 1075 30.56 1.95 14.12
C SER A 1075 30.51 0.75 13.17
N GLN A 1076 30.42 -0.46 13.74
CA GLN A 1076 30.48 -1.71 13.00
C GLN A 1076 29.47 -2.73 13.55
N ALA A 1077 29.00 -3.63 12.68
CA ALA A 1077 28.19 -4.78 13.06
C ALA A 1077 28.85 -6.06 12.55
N TYR A 1078 28.77 -7.15 13.29
CA TYR A 1078 29.23 -8.47 12.87
C TYR A 1078 28.03 -9.39 12.71
N SER A 1079 28.01 -10.17 11.66
CA SER A 1079 26.96 -11.16 11.41
C SER A 1079 27.58 -12.51 11.13
N CYS A 1080 26.87 -13.58 11.47
CA CYS A 1080 27.38 -14.93 11.35
C CYS A 1080 26.40 -15.81 10.58
N SER A 1081 26.92 -16.81 9.88
CA SER A 1081 26.11 -17.73 9.07
C SER A 1081 26.44 -19.19 9.35
N LEU A 1082 25.50 -20.07 9.01
CA LEU A 1082 25.56 -21.49 9.36
C LEU A 1082 26.78 -22.21 8.77
N ASP A 1083 27.32 -21.76 7.64
CA ASP A 1083 28.51 -22.35 7.01
C ASP A 1083 29.85 -21.91 7.65
N GLY A 1084 29.81 -21.12 8.72
CA GLY A 1084 30.99 -20.66 9.46
C GLY A 1084 31.56 -19.33 8.98
N THR A 1085 30.89 -18.63 8.06
CA THR A 1085 31.30 -17.28 7.65
C THR A 1085 30.82 -16.22 8.65
N VAL A 1086 31.73 -15.33 9.06
CA VAL A 1086 31.43 -14.11 9.80
C VAL A 1086 31.78 -12.90 8.93
N ILE A 1087 30.87 -11.94 8.84
CA ILE A 1087 31.05 -10.72 8.05
C ILE A 1087 30.98 -9.51 8.99
N ALA A 1088 31.98 -8.62 8.90
CA ALA A 1088 31.99 -7.31 9.53
C ALA A 1088 31.43 -6.26 8.57
N TRP A 1089 30.49 -5.47 9.03
CA TRP A 1089 29.77 -4.45 8.27
C TRP A 1089 30.05 -3.07 8.83
N ASN A 1090 30.26 -2.12 7.93
CA ASN A 1090 30.17 -0.70 8.27
C ASN A 1090 28.71 -0.28 8.30
N ILE A 1091 28.26 0.24 9.43
CA ILE A 1091 26.84 0.56 9.66
C ILE A 1091 26.40 1.75 8.80
N SER A 1092 27.20 2.81 8.75
CA SER A 1092 26.87 4.03 7.98
C SER A 1092 26.80 3.78 6.47
N THR A 1093 27.76 3.01 5.93
CA THR A 1093 27.88 2.78 4.48
C THR A 1093 27.23 1.51 3.99
N LEU A 1094 26.84 0.59 4.90
CA LEU A 1094 26.28 -0.73 4.59
C LEU A 1094 27.19 -1.62 3.73
N LYS A 1095 28.51 -1.35 3.79
CA LYS A 1095 29.53 -2.12 3.08
C LYS A 1095 30.22 -3.12 4.00
N VAL A 1096 30.76 -4.17 3.41
CA VAL A 1096 31.59 -5.16 4.10
C VAL A 1096 32.96 -4.52 4.39
N ASN A 1097 33.39 -4.58 5.64
CA ASN A 1097 34.74 -4.22 6.05
C ASN A 1097 35.66 -5.43 5.92
N ASP A 1098 35.26 -6.56 6.51
CA ASP A 1098 36.05 -7.79 6.58
C ASP A 1098 35.16 -9.04 6.54
N ILE A 1099 35.73 -10.16 6.09
CA ILE A 1099 35.09 -11.48 6.07
C ILE A 1099 36.04 -12.48 6.73
N PHE A 1100 35.55 -13.18 7.76
CA PHE A 1100 36.27 -14.24 8.45
C PHE A 1100 35.63 -15.59 8.12
N GLN A 1101 36.43 -16.53 7.62
CA GLN A 1101 36.01 -17.92 7.52
C GLN A 1101 36.54 -18.70 8.72
N LEU A 1102 35.64 -19.19 9.57
CA LEU A 1102 36.03 -19.97 10.74
C LEU A 1102 36.31 -21.43 10.35
N PRO A 1103 37.22 -22.13 11.06
CA PRO A 1103 37.52 -23.54 10.81
C PRO A 1103 36.38 -24.50 11.23
N CYS A 1104 35.27 -23.98 11.74
CA CYS A 1104 34.11 -24.75 12.17
C CYS A 1104 32.89 -24.50 11.26
N GLN A 1105 32.10 -25.56 11.04
CA GLN A 1105 30.80 -25.48 10.36
C GLN A 1105 29.67 -25.53 11.39
N ASN A 1106 28.47 -25.09 11.01
CA ASN A 1106 27.28 -24.99 11.86
C ASN A 1106 27.44 -24.00 13.01
N LEU A 1107 27.85 -22.77 12.68
CA LEU A 1107 27.88 -21.67 13.63
C LEU A 1107 26.44 -21.28 14.01
N THR A 1108 26.15 -21.14 15.30
CA THR A 1108 24.78 -20.91 15.81
C THR A 1108 24.60 -19.53 16.43
N SER A 1109 25.64 -18.94 17.01
CA SER A 1109 25.57 -17.64 17.69
C SER A 1109 26.94 -16.98 17.83
N ILE A 1110 26.95 -15.64 17.94
CA ILE A 1110 28.16 -14.84 18.17
C ILE A 1110 27.96 -13.83 19.29
N LYS A 1111 29.00 -13.54 20.07
CA LYS A 1111 28.99 -12.47 21.09
C LYS A 1111 30.30 -11.67 21.04
N LEU A 1112 30.18 -10.35 21.12
CA LEU A 1112 31.33 -9.44 21.10
C LEU A 1112 31.65 -8.96 22.53
N HIS A 1113 32.92 -9.04 22.92
CA HIS A 1113 33.39 -8.50 24.20
C HIS A 1113 34.88 -8.13 24.13
N ASN A 1114 35.25 -6.90 24.50
CA ASN A 1114 36.63 -6.38 24.51
C ASN A 1114 37.41 -6.66 23.20
N ASP A 1115 36.84 -6.34 22.03
CA ASP A 1115 37.45 -6.61 20.71
C ASP A 1115 37.68 -8.11 20.38
N TRP A 1116 37.04 -9.01 21.14
CA TRP A 1116 36.99 -10.45 20.83
C TRP A 1116 35.58 -10.87 20.44
N LEU A 1117 35.48 -11.52 19.29
CA LEU A 1117 34.28 -12.18 18.81
C LEU A 1117 34.30 -13.65 19.23
N TRP A 1118 33.43 -14.00 20.17
CA TRP A 1118 33.21 -15.38 20.59
C TRP A 1118 32.13 -16.01 19.72
N CYS A 1119 32.47 -17.14 19.11
CA CYS A 1119 31.71 -17.82 18.07
C CYS A 1119 31.38 -19.23 18.56
N CYS A 1120 30.09 -19.55 18.69
CA CYS A 1120 29.63 -20.88 19.10
C CYS A 1120 29.24 -21.70 17.88
N ALA A 1121 29.94 -22.82 17.68
CA ALA A 1121 29.60 -23.84 16.70
C ALA A 1121 29.21 -25.14 17.40
N ARG A 1122 28.51 -26.03 16.70
CA ARG A 1122 28.03 -27.30 17.26
C ARG A 1122 29.10 -28.13 17.99
N SER A 1123 30.35 -28.10 17.53
CA SER A 1123 31.45 -28.90 18.08
C SER A 1123 32.41 -28.14 18.98
N CYS A 1124 32.43 -26.80 18.91
CA CYS A 1124 33.42 -25.99 19.64
C CYS A 1124 32.98 -24.53 19.82
N ILE A 1125 33.59 -23.86 20.80
CA ILE A 1125 33.51 -22.39 20.95
C ILE A 1125 34.88 -21.80 20.64
N LEU A 1126 34.92 -20.78 19.79
CA LEU A 1126 36.12 -20.08 19.34
C LEU A 1126 36.07 -18.62 19.75
N ALA A 1127 37.20 -18.05 20.19
CA ALA A 1127 37.37 -16.60 20.31
C ALA A 1127 38.27 -16.09 19.19
N VAL A 1128 37.87 -15.02 18.51
CA VAL A 1128 38.58 -14.43 17.37
C VAL A 1128 38.75 -12.93 17.60
N SER A 1129 39.94 -12.37 17.36
CA SER A 1129 40.14 -10.92 17.46
C SER A 1129 39.47 -10.20 16.29
N THR A 1130 38.85 -9.04 16.57
CA THR A 1130 38.28 -8.17 15.54
C THR A 1130 39.34 -7.54 14.62
N ASN A 1131 40.63 -7.55 15.01
CA ASN A 1131 41.74 -6.95 14.25
C ASN A 1131 42.44 -7.92 13.27
N GLY A 1132 41.82 -9.07 12.95
CA GLY A 1132 42.35 -10.04 11.98
C GLY A 1132 43.46 -10.98 12.52
N PHE A 1133 43.92 -10.79 13.76
CA PHE A 1133 44.83 -11.75 14.42
C PHE A 1133 44.04 -12.93 15.01
N GLN A 1134 44.22 -14.12 14.45
CA GLN A 1134 43.72 -15.37 15.05
C GLN A 1134 44.56 -15.70 16.29
N GLN A 1135 44.06 -15.37 17.49
CA GLN A 1135 44.47 -16.06 18.71
C GLN A 1135 43.33 -16.98 19.12
N GLU A 1136 43.47 -18.27 18.78
CA GLU A 1136 42.43 -19.27 19.03
C GLU A 1136 42.42 -19.69 20.51
N MET A 1137 41.40 -19.27 21.25
CA MET A 1137 40.94 -20.03 22.42
C MET A 1137 39.83 -20.97 21.96
N LYS A 1138 40.13 -22.27 21.90
CA LYS A 1138 39.20 -23.31 21.43
C LYS A 1138 38.73 -24.17 22.59
N ILE A 1139 37.43 -24.16 22.84
CA ILE A 1139 36.79 -25.09 23.79
C ILE A 1139 36.25 -26.26 22.97
N GLU A 1140 36.93 -27.41 23.01
CA GLU A 1140 36.50 -28.65 22.34
C GLU A 1140 35.79 -29.59 23.31
N GLN A 1141 34.74 -30.26 22.83
CA GLN A 1141 34.11 -31.34 23.59
C GLN A 1141 35.01 -32.60 23.53
N ASN A 1142 35.24 -33.23 24.68
CA ASN A 1142 36.02 -34.46 24.75
C ASN A 1142 35.28 -35.61 24.03
N PRO A 1143 35.88 -36.31 23.06
CA PRO A 1143 35.20 -37.34 22.26
C PRO A 1143 34.82 -38.61 23.04
N LYS A 1144 35.29 -38.76 24.29
CA LYS A 1144 35.01 -39.92 25.16
C LYS A 1144 33.74 -39.76 26.02
N ASP A 1145 33.22 -38.54 26.16
CA ASP A 1145 31.91 -38.28 26.76
C ASP A 1145 30.94 -38.07 25.60
N MET A 1146 29.94 -38.94 25.43
CA MET A 1146 28.87 -38.80 24.43
C MET A 1146 27.97 -37.59 24.77
N CYS A 1147 28.50 -36.38 24.69
CA CYS A 1147 27.78 -35.13 24.85
C CYS A 1147 27.24 -34.68 23.48
N SER A 1148 26.02 -34.18 23.50
CA SER A 1148 25.35 -33.58 22.35
C SER A 1148 25.99 -32.23 21.93
N PRO A 1149 25.79 -31.79 20.68
CA PRO A 1149 26.42 -30.57 20.18
C PRO A 1149 25.99 -29.32 20.96
N PHE A 1150 26.85 -28.30 21.04
CA PHE A 1150 26.50 -27.01 21.65
C PHE A 1150 25.30 -26.37 20.94
N LEU A 1151 24.38 -25.81 21.73
CA LEU A 1151 23.20 -25.10 21.23
C LEU A 1151 23.33 -23.58 21.42
N CYS A 1152 23.36 -23.13 22.68
CA CYS A 1152 23.55 -21.73 23.03
C CYS A 1152 24.58 -21.55 24.16
N PHE A 1153 25.19 -20.36 24.22
CA PHE A 1153 26.21 -20.00 25.20
C PHE A 1153 26.05 -18.56 25.72
N GLN A 1154 26.64 -18.29 26.89
CA GLN A 1154 26.68 -16.97 27.51
C GLN A 1154 28.06 -16.71 28.15
N LEU A 1155 28.55 -15.48 28.02
CA LEU A 1155 29.87 -15.08 28.51
C LEU A 1155 29.80 -14.34 29.86
N PHE A 1156 30.69 -14.70 30.78
CA PHE A 1156 30.91 -14.04 32.05
C PHE A 1156 32.42 -13.80 32.25
N LEU A 1157 33.02 -12.99 31.37
CA LEU A 1157 34.47 -12.79 31.31
C LEU A 1157 35.05 -12.08 32.53
N GLU A 1158 34.27 -11.24 33.22
CA GLU A 1158 34.62 -10.69 34.55
C GLU A 1158 34.97 -11.77 35.57
N ARG A 1159 34.40 -12.97 35.42
CA ARG A 1159 34.63 -14.15 36.28
C ARG A 1159 35.51 -15.21 35.62
N GLY A 1160 35.92 -14.99 34.36
CA GLY A 1160 36.64 -15.99 33.57
C GLY A 1160 35.81 -17.23 33.24
N GLU A 1161 34.50 -17.08 33.00
CA GLU A 1161 33.59 -18.22 32.78
C GLU A 1161 32.82 -18.13 31.45
N VAL A 1162 32.62 -19.29 30.82
CA VAL A 1162 31.72 -19.48 29.67
C VAL A 1162 30.67 -20.51 30.06
N TRP A 1163 29.40 -20.16 29.89
CA TRP A 1163 28.27 -21.01 30.24
C TRP A 1163 27.62 -21.52 28.96
N THR A 1164 27.41 -22.83 28.84
CA THR A 1164 26.96 -23.48 27.59
C THR A 1164 25.88 -24.51 27.86
N SER A 1165 25.00 -24.66 26.89
CA SER A 1165 23.99 -25.73 26.83
C SER A 1165 24.25 -26.64 25.63
N CYS A 1166 23.86 -27.91 25.75
CA CYS A 1166 24.00 -28.91 24.68
C CYS A 1166 22.61 -29.35 24.19
N PHE A 1167 22.49 -29.66 22.91
CA PHE A 1167 21.24 -30.06 22.26
C PHE A 1167 20.62 -31.29 22.95
N GLY A 1168 19.32 -31.27 23.26
CA GLY A 1168 18.67 -32.39 23.95
C GLY A 1168 19.24 -32.73 25.35
N SER A 1169 19.99 -31.81 25.99
CA SER A 1169 20.50 -31.96 27.35
C SER A 1169 19.76 -31.04 28.32
N SER A 1170 19.56 -31.52 29.55
CA SER A 1170 19.06 -30.77 30.71
C SER A 1170 20.16 -30.06 31.50
N ASP A 1171 21.43 -30.32 31.16
CA ASP A 1171 22.59 -29.83 31.92
C ASP A 1171 23.15 -28.53 31.33
N LEU A 1172 23.47 -27.61 32.23
CA LEU A 1172 24.20 -26.38 31.94
C LEU A 1172 25.67 -26.55 32.34
N CYS A 1173 26.58 -26.43 31.38
CA CYS A 1173 28.01 -26.62 31.59
C CYS A 1173 28.72 -25.27 31.73
N ILE A 1174 29.55 -25.13 32.76
CA ILE A 1174 30.36 -23.94 33.05
C ILE A 1174 31.83 -24.28 32.82
N TRP A 1175 32.46 -23.51 31.94
CA TRP A 1175 33.85 -23.66 31.52
C TRP A 1175 34.68 -22.50 32.06
N ASN A 1176 35.89 -22.79 32.52
CA ASN A 1176 36.84 -21.76 32.94
C ASN A 1176 37.70 -21.33 31.74
N THR A 1177 37.66 -20.05 31.37
CA THR A 1177 38.41 -19.50 30.23
C THR A 1177 39.93 -19.54 30.43
N THR A 1178 40.42 -19.56 31.68
CA THR A 1178 41.85 -19.63 31.99
C THR A 1178 42.40 -21.05 31.99
N ASN A 1179 41.55 -22.07 32.13
CA ASN A 1179 41.95 -23.47 32.16
C ASN A 1179 40.91 -24.35 31.43
N LEU A 1180 40.99 -24.34 30.11
CA LEU A 1180 40.08 -25.04 29.20
C LEU A 1180 40.16 -26.57 29.30
N SER A 1181 41.23 -27.10 29.91
CA SER A 1181 41.44 -28.55 30.10
C SER A 1181 40.73 -29.11 31.34
N SER A 1182 40.20 -28.24 32.20
CA SER A 1182 39.46 -28.64 33.40
C SER A 1182 38.06 -29.17 33.06
N LYS A 1183 37.58 -30.19 33.79
CA LYS A 1183 36.22 -30.71 33.58
C LYS A 1183 35.18 -29.60 33.84
N PRO A 1184 34.19 -29.40 32.95
CA PRO A 1184 33.19 -28.36 33.14
C PRO A 1184 32.32 -28.66 34.37
N GLN A 1185 32.02 -27.63 35.15
CA GLN A 1185 31.04 -27.73 36.23
C GLN A 1185 29.64 -27.83 35.62
N LYS A 1186 28.84 -28.81 36.03
CA LYS A 1186 27.47 -29.01 35.52
C LYS A 1186 26.42 -28.60 36.54
N ILE A 1187 25.40 -27.87 36.09
CA ILE A 1187 24.17 -27.60 36.84
C ILE A 1187 23.05 -28.38 36.14
N HIS A 1188 22.46 -29.35 36.84
CA HIS A 1188 21.33 -30.13 36.32
C HIS A 1188 20.01 -29.40 36.58
N LEU A 1189 19.19 -29.23 35.55
CA LEU A 1189 17.86 -28.62 35.65
C LEU A 1189 16.79 -29.71 35.82
N LEU A 1190 16.14 -29.75 36.98
CA LEU A 1190 15.10 -30.72 37.31
C LEU A 1190 13.90 -30.60 36.37
N ASP A 1191 13.34 -31.73 35.90
CA ASP A 1191 12.21 -31.81 34.97
C ASP A 1191 12.41 -31.07 33.63
N CYS A 1192 13.66 -30.77 33.26
CA CYS A 1192 14.03 -30.21 31.97
C CYS A 1192 14.31 -31.36 30.98
N SER A 1193 13.73 -31.31 29.79
CA SER A 1193 14.06 -32.23 28.70
C SER A 1193 15.12 -31.64 27.77
N GLU A 1194 15.06 -30.33 27.52
CA GLU A 1194 15.98 -29.64 26.62
C GLU A 1194 16.02 -28.14 26.93
N ILE A 1195 17.23 -27.58 27.03
CA ILE A 1195 17.46 -26.14 27.05
C ILE A 1195 17.39 -25.61 25.61
N THR A 1196 16.67 -24.50 25.38
CA THR A 1196 16.48 -23.94 24.04
C THR A 1196 17.13 -22.58 23.83
N CYS A 1197 17.17 -21.75 24.88
CA CYS A 1197 17.71 -20.39 24.81
C CYS A 1197 18.14 -19.90 26.20
N MET A 1198 19.06 -18.93 26.25
CA MET A 1198 19.59 -18.36 27.50
C MET A 1198 19.87 -16.86 27.36
N ILE A 1199 19.65 -16.09 28.42
CA ILE A 1199 19.99 -14.66 28.47
C ILE A 1199 20.51 -14.26 29.87
N LYS A 1200 21.55 -13.42 29.91
CA LYS A 1200 22.04 -12.79 31.15
C LYS A 1200 21.28 -11.50 31.41
N VAL A 1201 20.74 -11.35 32.62
CA VAL A 1201 20.16 -10.09 33.10
C VAL A 1201 20.59 -9.86 34.55
N LYS A 1202 21.18 -8.69 34.83
CA LYS A 1202 21.80 -8.40 36.13
C LYS A 1202 22.78 -9.53 36.53
N ASN A 1203 22.67 -10.07 37.74
CA ASN A 1203 23.47 -11.20 38.25
C ASN A 1203 22.77 -12.56 38.08
N GLN A 1204 21.76 -12.64 37.21
CA GLN A 1204 20.97 -13.85 36.95
C GLN A 1204 21.12 -14.32 35.51
N LEU A 1205 21.08 -15.64 35.33
CA LEU A 1205 20.98 -16.30 34.04
C LEU A 1205 19.57 -16.88 33.90
N TRP A 1206 18.83 -16.41 32.89
CA TRP A 1206 17.49 -16.85 32.58
C TRP A 1206 17.56 -17.87 31.43
N ILE A 1207 16.97 -19.05 31.65
CA ILE A 1207 17.09 -20.20 30.75
C ILE A 1207 15.69 -20.62 30.31
N GLY A 1208 15.43 -20.58 29.01
CA GLY A 1208 14.21 -21.12 28.39
C GLY A 1208 14.40 -22.60 28.03
N SER A 1209 13.37 -23.40 28.24
CA SER A 1209 13.45 -24.84 28.06
C SER A 1209 12.14 -25.49 27.65
N ARG A 1210 12.24 -26.74 27.20
CA ARG A 1210 11.15 -27.71 27.14
C ARG A 1210 11.24 -28.60 28.37
N GLY A 1211 10.20 -28.63 29.20
CA GLY A 1211 10.17 -29.43 30.42
C GLY A 1211 8.86 -30.19 30.62
N LEU A 1212 8.81 -31.03 31.64
CA LEU A 1212 7.59 -31.72 32.07
C LEU A 1212 7.01 -31.03 33.31
N SER A 1213 5.70 -30.85 33.34
CA SER A 1213 4.98 -30.36 34.51
C SER A 1213 3.65 -31.10 34.60
N GLN A 1214 3.44 -31.82 35.70
CA GLN A 1214 2.25 -32.66 35.91
C GLN A 1214 2.00 -33.67 34.76
N GLY A 1215 3.07 -34.28 34.23
CA GLY A 1215 3.00 -35.28 33.16
C GLY A 1215 2.70 -34.72 31.76
N LYS A 1216 2.54 -33.40 31.60
CA LYS A 1216 2.41 -32.73 30.30
C LYS A 1216 3.68 -31.95 29.95
N ILE A 1217 3.99 -31.89 28.67
CA ILE A 1217 5.07 -31.06 28.14
C ILE A 1217 4.67 -29.59 28.30
N LYS A 1218 5.56 -28.77 28.85
CA LYS A 1218 5.37 -27.32 29.05
C LYS A 1218 6.67 -26.55 28.84
N GLY A 1219 6.55 -25.27 28.54
CA GLY A 1219 7.69 -24.36 28.54
C GLY A 1219 8.04 -23.92 29.95
N LYS A 1220 9.25 -24.28 30.40
CA LYS A 1220 9.78 -23.88 31.71
C LYS A 1220 10.87 -22.84 31.54
N ILE A 1221 10.94 -21.92 32.50
CA ILE A 1221 12.02 -20.94 32.63
C ILE A 1221 12.71 -21.17 33.97
N TYR A 1222 14.03 -21.33 33.94
CA TYR A 1222 14.87 -21.44 35.13
C TYR A 1222 15.66 -20.15 35.31
N VAL A 1223 15.62 -19.60 36.52
CA VAL A 1223 16.44 -18.45 36.92
C VAL A 1223 17.58 -18.96 37.77
N VAL A 1224 18.81 -18.82 37.29
CA VAL A 1224 20.02 -19.28 37.96
C VAL A 1224 20.80 -18.08 38.49
N ASP A 1225 21.14 -18.10 39.77
CA ASP A 1225 22.07 -17.14 40.36
C ASP A 1225 23.48 -17.47 39.86
N VAL A 1226 24.11 -16.51 39.20
CA VAL A 1226 25.43 -16.69 38.57
C VAL A 1226 26.53 -16.80 39.63
N GLU A 1227 26.39 -16.15 40.77
CA GLU A 1227 27.36 -16.14 41.86
C GLU A 1227 27.28 -17.41 42.72
N ARG A 1228 26.06 -17.84 43.05
CA ARG A 1228 25.80 -19.05 43.84
C ARG A 1228 25.80 -20.33 43.01
N LYS A 1229 25.68 -20.22 41.67
CA LYS A 1229 25.61 -21.33 40.71
C LYS A 1229 24.47 -22.31 41.06
N LYS A 1230 23.32 -21.78 41.45
CA LYS A 1230 22.12 -22.55 41.85
C LYS A 1230 20.86 -21.97 41.21
N VAL A 1231 19.89 -22.84 40.93
CA VAL A 1231 18.55 -22.44 40.48
C VAL A 1231 17.84 -21.72 41.63
N GLU A 1232 17.47 -20.45 41.43
CA GLU A 1232 16.71 -19.64 42.40
C GLU A 1232 15.21 -19.81 42.23
N LYS A 1233 14.73 -19.78 40.97
CA LYS A 1233 13.30 -19.81 40.63
C LYS A 1233 13.06 -20.78 39.47
N GLU A 1234 11.99 -21.57 39.59
CA GLU A 1234 11.42 -22.36 38.49
C GLU A 1234 10.06 -21.76 38.12
N LEU A 1235 9.94 -21.34 36.86
CA LEU A 1235 8.79 -20.60 36.36
C LEU A 1235 8.09 -21.39 35.25
N VAL A 1236 6.78 -21.56 35.35
CA VAL A 1236 5.97 -22.33 34.39
C VAL A 1236 4.94 -21.41 33.74
N GLY A 1237 5.38 -20.65 32.74
CA GLY A 1237 4.55 -19.68 32.05
C GLY A 1237 3.90 -20.19 30.79
N HIS A 1238 4.53 -21.11 30.06
CA HIS A 1238 4.13 -21.47 28.71
C HIS A 1238 3.56 -22.88 28.62
N ALA A 1239 2.55 -23.05 27.77
CA ALA A 1239 1.96 -24.37 27.48
C ALA A 1239 2.82 -25.15 26.47
N ASP A 1240 3.61 -24.45 25.66
CA ASP A 1240 4.57 -25.01 24.71
C ASP A 1240 6.01 -24.59 25.09
N THR A 1241 7.00 -25.19 24.44
CA THR A 1241 8.43 -24.89 24.51
C THR A 1241 8.72 -23.39 24.41
N VAL A 1242 9.59 -22.89 25.28
CA VAL A 1242 10.13 -21.52 25.18
C VAL A 1242 11.11 -21.47 24.01
N LYS A 1243 10.90 -20.57 23.05
CA LYS A 1243 11.71 -20.45 21.82
C LYS A 1243 12.61 -19.22 21.81
N ALA A 1244 12.19 -18.13 22.43
CA ALA A 1244 12.92 -16.86 22.42
C ALA A 1244 12.91 -16.20 23.80
N LEU A 1245 13.97 -15.48 24.12
CA LEU A 1245 14.11 -14.64 25.30
C LEU A 1245 14.64 -13.26 24.91
N CYS A 1246 14.11 -12.20 25.52
CA CYS A 1246 14.56 -10.82 25.31
C CYS A 1246 14.53 -10.04 26.64
N SER A 1247 15.48 -9.14 26.85
CA SER A 1247 15.52 -8.23 28.01
C SER A 1247 15.01 -6.85 27.62
N ALA A 1248 14.09 -6.30 28.40
CA ALA A 1248 13.65 -4.91 28.29
C ALA A 1248 14.22 -4.11 29.48
N GLU A 1249 15.29 -3.37 29.21
CA GLU A 1249 15.99 -2.47 30.16
C GLU A 1249 16.39 -3.14 31.48
N ASN A 1250 16.64 -4.46 31.49
CA ASN A 1250 16.89 -5.26 32.70
C ASN A 1250 15.79 -5.18 33.77
N ARG A 1251 14.62 -4.61 33.44
CA ARG A 1251 13.44 -4.53 34.31
C ARG A 1251 12.49 -5.70 34.07
N TYR A 1252 12.37 -6.09 32.80
CA TYR A 1252 11.53 -7.20 32.38
C TYR A 1252 12.29 -8.18 31.48
N ILE A 1253 11.93 -9.45 31.59
CA ILE A 1253 12.24 -10.49 30.61
C ILE A 1253 10.99 -10.80 29.81
N LEU A 1254 11.14 -10.96 28.51
CA LEU A 1254 10.09 -11.37 27.59
C LEU A 1254 10.44 -12.77 27.08
N SER A 1255 9.49 -13.70 27.12
CA SER A 1255 9.67 -15.05 26.57
C SER A 1255 8.62 -15.37 25.53
N GLY A 1256 9.03 -15.93 24.40
CA GLY A 1256 8.11 -16.38 23.33
C GLY A 1256 7.97 -17.89 23.31
N SER A 1257 6.77 -18.41 23.05
CA SER A 1257 6.51 -19.85 22.93
C SER A 1257 6.42 -20.36 21.49
N GLY A 1258 6.47 -21.69 21.36
CA GLY A 1258 6.28 -22.42 20.11
C GLY A 1258 4.85 -22.34 19.55
N LYS A 1259 4.60 -23.07 18.47
CA LYS A 1259 3.37 -22.97 17.64
C LYS A 1259 2.10 -23.38 18.39
N GLU A 1260 2.18 -24.26 19.40
CA GLU A 1260 0.96 -24.73 20.09
C GLU A 1260 0.33 -23.65 20.97
N GLU A 1261 1.14 -22.70 21.48
CA GLU A 1261 0.64 -21.57 22.26
C GLU A 1261 0.80 -20.22 21.54
N GLY A 1262 1.95 -19.96 20.94
CA GLY A 1262 2.23 -18.76 20.15
C GLY A 1262 2.09 -17.43 20.90
N LYS A 1263 2.41 -17.40 22.21
CA LYS A 1263 2.26 -16.23 23.09
C LYS A 1263 3.61 -15.71 23.61
N ILE A 1264 3.60 -14.46 24.05
CA ILE A 1264 4.71 -13.81 24.73
C ILE A 1264 4.34 -13.66 26.21
N ALA A 1265 5.20 -14.09 27.13
CA ALA A 1265 5.05 -13.87 28.57
C ALA A 1265 6.04 -12.81 29.06
N ILE A 1266 5.57 -11.92 29.96
CA ILE A 1266 6.36 -10.81 30.50
C ILE A 1266 6.65 -11.06 31.98
N TRP A 1267 7.92 -11.15 32.32
CA TRP A 1267 8.43 -11.51 33.62
C TRP A 1267 9.10 -10.32 34.29
N LYS A 1268 8.81 -10.09 35.57
CA LYS A 1268 9.57 -9.18 36.42
C LYS A 1268 10.88 -9.85 36.82
N VAL A 1269 11.97 -9.08 36.76
CA VAL A 1269 13.30 -9.56 37.12
C VAL A 1269 13.50 -9.61 38.63
N GLU A 1270 12.87 -8.69 39.37
CA GLU A 1270 12.99 -8.57 40.83
C GLU A 1270 12.30 -9.72 41.59
#